data_AF-R5XYP4-F1
#
_entry.id   AF-R5XYP4-F1
#
_cell.length_a   1.000
_cell.length_b   1.000
_cell.length_c   1.000
_cell.angle_alpha   90.00
_cell.angle_beta   90.00
_cell.angle_gamma   90.00
#
_symmetry.space_group_name_H-M   'P 1'
#
loop_
_entity.id
_entity.type
_entity.pdbx_description
1 polymer ?
#
loop_
_entity_poly.entity_id
_entity_poly.type
_entity_poly.pdbx_seq_one_letter_code
_entity_poly.pdbx_strand_id
1 'polypeptide(L)'
;MKEVSFLSLFGEYIDQGIAAYFDSATVESIEASLSERSVSMLVSFPAPIDSAVIKKARAELIRVMNLHRLNLGIHFPPETFDINYMTNFVKEIYEHFPASRTILEGATYNLNGDRLTVELAANGKDVLVNLGCDKFIRQTIDRRFERLIAVEFVGNASAQDDIKVLEELQKKENQKLAVASPMANPVAASKVPAQKKPKEKTYDDLPISITNAKPLFGTLVKGKPKPIKECLPEDGEVVVWGDVFSLETRESKDGRYSIINFNITDYTSSYPVKVFGEKKKCEDLVENLKDGKTVLVRGSINMDTYMHTYLINARAVTEIEKIEKQDNAPEKRVELHLHTNMSAMDGMTSAKELVSRAIAWGHKAIAITDHGVVQAFPEACNTAAKAGIKIIYGMEGYLVDDDAFYDDYGFGVDDEIPAEYIEKVRAEKTYHIIIIAKNTQGLKNLYKLITDSNLKFFKRRPRIPRHRLMQFREGLIIGSACEAGELYRALVDQKSDEDILRIASFYDYLEIQPNGNNAFMLRSQDERYERFKTVEDLENVDRQIIHIADKLGKMVVATCDVHFIDPGNAVFREILMTSMGFSDASQQAPLYFRTTEEMLAEFAYLGEETAKEVVITNPNKIADLCESGMTPFPRGTFPPSLEGADEDLTRICWERTKKDYGDPVPENVAKRLEKELKSIISNGFGVLYMIAQKLVQNSEEHGYYVGSRGSVGSSFVAHAAGISEVNPLPPHYICKKCKHSEFFMDGSVGSGYDLPPKDCPNCGIPMHRDGHDIPFETFLGFKGDKQPDIDLNFSGEYQFYAHRYTEELFGIDHTFKAGTIGTIADKTAYGFVKKWLEVKGITVNRAEEDRLTKGCTGVKRTTGQHPGGMVVVPASNDAEDFTPIQHPADDVSGGLRTTHFDFHSLHDTILKLDNLGHDVPTLYRHLEDSTGINVFDVDICDPKLYELLTSPEPLGVTAEEIGCETGTLSLPELGTPFVRGMLMEAKPKNFSDMLQISGLSHGTDVWLGNAQELIKNGTCTISEVIGTRDNIMVYLMHKGLEPDMAFKIMEIVRKGNATKLLTEAHIKAMKEHNVPDWYIDSCMKIKYMFPKAHAAAYVSAAMRLAWYKVYKPTEYYATYMTVRGEDLDTVAIMEGRGAVKQLMNSILNKGHEATAKEENMYVAMQVVNEMMARGVEFLPIDLYKSHATVYKLEDGKIRLPFMSMAGTGESAAVALMKARDDGEGEYMSRDDLQQRAGISKSVMETLDACGALEGLPQSTQMSFFGF
;
A
#
# COMPACT_ATOMS: atom_id res chain seq x y z
N MET A 1 -45.40 -3.17 -1.39
CA MET A 1 -46.15 -1.99 -1.88
C MET A 1 -47.28 -2.49 -2.77
N LYS A 2 -48.42 -1.78 -2.88
CA LYS A 2 -49.40 -2.04 -3.97
C LYS A 2 -48.67 -1.85 -5.31
N GLU A 3 -48.90 -2.70 -6.32
CA GLU A 3 -48.31 -2.54 -7.66
C GLU A 3 -48.47 -1.08 -8.14
N VAL A 4 -47.37 -0.35 -8.23
CA VAL A 4 -47.37 1.05 -8.68
C VAL A 4 -46.99 1.05 -10.15
N SER A 5 -47.86 1.60 -11.01
CA SER A 5 -47.57 1.73 -12.44
C SER A 5 -46.36 2.65 -12.67
N PHE A 6 -45.45 2.23 -13.54
CA PHE A 6 -44.25 3.01 -13.90
C PHE A 6 -44.62 4.41 -14.39
N LEU A 7 -45.64 4.54 -15.25
CA LEU A 7 -46.08 5.83 -15.76
C LEU A 7 -46.71 6.73 -14.69
N SER A 8 -47.28 6.16 -13.64
CA SER A 8 -47.82 6.97 -12.55
C SER A 8 -46.72 7.69 -11.75
N LEU A 9 -45.51 7.14 -11.74
CA LEU A 9 -44.34 7.73 -11.07
C LEU A 9 -43.44 8.51 -12.02
N PHE A 10 -43.31 8.05 -13.26
CA PHE A 10 -42.29 8.49 -14.20
C PHE A 10 -42.84 9.01 -15.53
N GLY A 11 -44.15 8.95 -15.74
CA GLY A 11 -44.77 9.29 -17.02
C GLY A 11 -44.59 10.75 -17.42
N GLU A 12 -44.46 11.68 -16.46
CA GLU A 12 -44.16 13.09 -16.72
C GLU A 12 -42.67 13.33 -17.05
N TYR A 13 -41.81 12.35 -16.79
CA TYR A 13 -40.34 12.46 -16.91
C TYR A 13 -39.76 11.70 -18.10
N ILE A 14 -40.59 11.00 -18.88
CA ILE A 14 -40.20 10.27 -20.09
C ILE A 14 -40.96 10.80 -21.31
N ASP A 15 -40.33 10.75 -22.48
CA ASP A 15 -40.91 11.22 -23.74
C ASP A 15 -42.21 10.47 -24.08
N GLN A 16 -43.25 11.21 -24.50
CA GLN A 16 -44.56 10.62 -24.83
C GLN A 16 -44.47 9.57 -25.96
N GLY A 17 -43.43 9.62 -26.80
CA GLY A 17 -43.19 8.64 -27.86
C GLY A 17 -42.68 7.28 -27.36
N ILE A 18 -42.12 7.20 -26.14
CA ILE A 18 -41.74 5.92 -25.51
C ILE A 18 -42.58 5.55 -24.30
N ALA A 19 -43.34 6.49 -23.73
CA ALA A 19 -44.23 6.24 -22.59
C ALA A 19 -45.21 5.07 -22.83
N ALA A 20 -45.71 4.92 -24.06
CA ALA A 20 -46.62 3.83 -24.44
C ALA A 20 -46.05 2.42 -24.21
N TYR A 21 -44.72 2.23 -24.23
CA TYR A 21 -44.08 0.94 -23.94
C TYR A 21 -44.05 0.59 -22.45
N PHE A 22 -44.38 1.56 -21.58
CA PHE A 22 -44.40 1.42 -20.12
C PHE A 22 -45.83 1.48 -19.55
N ASP A 23 -46.88 1.54 -20.39
CA ASP A 23 -48.29 1.59 -19.97
C ASP A 23 -48.68 0.45 -19.02
N SER A 24 -48.10 -0.73 -19.26
CA SER A 24 -48.34 -1.94 -18.48
C SER A 24 -47.18 -2.32 -17.56
N ALA A 25 -46.17 -1.46 -17.44
CA ALA A 25 -45.01 -1.71 -16.61
C ALA A 25 -45.31 -1.36 -15.13
N THR A 26 -44.97 -2.26 -14.23
CA THR A 26 -45.15 -2.09 -12.78
C THR A 26 -43.79 -1.96 -12.11
N VAL A 27 -43.65 -1.00 -11.20
CA VAL A 27 -42.45 -0.85 -10.39
C VAL A 27 -42.60 -1.79 -9.19
N GLU A 28 -41.81 -2.85 -9.17
CA GLU A 28 -41.82 -3.85 -8.10
C GLU A 28 -41.07 -3.34 -6.87
N SER A 29 -39.93 -2.70 -7.13
CA SER A 29 -39.14 -2.04 -6.11
C SER A 29 -38.53 -0.77 -6.67
N ILE A 30 -38.41 0.22 -5.81
CA ILE A 30 -37.66 1.43 -6.11
C ILE A 30 -36.95 1.87 -4.84
N GLU A 31 -35.66 2.11 -4.98
CA GLU A 31 -34.79 2.61 -3.95
C GLU A 31 -34.07 3.82 -4.51
N ALA A 32 -34.22 4.97 -3.85
CA ALA A 32 -33.61 6.22 -4.26
C ALA A 32 -32.62 6.66 -3.20
N SER A 33 -31.35 6.82 -3.57
CA SER A 33 -30.32 7.44 -2.74
C SER A 33 -30.17 8.90 -3.14
N LEU A 34 -30.55 9.79 -2.24
CA LEU A 34 -30.41 11.24 -2.43
C LEU A 34 -28.93 11.67 -2.38
N SER A 35 -28.09 11.00 -1.59
CA SER A 35 -26.66 11.32 -1.44
C SER A 35 -25.83 10.83 -2.63
N GLU A 36 -26.17 9.68 -3.22
CA GLU A 36 -25.51 9.18 -4.44
C GLU A 36 -26.19 9.68 -5.73
N ARG A 37 -27.29 10.46 -5.58
CA ARG A 37 -28.24 10.81 -6.66
C ARG A 37 -28.52 9.61 -7.54
N SER A 38 -28.83 8.47 -6.96
CA SER A 38 -29.06 7.25 -7.72
C SER A 38 -30.43 6.70 -7.44
N VAL A 39 -31.07 6.14 -8.46
CA VAL A 39 -32.29 5.37 -8.27
C VAL A 39 -32.02 3.96 -8.77
N SER A 40 -32.26 2.97 -7.94
CA SER A 40 -32.32 1.57 -8.37
C SER A 40 -33.77 1.17 -8.35
N MET A 41 -34.31 0.71 -9.47
CA MET A 41 -35.70 0.24 -9.52
C MET A 41 -35.77 -1.05 -10.32
N LEU A 42 -36.54 -2.00 -9.82
CA LEU A 42 -36.92 -3.20 -10.55
C LEU A 42 -38.30 -2.94 -11.16
N VAL A 43 -38.36 -3.04 -12.49
CA VAL A 43 -39.58 -2.79 -13.25
C VAL A 43 -39.96 -4.07 -13.96
N SER A 44 -41.16 -4.54 -13.65
CA SER A 44 -41.77 -5.69 -14.29
C SER A 44 -42.59 -5.29 -15.49
N PHE A 45 -42.40 -6.02 -16.58
CA PHE A 45 -43.20 -5.87 -17.79
C PHE A 45 -43.90 -7.20 -18.05
N PRO A 46 -45.16 -7.19 -18.51
CA PRO A 46 -45.89 -8.42 -18.83
C PRO A 46 -45.34 -9.16 -20.06
N ALA A 47 -44.42 -8.53 -20.83
CA ALA A 47 -43.74 -9.14 -21.97
C ALA A 47 -42.38 -8.46 -22.23
N PRO A 48 -41.43 -9.15 -22.90
CA PRO A 48 -40.13 -8.58 -23.26
C PRO A 48 -40.22 -7.32 -24.12
N ILE A 49 -39.48 -6.28 -23.74
CA ILE A 49 -39.37 -5.03 -24.50
C ILE A 49 -37.95 -4.80 -25.03
N ASP A 50 -37.81 -4.02 -26.11
CA ASP A 50 -36.51 -3.76 -26.73
C ASP A 50 -35.59 -2.99 -25.78
N SER A 51 -34.37 -3.52 -25.62
CA SER A 51 -33.28 -2.91 -24.85
C SER A 51 -33.01 -1.45 -25.21
N ALA A 52 -33.23 -1.04 -26.46
CA ALA A 52 -33.07 0.35 -26.90
C ALA A 52 -34.09 1.29 -26.23
N VAL A 53 -35.32 0.82 -26.02
CA VAL A 53 -36.38 1.57 -25.34
C VAL A 53 -36.05 1.71 -23.85
N ILE A 54 -35.57 0.63 -23.22
CA ILE A 54 -35.10 0.63 -21.83
C ILE A 54 -33.92 1.60 -21.65
N LYS A 55 -32.93 1.56 -22.54
CA LYS A 55 -31.77 2.47 -22.51
C LYS A 55 -32.19 3.92 -22.68
N LYS A 56 -33.15 4.20 -23.57
CA LYS A 56 -33.67 5.55 -23.79
C LYS A 56 -34.44 6.05 -22.57
N ALA A 57 -35.34 5.25 -22.00
CA ALA A 57 -36.05 5.58 -20.77
C ALA A 57 -35.08 5.78 -19.59
N ARG A 58 -34.04 4.93 -19.48
CA ARG A 58 -32.98 5.08 -18.48
C ARG A 58 -32.23 6.40 -18.66
N ALA A 59 -31.80 6.71 -19.87
CA ALA A 59 -31.08 7.97 -20.16
C ALA A 59 -31.97 9.19 -19.90
N GLU A 60 -33.26 9.13 -20.23
CA GLU A 60 -34.21 10.20 -19.97
C GLU A 60 -34.47 10.39 -18.48
N LEU A 61 -34.66 9.31 -17.71
CA LEU A 61 -34.86 9.40 -16.27
C LEU A 61 -33.60 9.85 -15.52
N ILE A 62 -32.42 9.37 -15.92
CA ILE A 62 -31.12 9.89 -15.42
C ILE A 62 -31.06 11.39 -15.64
N ARG A 63 -31.38 11.84 -16.86
CA ARG A 63 -31.32 13.24 -17.23
C ARG A 63 -32.37 14.10 -16.51
N VAL A 64 -33.63 13.68 -16.51
CA VAL A 64 -34.76 14.49 -16.02
C VAL A 64 -34.80 14.51 -14.50
N MET A 65 -34.43 13.42 -13.84
CA MET A 65 -34.35 13.36 -12.37
C MET A 65 -32.97 13.74 -11.81
N ASN A 66 -32.01 14.09 -12.69
CA ASN A 66 -30.63 14.43 -12.37
C ASN A 66 -29.94 13.38 -11.48
N LEU A 67 -29.98 12.12 -11.94
CA LEU A 67 -29.39 10.99 -11.24
C LEU A 67 -27.96 10.75 -11.75
N HIS A 68 -26.97 10.58 -10.86
CA HIS A 68 -25.63 10.10 -11.21
C HIS A 68 -25.64 8.63 -11.66
N ARG A 69 -26.64 7.85 -11.22
CA ARG A 69 -26.80 6.44 -11.59
C ARG A 69 -28.26 6.01 -11.48
N LEU A 70 -28.89 5.61 -12.58
CA LEU A 70 -30.15 4.86 -12.53
C LEU A 70 -29.86 3.39 -12.78
N ASN A 71 -30.11 2.49 -11.85
CA ASN A 71 -30.11 1.05 -12.10
C ASN A 71 -31.54 0.62 -12.38
N LEU A 72 -31.88 0.50 -13.66
CA LEU A 72 -33.18 0.01 -14.10
C LEU A 72 -33.07 -1.52 -14.28
N GLY A 73 -33.41 -2.26 -13.23
CA GLY A 73 -33.63 -3.70 -13.30
C GLY A 73 -34.90 -3.98 -14.08
N ILE A 74 -34.85 -4.99 -14.94
CA ILE A 74 -35.99 -5.38 -15.79
C ILE A 74 -36.33 -6.82 -15.47
N HIS A 75 -37.58 -7.06 -15.12
CA HIS A 75 -38.12 -8.38 -14.89
C HIS A 75 -39.27 -8.64 -15.88
N PHE A 76 -39.38 -9.89 -16.33
CA PHE A 76 -40.42 -10.39 -17.20
C PHE A 76 -40.92 -11.72 -16.64
N PRO A 77 -42.21 -12.06 -16.75
CA PRO A 77 -42.72 -13.34 -16.27
C PRO A 77 -41.97 -14.52 -16.91
N PRO A 78 -41.61 -15.58 -16.15
CA PRO A 78 -40.79 -16.69 -16.64
C PRO A 78 -41.30 -17.35 -17.92
N GLU A 79 -42.63 -17.42 -18.08
CA GLU A 79 -43.32 -17.98 -19.25
C GLU A 79 -43.15 -17.16 -20.54
N THR A 80 -42.64 -15.93 -20.45
CA THR A 80 -42.44 -15.04 -21.59
C THR A 80 -41.04 -15.13 -22.20
N PHE A 81 -40.13 -15.90 -21.58
CA PHE A 81 -38.84 -16.21 -22.18
C PHE A 81 -39.03 -17.22 -23.32
N ASP A 82 -38.92 -16.73 -24.56
CA ASP A 82 -38.96 -17.54 -25.77
C ASP A 82 -37.70 -17.34 -26.62
N ILE A 83 -37.61 -18.09 -27.71
CA ILE A 83 -36.46 -18.03 -28.60
C ILE A 83 -36.32 -16.70 -29.33
N ASN A 84 -37.41 -15.95 -29.50
CA ASN A 84 -37.40 -14.66 -30.18
C ASN A 84 -36.69 -13.58 -29.34
N TYR A 85 -36.64 -13.74 -28.02
CA TYR A 85 -35.86 -12.87 -27.14
C TYR A 85 -34.38 -12.83 -27.49
N MET A 86 -33.82 -13.97 -27.91
CA MET A 86 -32.41 -14.07 -28.28
C MET A 86 -32.06 -13.14 -29.44
N THR A 87 -32.96 -12.95 -30.41
CA THR A 87 -32.76 -12.05 -31.56
C THR A 87 -32.48 -10.60 -31.14
N ASN A 88 -33.11 -10.14 -30.06
CA ASN A 88 -32.89 -8.80 -29.51
C ASN A 88 -31.72 -8.77 -28.52
N PHE A 89 -31.59 -9.82 -27.70
CA PHE A 89 -30.56 -9.93 -26.68
C PHE A 89 -29.15 -10.06 -27.26
N VAL A 90 -29.01 -10.64 -28.45
CA VAL A 90 -27.72 -10.79 -29.15
C VAL A 90 -27.02 -9.45 -29.41
N LYS A 91 -27.75 -8.35 -29.61
CA LYS A 91 -27.14 -7.01 -29.71
C LYS A 91 -26.48 -6.59 -28.39
N GLU A 92 -27.07 -6.93 -27.26
CA GLU A 92 -26.49 -6.67 -25.93
C GLU A 92 -25.26 -7.57 -25.69
N ILE A 93 -25.30 -8.81 -26.18
CA ILE A 93 -24.14 -9.72 -26.16
C ILE A 93 -22.98 -9.11 -26.97
N TYR A 94 -23.25 -8.47 -28.11
CA TYR A 94 -22.22 -7.81 -28.93
C TYR A 94 -21.61 -6.59 -28.25
N GLU A 95 -22.38 -5.84 -27.46
CA GLU A 95 -21.85 -4.71 -26.71
C GLU A 95 -20.99 -5.16 -25.54
N HIS A 96 -21.36 -6.26 -24.87
CA HIS A 96 -20.63 -6.80 -23.74
C HIS A 96 -19.38 -7.60 -24.16
N PHE A 97 -19.48 -8.32 -25.27
CA PHE A 97 -18.39 -9.07 -25.90
C PHE A 97 -18.29 -8.70 -27.38
N PRO A 98 -17.56 -7.63 -27.75
CA PRO A 98 -17.44 -7.20 -29.15
C PRO A 98 -16.98 -8.30 -30.11
N ALA A 99 -16.08 -9.18 -29.65
CA ALA A 99 -15.58 -10.33 -30.41
C ALA A 99 -16.65 -11.40 -30.71
N SER A 100 -17.74 -11.44 -29.94
CA SER A 100 -18.84 -12.38 -30.16
C SER A 100 -19.66 -12.05 -31.41
N ARG A 101 -19.58 -10.80 -31.92
CA ARG A 101 -20.37 -10.33 -33.07
C ARG A 101 -20.14 -11.19 -34.30
N THR A 102 -18.88 -11.43 -34.65
CA THR A 102 -18.52 -12.21 -35.84
C THR A 102 -18.81 -13.71 -35.68
N ILE A 103 -18.85 -14.22 -34.44
CA ILE A 103 -19.03 -15.65 -34.15
C ILE A 103 -20.53 -16.02 -34.05
N LEU A 104 -21.35 -15.14 -33.50
CA LEU A 104 -22.79 -15.32 -33.35
C LEU A 104 -23.59 -14.80 -34.55
N GLU A 105 -22.94 -14.13 -35.51
CA GLU A 105 -23.57 -13.66 -36.75
C GLU A 105 -24.02 -14.86 -37.59
N GLY A 106 -25.34 -14.99 -37.78
CA GLY A 106 -25.95 -16.14 -38.46
C GLY A 106 -26.16 -17.38 -37.60
N ALA A 107 -25.83 -17.34 -36.30
CA ALA A 107 -26.10 -18.45 -35.38
C ALA A 107 -27.61 -18.73 -35.25
N THR A 108 -27.98 -20.01 -35.15
CA THR A 108 -29.33 -20.47 -34.90
C THR A 108 -29.51 -20.79 -33.41
N TYR A 109 -30.60 -20.27 -32.83
CA TYR A 109 -30.90 -20.44 -31.41
C TYR A 109 -32.01 -21.48 -31.28
N ASN A 110 -31.78 -22.50 -30.45
CA ASN A 110 -32.75 -23.55 -30.14
C ASN A 110 -32.95 -23.63 -28.62
N LEU A 111 -34.16 -23.34 -28.15
CA LEU A 111 -34.54 -23.48 -26.75
C LEU A 111 -35.39 -24.74 -26.57
N ASN A 112 -34.87 -25.72 -25.82
CA ASN A 112 -35.60 -26.95 -25.48
C ASN A 112 -35.62 -27.12 -23.95
N GLY A 113 -36.78 -26.92 -23.34
CA GLY A 113 -36.91 -26.82 -21.88
C GLY A 113 -35.99 -25.72 -21.36
N ASP A 114 -35.13 -26.07 -20.39
CA ASP A 114 -34.17 -25.15 -19.78
C ASP A 114 -32.76 -25.24 -20.40
N ARG A 115 -32.65 -25.68 -21.66
CA ARG A 115 -31.38 -25.68 -22.40
C ARG A 115 -31.50 -24.82 -23.65
N LEU A 116 -30.73 -23.74 -23.68
CA LEU A 116 -30.51 -22.91 -24.86
C LEU A 116 -29.26 -23.40 -25.58
N THR A 117 -29.48 -23.97 -26.76
CA THR A 117 -28.43 -24.39 -27.68
C THR A 117 -28.25 -23.30 -28.72
N VAL A 118 -27.03 -22.78 -28.84
CA VAL A 118 -26.65 -21.77 -29.82
C VAL A 118 -25.75 -22.44 -30.85
N GLU A 119 -26.36 -22.80 -31.98
CA GLU A 119 -25.68 -23.40 -33.11
C GLU A 119 -24.97 -22.31 -33.90
N LEU A 120 -23.65 -22.32 -33.85
CA LEU A 120 -22.83 -21.31 -34.48
C LEU A 120 -22.72 -21.59 -35.99
N ALA A 121 -22.88 -20.56 -36.80
CA ALA A 121 -22.66 -20.63 -38.25
C ALA A 121 -21.17 -20.72 -38.63
N ALA A 122 -20.27 -20.45 -37.67
CA ALA A 122 -18.81 -20.52 -37.79
C ALA A 122 -18.18 -21.07 -36.50
N ASN A 123 -16.94 -21.58 -36.59
CA ASN A 123 -16.25 -22.11 -35.42
C ASN A 123 -15.69 -20.98 -34.53
N GLY A 124 -16.09 -21.00 -33.27
CA GLY A 124 -15.75 -20.01 -32.26
C GLY A 124 -16.33 -20.31 -30.87
N LYS A 125 -16.75 -21.56 -30.64
CA LYS A 125 -17.33 -22.03 -29.37
C LYS A 125 -16.40 -21.76 -28.20
N ASP A 126 -15.14 -22.18 -28.30
CA ASP A 126 -14.18 -22.07 -27.20
C ASP A 126 -13.83 -20.60 -26.90
N VAL A 127 -13.85 -19.73 -27.91
CA VAL A 127 -13.69 -18.29 -27.73
C VAL A 127 -14.85 -17.71 -26.94
N LEU A 128 -16.10 -18.07 -27.29
CA LEU A 128 -17.27 -17.60 -26.55
C LEU A 128 -17.30 -18.12 -25.10
N VAL A 129 -16.90 -19.37 -24.87
CA VAL A 129 -16.83 -19.95 -23.51
C VAL A 129 -15.71 -19.33 -22.68
N ASN A 130 -14.51 -19.13 -23.26
CA ASN A 130 -13.38 -18.54 -22.55
C ASN A 130 -13.61 -17.05 -22.21
N LEU A 131 -14.35 -16.33 -23.05
CA LEU A 131 -14.82 -14.97 -22.75
C LEU A 131 -15.94 -14.94 -21.70
N GLY A 132 -16.50 -16.10 -21.33
CA GLY A 132 -17.61 -16.21 -20.37
C GLY A 132 -18.97 -15.80 -20.94
N CYS A 133 -19.14 -15.87 -22.26
CA CYS A 133 -20.38 -15.49 -22.94
C CYS A 133 -21.57 -16.39 -22.53
N ASP A 134 -21.33 -17.69 -22.35
CA ASP A 134 -22.32 -18.64 -21.84
C ASP A 134 -22.80 -18.28 -20.43
N LYS A 135 -21.88 -17.86 -19.56
CA LYS A 135 -22.18 -17.42 -18.18
C LYS A 135 -22.98 -16.13 -18.19
N PHE A 136 -22.62 -15.16 -19.03
CA PHE A 136 -23.35 -13.90 -19.17
C PHE A 136 -24.78 -14.09 -19.66
N ILE A 137 -25.00 -14.95 -20.67
CA ILE A 137 -26.33 -15.28 -21.18
C ILE A 137 -27.17 -15.92 -20.07
N ARG A 138 -26.60 -16.91 -19.38
CA ARG A 138 -27.28 -17.60 -18.26
C ARG A 138 -27.67 -16.64 -17.15
N GLN A 139 -26.73 -15.83 -16.67
CA GLN A 139 -26.98 -14.88 -15.57
C GLN A 139 -27.97 -13.80 -15.97
N THR A 140 -27.98 -13.36 -17.23
CA THR A 140 -28.91 -12.33 -17.68
C THR A 140 -30.33 -12.87 -17.82
N ILE A 141 -30.51 -14.10 -18.30
CA ILE A 141 -31.83 -14.74 -18.40
C ILE A 141 -32.37 -15.08 -17.01
N ASP A 142 -31.53 -15.61 -16.12
CA ASP A 142 -31.89 -15.87 -14.73
C ASP A 142 -32.34 -14.57 -14.04
N ARG A 143 -31.58 -13.48 -14.19
CA ARG A 143 -31.94 -12.19 -13.60
C ARG A 143 -33.21 -11.55 -14.20
N ARG A 144 -33.45 -11.70 -15.51
CA ARG A 144 -34.58 -11.02 -16.20
C ARG A 144 -35.87 -11.84 -16.21
N PHE A 145 -35.79 -13.16 -16.12
CA PHE A 145 -36.94 -14.07 -16.24
C PHE A 145 -37.06 -15.07 -15.08
N GLU A 146 -36.16 -15.02 -14.09
CA GLU A 146 -36.07 -15.98 -12.98
C GLU A 146 -36.03 -17.44 -13.45
N ARG A 147 -35.38 -17.66 -14.60
CA ARG A 147 -35.30 -18.96 -15.25
C ARG A 147 -33.86 -19.42 -15.39
N LEU A 148 -33.52 -20.48 -14.67
CA LEU A 148 -32.22 -21.11 -14.73
C LEU A 148 -32.10 -21.95 -15.99
N ILE A 149 -31.31 -21.49 -16.96
CA ILE A 149 -31.07 -22.23 -18.20
C ILE A 149 -29.60 -22.65 -18.39
N ALA A 150 -29.38 -23.84 -18.92
CA ALA A 150 -28.09 -24.24 -19.46
C ALA A 150 -27.89 -23.57 -20.83
N VAL A 151 -26.70 -23.02 -21.08
CA VAL A 151 -26.33 -22.42 -22.37
C VAL A 151 -25.21 -23.24 -22.96
N GLU A 152 -25.39 -23.71 -24.19
CA GLU A 152 -24.41 -24.51 -24.90
C GLU A 152 -24.20 -23.98 -26.31
N PHE A 153 -22.95 -23.70 -26.67
CA PHE A 153 -22.58 -23.43 -28.05
C PHE A 153 -22.28 -24.74 -28.78
N VAL A 154 -22.78 -24.91 -29.99
CA VAL A 154 -22.56 -26.10 -30.84
C VAL A 154 -22.02 -25.64 -32.20
N GLY A 155 -20.89 -26.19 -32.64
CA GLY A 155 -20.29 -25.93 -33.96
C GLY A 155 -20.27 -27.20 -34.80
N ASN A 156 -20.43 -27.06 -36.13
CA ASN A 156 -20.32 -28.16 -37.08
C ASN A 156 -18.92 -28.16 -37.73
N ALA A 157 -18.16 -29.25 -37.55
CA ALA A 157 -16.90 -29.64 -38.24
C ALA A 157 -15.56 -29.10 -37.69
N SER A 158 -14.46 -29.77 -38.09
CA SER A 158 -13.21 -30.00 -37.36
C SER A 158 -12.18 -28.85 -37.28
N ALA A 159 -11.37 -28.86 -36.22
CA ALA A 159 -10.33 -27.90 -35.80
C ALA A 159 -9.28 -27.45 -36.85
N GLN A 160 -9.21 -28.07 -38.04
CA GLN A 160 -8.26 -27.74 -39.10
C GLN A 160 -8.80 -26.69 -40.10
N ASP A 161 -10.12 -26.55 -40.22
CA ASP A 161 -10.75 -25.53 -41.07
C ASP A 161 -10.85 -24.16 -40.36
N ASP A 162 -10.68 -24.14 -39.02
CA ASP A 162 -10.81 -22.96 -38.14
C ASP A 162 -9.66 -21.98 -38.29
N ILE A 163 -8.46 -22.52 -38.50
CA ILE A 163 -7.24 -21.72 -38.68
C ILE A 163 -7.34 -20.90 -39.97
N LYS A 164 -7.93 -21.45 -41.03
CA LYS A 164 -8.12 -20.74 -42.30
C LYS A 164 -9.18 -19.66 -42.23
N VAL A 165 -10.28 -19.90 -41.51
CA VAL A 165 -11.33 -18.88 -41.32
C VAL A 165 -10.84 -17.78 -40.39
N LEU A 166 -10.06 -18.09 -39.36
CA LEU A 166 -9.37 -17.11 -38.50
C LEU A 166 -8.35 -16.27 -39.29
N GLU A 167 -7.55 -16.88 -40.17
CA GLU A 167 -6.62 -16.16 -41.04
C GLU A 167 -7.33 -15.28 -42.09
N GLU A 168 -8.47 -15.72 -42.64
CA GLU A 168 -9.29 -14.92 -43.55
C GLU A 168 -10.09 -13.82 -42.84
N LEU A 169 -10.54 -14.05 -41.60
CA LEU A 169 -11.20 -13.05 -40.75
C LEU A 169 -10.19 -12.01 -40.25
N GLN A 170 -8.97 -12.40 -39.84
CA GLN A 170 -7.87 -11.47 -39.57
C GLN A 170 -7.45 -10.71 -40.82
N LYS A 171 -7.44 -11.33 -42.01
CA LYS A 171 -7.23 -10.60 -43.27
C LYS A 171 -8.35 -9.62 -43.57
N LYS A 172 -9.63 -9.97 -43.35
CA LYS A 172 -10.78 -9.08 -43.59
C LYS A 172 -10.94 -7.99 -42.53
N GLU A 173 -10.54 -8.24 -41.28
CA GLU A 173 -10.55 -7.30 -40.17
C GLU A 173 -9.35 -6.35 -40.26
N ASN A 174 -8.16 -6.85 -40.62
CA ASN A 174 -7.02 -6.03 -41.03
C ASN A 174 -7.32 -5.23 -42.31
N GLN A 175 -8.11 -5.76 -43.25
CA GLN A 175 -8.60 -4.98 -44.40
C GLN A 175 -9.67 -3.95 -44.02
N LYS A 176 -10.57 -4.21 -43.05
CA LYS A 176 -11.55 -3.22 -42.55
C LYS A 176 -10.88 -2.12 -41.69
N LEU A 177 -9.86 -2.47 -40.91
CA LEU A 177 -8.99 -1.51 -40.20
C LEU A 177 -8.10 -0.72 -41.18
N ALA A 178 -7.63 -1.35 -42.27
CA ALA A 178 -6.93 -0.66 -43.36
C ALA A 178 -7.86 0.25 -44.19
N VAL A 179 -9.19 0.07 -44.15
CA VAL A 179 -10.18 0.92 -44.83
C VAL A 179 -10.72 2.04 -43.90
N ALA A 180 -10.33 2.06 -42.62
CA ALA A 180 -10.71 3.09 -41.64
C ALA A 180 -9.60 4.09 -41.27
N SER A 181 -8.47 4.13 -42.01
CA SER A 181 -7.56 5.27 -42.04
C SER A 181 -7.21 5.63 -43.49
N PRO A 182 -7.30 6.90 -43.92
CA PRO A 182 -7.05 7.26 -45.31
C PRO A 182 -5.55 7.35 -45.57
N MET A 183 -4.93 6.30 -46.12
CA MET A 183 -3.58 6.43 -46.69
C MET A 183 -3.62 7.18 -48.02
N ALA A 184 -2.77 8.19 -48.14
CA ALA A 184 -2.44 8.85 -49.39
C ALA A 184 -1.79 7.83 -50.35
N ASN A 185 -2.39 7.65 -51.53
CA ASN A 185 -1.77 6.93 -52.64
C ASN A 185 -0.95 7.90 -53.52
N PRO A 186 0.24 7.49 -54.04
CA PRO A 186 0.95 8.21 -55.09
C PRO A 186 0.20 8.13 -56.43
N VAL A 187 0.17 9.21 -57.19
CA VAL A 187 -0.63 9.38 -58.43
C VAL A 187 0.09 8.87 -59.68
N ALA A 188 -0.61 8.09 -60.50
CA ALA A 188 -0.82 8.30 -61.96
C ALA A 188 -1.57 7.08 -62.55
N ALA A 189 -2.60 7.15 -63.39
CA ALA A 189 -3.44 8.22 -63.90
C ALA A 189 -4.73 7.56 -64.45
N SER A 190 -5.91 8.03 -64.03
CA SER A 190 -7.07 8.22 -64.92
C SER A 190 -8.13 9.05 -64.19
N LYS A 191 -8.60 10.09 -64.87
CA LYS A 191 -9.45 11.18 -64.38
C LYS A 191 -10.82 10.68 -63.91
N VAL A 192 -11.34 11.24 -62.79
CA VAL A 192 -12.76 11.62 -62.50
C VAL A 192 -12.92 12.01 -60.99
N PRO A 193 -13.80 12.97 -60.61
CA PRO A 193 -13.51 14.07 -59.67
C PRO A 193 -13.91 13.88 -58.18
N ALA A 194 -13.24 14.65 -57.30
CA ALA A 194 -13.14 14.52 -55.84
C ALA A 194 -14.34 15.04 -54.98
N GLN A 195 -14.49 14.49 -53.76
CA GLN A 195 -15.28 15.04 -52.64
C GLN A 195 -14.49 15.00 -51.29
N LYS A 196 -14.67 16.01 -50.43
CA LYS A 196 -13.87 16.36 -49.22
C LYS A 196 -14.42 15.80 -47.88
N LYS A 197 -13.55 15.36 -46.93
CA LYS A 197 -13.86 15.00 -45.52
C LYS A 197 -13.91 16.23 -44.56
N PRO A 198 -14.59 16.18 -43.39
CA PRO A 198 -14.65 17.27 -42.40
C PRO A 198 -13.32 17.43 -41.63
N LYS A 199 -12.95 18.67 -41.27
CA LYS A 199 -11.68 19.00 -40.58
C LYS A 199 -11.81 18.88 -39.04
N GLU A 200 -10.84 18.25 -38.38
CA GLU A 200 -10.60 18.34 -36.92
C GLU A 200 -10.42 19.81 -36.50
N LYS A 201 -10.91 20.17 -35.31
CA LYS A 201 -10.71 21.50 -34.73
C LYS A 201 -9.72 21.41 -33.58
N THR A 202 -8.45 21.60 -33.91
CA THR A 202 -7.33 21.68 -32.98
C THR A 202 -6.79 23.12 -32.92
N TYR A 203 -5.99 23.41 -31.90
CA TYR A 203 -5.10 24.57 -31.90
C TYR A 203 -3.72 24.07 -32.29
N ASP A 204 -3.16 24.55 -33.41
CA ASP A 204 -1.95 23.97 -34.02
C ASP A 204 -0.72 23.93 -33.09
N ASP A 205 -0.72 24.73 -32.01
CA ASP A 205 0.37 24.87 -31.05
C ASP A 205 0.08 24.31 -29.65
N LEU A 206 -1.06 23.66 -29.42
CA LEU A 206 -1.45 23.16 -28.09
C LEU A 206 -1.87 21.68 -28.14
N PRO A 207 -1.56 20.88 -27.10
CA PRO A 207 -1.86 19.45 -27.05
C PRO A 207 -3.34 19.20 -26.66
N ILE A 208 -4.28 19.94 -27.23
CA ILE A 208 -5.70 19.87 -26.89
C ILE A 208 -6.60 19.87 -28.12
N SER A 209 -7.69 19.11 -28.04
CA SER A 209 -8.73 19.00 -29.06
C SER A 209 -10.06 19.53 -28.49
N ILE A 210 -10.69 20.44 -29.24
CA ILE A 210 -12.04 20.95 -28.93
C ILE A 210 -13.12 20.24 -29.75
N THR A 211 -12.77 19.14 -30.41
CA THR A 211 -13.68 18.38 -31.28
C THR A 211 -14.87 17.83 -30.49
N ASN A 212 -14.63 17.32 -29.27
CA ASN A 212 -15.63 16.77 -28.36
C ASN A 212 -15.90 17.64 -27.13
N ALA A 213 -15.70 18.97 -27.25
CA ALA A 213 -15.81 19.89 -26.11
C ALA A 213 -17.21 19.87 -25.47
N LYS A 214 -17.28 19.60 -24.16
CA LYS A 214 -18.53 19.49 -23.38
C LYS A 214 -18.57 20.55 -22.27
N PRO A 215 -19.56 21.48 -22.24
CA PRO A 215 -19.66 22.45 -21.15
C PRO A 215 -20.04 21.73 -19.84
N LEU A 216 -19.27 21.96 -18.78
CA LEU A 216 -19.55 21.44 -17.43
C LEU A 216 -20.14 22.52 -16.51
N PHE A 217 -19.82 23.79 -16.78
CA PHE A 217 -20.36 24.94 -16.05
C PHE A 217 -20.42 26.15 -16.98
N GLY A 218 -21.49 26.94 -16.90
CA GLY A 218 -21.65 28.13 -17.74
C GLY A 218 -21.80 27.83 -19.25
N THR A 219 -21.44 28.80 -20.10
CA THR A 219 -21.49 28.65 -21.57
C THR A 219 -20.26 27.91 -22.10
N LEU A 220 -20.39 27.16 -23.19
CA LEU A 220 -19.24 26.56 -23.88
C LEU A 220 -18.10 27.59 -24.09
N VAL A 221 -16.92 27.28 -23.58
CA VAL A 221 -15.75 28.15 -23.68
C VAL A 221 -15.27 28.19 -25.13
N LYS A 222 -15.07 29.41 -25.67
CA LYS A 222 -14.59 29.66 -27.04
C LYS A 222 -13.43 30.64 -26.97
N GLY A 223 -12.41 30.41 -27.78
CA GLY A 223 -11.21 31.25 -27.86
C GLY A 223 -9.94 30.45 -27.60
N LYS A 224 -8.83 30.85 -28.21
CA LYS A 224 -7.53 30.22 -28.00
C LYS A 224 -7.07 30.49 -26.55
N PRO A 225 -6.76 29.46 -25.75
CA PRO A 225 -6.34 29.68 -24.37
C PRO A 225 -4.97 30.33 -24.30
N LYS A 226 -4.78 31.21 -23.31
CA LYS A 226 -3.50 31.84 -22.96
C LYS A 226 -2.72 30.90 -22.03
N PRO A 227 -1.38 30.79 -22.15
CA PRO A 227 -0.56 30.04 -21.19
C PRO A 227 -0.72 30.57 -19.77
N ILE A 228 -0.88 29.67 -18.79
CA ILE A 228 -1.14 30.03 -17.38
C ILE A 228 -0.01 30.90 -16.82
N LYS A 229 1.25 30.61 -17.18
CA LYS A 229 2.41 31.41 -16.73
C LYS A 229 2.36 32.89 -17.13
N GLU A 230 1.64 33.22 -18.21
CA GLU A 230 1.50 34.59 -18.72
C GLU A 230 0.25 35.32 -18.18
N CYS A 231 -0.60 34.64 -17.41
CA CYS A 231 -1.84 35.19 -16.88
C CYS A 231 -1.60 36.06 -15.65
N LEU A 232 -1.90 37.35 -15.77
CA LEU A 232 -1.75 38.37 -14.73
C LEU A 232 -3.11 38.83 -14.19
N PRO A 233 -3.20 39.31 -12.94
CA PRO A 233 -4.44 39.86 -12.38
C PRO A 233 -5.06 40.99 -13.20
N GLU A 234 -4.25 41.68 -14.01
CA GLU A 234 -4.64 42.84 -14.80
C GLU A 234 -5.27 42.47 -16.16
N ASP A 235 -5.22 41.18 -16.54
CA ASP A 235 -5.73 40.67 -17.82
C ASP A 235 -7.27 40.64 -17.90
N GLY A 236 -7.98 40.95 -16.81
CA GLY A 236 -9.44 40.94 -16.79
C GLY A 236 -10.02 39.51 -16.88
N GLU A 237 -10.71 39.19 -17.98
CA GLU A 237 -11.27 37.86 -18.25
C GLU A 237 -10.32 37.05 -19.15
N VAL A 238 -9.87 35.90 -18.66
CA VAL A 238 -8.93 35.01 -19.35
C VAL A 238 -9.62 33.72 -19.79
N VAL A 239 -9.10 33.13 -20.87
CA VAL A 239 -9.39 31.74 -21.26
C VAL A 239 -8.10 30.95 -21.08
N VAL A 240 -8.12 29.91 -20.27
CA VAL A 240 -6.97 29.04 -20.01
C VAL A 240 -7.38 27.59 -20.18
N TRP A 241 -6.40 26.72 -20.41
CA TRP A 241 -6.62 25.26 -20.37
C TRP A 241 -5.77 24.65 -19.26
N GLY A 242 -6.10 23.44 -18.82
CA GLY A 242 -5.21 22.68 -17.96
C GLY A 242 -5.82 21.36 -17.48
N ASP A 243 -4.95 20.49 -17.00
CA ASP A 243 -5.31 19.23 -16.36
C ASP A 243 -5.64 19.47 -14.89
N VAL A 244 -6.76 18.94 -14.43
CA VAL A 244 -7.19 19.01 -13.02
C VAL A 244 -6.35 18.06 -12.18
N PHE A 245 -5.78 18.56 -11.08
CA PHE A 245 -4.97 17.74 -10.17
C PHE A 245 -5.33 17.90 -8.69
N SER A 246 -6.37 18.66 -8.38
CA SER A 246 -6.94 18.80 -7.04
C SER A 246 -8.39 19.30 -7.17
N LEU A 247 -9.32 18.72 -6.41
CA LEU A 247 -10.74 19.10 -6.42
C LEU A 247 -11.34 18.99 -5.01
N GLU A 248 -11.92 20.10 -4.52
CA GLU A 248 -12.70 20.18 -3.29
C GLU A 248 -14.07 20.78 -3.56
N THR A 249 -15.12 20.16 -3.02
CA THR A 249 -16.50 20.68 -3.07
C THR A 249 -17.04 20.90 -1.67
N ARG A 250 -17.60 22.08 -1.41
CA ARG A 250 -18.26 22.44 -0.15
C ARG A 250 -19.60 23.11 -0.43
N GLU A 251 -20.53 23.01 0.53
CA GLU A 251 -21.81 23.72 0.48
C GLU A 251 -21.80 24.96 1.38
N SER A 252 -22.59 25.97 1.03
CA SER A 252 -22.86 27.09 1.94
C SER A 252 -23.62 26.62 3.18
N LYS A 253 -23.53 27.36 4.29
CA LYS A 253 -24.20 27.00 5.57
C LYS A 253 -25.71 26.81 5.45
N ASP A 254 -26.34 27.43 4.46
CA ASP A 254 -27.77 27.33 4.14
C ASP A 254 -28.10 26.30 3.04
N GLY A 255 -27.10 25.57 2.52
CA GLY A 255 -27.24 24.52 1.51
C GLY A 255 -27.65 24.99 0.11
N ARG A 256 -27.75 26.31 -0.14
CA ARG A 256 -28.24 26.88 -1.41
C ARG A 256 -27.17 26.97 -2.51
N TYR A 257 -25.92 27.16 -2.13
CA TYR A 257 -24.81 27.39 -3.04
C TYR A 257 -23.74 26.31 -2.91
N SER A 258 -23.13 25.96 -4.03
CA SER A 258 -21.95 25.11 -4.10
C SER A 258 -20.71 25.96 -4.29
N ILE A 259 -19.68 25.68 -3.50
CA ILE A 259 -18.33 26.23 -3.62
C ILE A 259 -17.45 25.08 -4.11
N ILE A 260 -16.98 25.17 -5.35
CA ILE A 260 -16.13 24.15 -5.97
C ILE A 260 -14.78 24.79 -6.23
N ASN A 261 -13.74 24.28 -5.57
CA ASN A 261 -12.37 24.70 -5.77
C ASN A 261 -11.61 23.57 -6.46
N PHE A 262 -10.88 23.88 -7.51
CA PHE A 262 -10.01 22.90 -8.16
C PHE A 262 -8.75 23.57 -8.71
N ASN A 263 -7.66 22.84 -8.79
CA ASN A 263 -6.41 23.37 -9.36
C ASN A 263 -6.20 22.79 -10.76
N ILE A 264 -5.76 23.65 -11.69
CA ILE A 264 -5.41 23.26 -13.06
C ILE A 264 -3.95 23.61 -13.37
N THR A 265 -3.31 22.79 -14.19
CA THR A 265 -1.97 23.05 -14.73
C THR A 265 -1.94 22.83 -16.24
N ASP A 266 -1.29 23.73 -16.96
CA ASP A 266 -0.93 23.55 -18.38
C ASP A 266 0.54 23.15 -18.54
N TYR A 267 1.17 22.77 -17.42
CA TYR A 267 2.59 22.46 -17.25
C TYR A 267 3.55 23.65 -17.36
N THR A 268 3.08 24.83 -17.77
CA THR A 268 3.86 26.08 -17.71
C THR A 268 3.77 26.75 -16.34
N SER A 269 2.63 26.63 -15.67
CA SER A 269 2.36 27.00 -14.27
C SER A 269 0.99 26.40 -13.87
N SER A 270 0.44 26.79 -12.71
CA SER A 270 -0.85 26.34 -12.21
C SER A 270 -1.66 27.49 -11.62
N TYR A 271 -2.99 27.39 -11.64
CA TYR A 271 -3.88 28.31 -10.91
C TYR A 271 -4.93 27.52 -10.12
N PRO A 272 -5.30 27.98 -8.91
CA PRO A 272 -6.56 27.61 -8.32
C PRO A 272 -7.72 28.23 -9.10
N VAL A 273 -8.79 27.46 -9.26
CA VAL A 273 -10.03 27.82 -9.92
C VAL A 273 -11.17 27.66 -8.94
N LYS A 274 -12.03 28.67 -8.84
CA LYS A 274 -13.19 28.67 -7.97
C LYS A 274 -14.45 28.86 -8.79
N VAL A 275 -15.42 28.00 -8.53
CA VAL A 275 -16.81 28.15 -8.99
C VAL A 275 -17.68 28.37 -7.77
N PHE A 276 -18.36 29.51 -7.74
CA PHE A 276 -19.41 29.81 -6.78
C PHE A 276 -20.73 29.95 -7.52
N GLY A 277 -21.65 29.02 -7.32
CA GLY A 277 -22.91 29.00 -8.04
C GLY A 277 -24.04 28.37 -7.24
N GLU A 278 -25.27 28.65 -7.64
CA GLU A 278 -26.45 27.95 -7.11
C GLU A 278 -26.25 26.44 -7.33
N LYS A 279 -26.58 25.62 -6.33
CA LYS A 279 -26.34 24.17 -6.35
C LYS A 279 -26.80 23.51 -7.66
N LYS A 280 -27.98 23.88 -8.16
CA LYS A 280 -28.55 23.41 -9.44
C LYS A 280 -27.71 23.72 -10.67
N LYS A 281 -26.99 24.84 -10.70
CA LYS A 281 -26.16 25.27 -11.84
C LYS A 281 -24.78 24.61 -11.84
N CYS A 282 -24.40 23.95 -10.76
CA CYS A 282 -23.10 23.33 -10.57
C CYS A 282 -23.12 21.80 -10.63
N GLU A 283 -24.29 21.17 -10.82
CA GLU A 283 -24.47 19.72 -10.74
C GLU A 283 -23.62 18.97 -11.77
N ASP A 284 -23.64 19.43 -13.03
CA ASP A 284 -22.84 18.85 -14.12
C ASP A 284 -21.33 18.94 -13.83
N LEU A 285 -20.88 20.03 -13.21
CA LEU A 285 -19.48 20.21 -12.84
C LEU A 285 -19.07 19.24 -11.74
N VAL A 286 -19.85 19.12 -10.67
CA VAL A 286 -19.55 18.22 -9.53
C VAL A 286 -19.56 16.76 -9.96
N GLU A 287 -20.45 16.38 -10.88
CA GLU A 287 -20.57 15.01 -11.35
C GLU A 287 -19.41 14.57 -12.26
N ASN A 288 -19.02 15.45 -13.19
CA ASN A 288 -18.14 15.08 -14.31
C ASN A 288 -16.69 15.52 -14.11
N LEU A 289 -16.41 16.54 -13.30
CA LEU A 289 -15.05 17.00 -13.05
C LEU A 289 -14.36 16.09 -12.03
N LYS A 290 -13.17 15.58 -12.39
CA LYS A 290 -12.32 14.74 -11.55
C LYS A 290 -10.85 15.01 -11.87
N ASP A 291 -9.95 14.64 -10.95
CA ASP A 291 -8.51 14.66 -11.21
C ASP A 291 -8.18 13.85 -12.48
N GLY A 292 -7.24 14.38 -13.28
CA GLY A 292 -6.83 13.84 -14.57
C GLY A 292 -7.67 14.30 -15.77
N LYS A 293 -8.80 15.01 -15.57
CA LYS A 293 -9.57 15.61 -16.67
C LYS A 293 -8.89 16.87 -17.18
N THR A 294 -8.97 17.09 -18.50
CA THR A 294 -8.50 18.33 -19.15
C THR A 294 -9.67 19.27 -19.37
N VAL A 295 -9.51 20.53 -18.99
CA VAL A 295 -10.58 21.55 -19.09
C VAL A 295 -10.10 22.84 -19.73
N LEU A 296 -11.03 23.52 -20.41
CA LEU A 296 -10.97 24.94 -20.72
C LEU A 296 -11.76 25.72 -19.67
N VAL A 297 -11.16 26.76 -19.12
CA VAL A 297 -11.77 27.64 -18.13
C VAL A 297 -11.79 29.06 -18.67
N ARG A 298 -12.97 29.70 -18.63
CA ARG A 298 -13.12 31.15 -18.84
C ARG A 298 -13.51 31.81 -17.53
N GLY A 299 -12.76 32.80 -17.08
CA GLY A 299 -13.00 33.46 -15.80
C GLY A 299 -12.14 34.69 -15.59
N SER A 300 -12.35 35.38 -14.46
CA SER A 300 -11.53 36.53 -14.07
C SER A 300 -10.55 36.16 -12.95
N ILE A 301 -9.34 36.71 -13.00
CA ILE A 301 -8.34 36.51 -11.95
C ILE A 301 -8.57 37.52 -10.84
N ASN A 302 -8.79 37.05 -9.61
CA ASN A 302 -9.03 37.91 -8.46
C ASN A 302 -8.29 37.40 -7.23
N MET A 303 -7.90 38.32 -6.33
CA MET A 303 -7.36 37.96 -5.03
C MET A 303 -8.49 37.42 -4.15
N ASP A 304 -8.36 36.19 -3.66
CA ASP A 304 -9.25 35.63 -2.65
C ASP A 304 -8.68 35.94 -1.26
N THR A 305 -9.46 36.67 -0.46
CA THR A 305 -9.04 37.14 0.87
C THR A 305 -9.03 36.04 1.93
N TYR A 306 -9.67 34.90 1.69
CA TYR A 306 -9.67 33.75 2.59
C TYR A 306 -8.49 32.82 2.28
N MET A 307 -8.22 32.56 1.00
CA MET A 307 -7.08 31.74 0.58
C MET A 307 -5.76 32.51 0.50
N HIS A 308 -5.80 33.84 0.62
CA HIS A 308 -4.66 34.75 0.47
C HIS A 308 -3.86 34.51 -0.82
N THR A 309 -4.57 34.23 -1.93
CA THR A 309 -3.95 33.95 -3.23
C THR A 309 -4.82 34.42 -4.39
N TYR A 310 -4.20 34.70 -5.53
CA TYR A 310 -4.92 34.97 -6.76
C TYR A 310 -5.48 33.67 -7.33
N LEU A 311 -6.77 33.67 -7.66
CA LEU A 311 -7.47 32.53 -8.25
C LEU A 311 -8.31 32.96 -9.44
N ILE A 312 -8.66 31.99 -10.30
CA ILE A 312 -9.59 32.20 -11.42
C ILE A 312 -11.01 31.97 -10.91
N ASN A 313 -11.81 33.02 -10.82
CA ASN A 313 -13.26 32.89 -10.63
C ASN A 313 -13.88 32.48 -11.97
N ALA A 314 -14.13 31.18 -12.12
CA ALA A 314 -14.63 30.62 -13.36
C ALA A 314 -16.08 31.03 -13.62
N ARG A 315 -16.32 31.60 -14.80
CA ARG A 315 -17.66 31.86 -15.36
C ARG A 315 -18.12 30.72 -16.25
N ALA A 316 -17.18 29.97 -16.81
CA ALA A 316 -17.46 28.78 -17.58
C ALA A 316 -16.31 27.76 -17.48
N VAL A 317 -16.66 26.48 -17.47
CA VAL A 317 -15.74 25.33 -17.50
C VAL A 317 -16.23 24.37 -18.57
N THR A 318 -15.34 23.95 -19.45
CA THR A 318 -15.63 23.03 -20.57
C THR A 318 -14.62 21.91 -20.55
N GLU A 319 -15.08 20.66 -20.46
CA GLU A 319 -14.25 19.47 -20.64
C GLU A 319 -13.80 19.37 -22.10
N ILE A 320 -12.53 19.07 -22.29
CA ILE A 320 -11.89 18.90 -23.60
C ILE A 320 -10.98 17.66 -23.57
N GLU A 321 -10.51 17.26 -24.74
CA GLU A 321 -9.60 16.12 -24.85
C GLU A 321 -8.15 16.61 -24.95
N LYS A 322 -7.25 15.94 -24.23
CA LYS A 322 -5.81 16.10 -24.41
C LYS A 322 -5.36 15.22 -25.58
N ILE A 323 -4.62 15.81 -26.51
CA ILE A 323 -4.00 15.06 -27.60
C ILE A 323 -2.77 14.40 -27.01
N GLU A 324 -2.87 13.10 -26.74
CA GLU A 324 -1.72 12.33 -26.29
C GLU A 324 -0.67 12.22 -27.40
N LYS A 325 0.59 12.25 -27.00
CA LYS A 325 1.71 12.02 -27.92
C LYS A 325 1.60 10.61 -28.49
N GLN A 326 1.58 10.48 -29.82
CA GLN A 326 1.53 9.20 -30.51
C GLN A 326 2.86 8.92 -31.20
N ASP A 327 3.21 7.64 -31.30
CA ASP A 327 4.25 7.15 -32.19
C ASP A 327 3.56 6.71 -33.48
N ASN A 328 3.79 7.41 -34.61
CA ASN A 328 3.15 7.09 -35.88
C ASN A 328 4.07 6.34 -36.86
N ALA A 329 5.29 5.97 -36.44
CA ALA A 329 6.21 5.22 -37.29
C ALA A 329 5.59 3.87 -37.72
N PRO A 330 5.76 3.43 -38.97
CA PRO A 330 5.21 2.15 -39.42
C PRO A 330 5.88 0.96 -38.74
N GLU A 331 7.19 1.07 -38.47
CA GLU A 331 7.97 0.10 -37.69
C GLU A 331 8.35 0.75 -36.36
N LYS A 332 8.15 0.03 -35.25
CA LYS A 332 8.36 0.58 -33.90
C LYS A 332 9.74 0.22 -33.36
N ARG A 333 10.36 1.15 -32.65
CA ARG A 333 11.58 0.86 -31.87
C ARG A 333 11.27 0.10 -30.58
N VAL A 334 12.34 -0.30 -29.89
CA VAL A 334 12.32 -0.78 -28.51
C VAL A 334 13.28 0.07 -27.70
N GLU A 335 12.84 0.58 -26.55
CA GLU A 335 13.74 1.24 -25.60
C GLU A 335 14.49 0.21 -24.77
N LEU A 336 15.82 0.35 -24.70
CA LEU A 336 16.72 -0.57 -24.00
C LEU A 336 17.43 0.06 -22.80
N HIS A 337 17.33 1.37 -22.62
CA HIS A 337 17.95 2.11 -21.51
C HIS A 337 16.93 3.08 -20.90
N LEU A 338 16.38 2.70 -19.75
CA LEU A 338 15.28 3.41 -19.11
C LEU A 338 15.28 3.24 -17.60
N HIS A 339 15.13 4.37 -16.93
CA HIS A 339 15.06 4.55 -15.48
C HIS A 339 13.64 4.86 -15.05
N THR A 340 13.24 4.22 -13.96
CA THR A 340 11.95 4.40 -13.30
C THR A 340 12.16 5.22 -12.03
N ASN A 341 11.06 5.52 -11.33
CA ASN A 341 11.09 6.13 -10.00
C ASN A 341 11.83 5.29 -8.93
N MET A 342 12.30 4.08 -9.25
CA MET A 342 13.18 3.28 -8.40
C MET A 342 14.68 3.58 -8.57
N SER A 343 15.08 4.34 -9.61
CA SER A 343 16.40 4.96 -9.67
C SER A 343 16.46 6.11 -8.66
N ALA A 344 17.11 5.85 -7.52
CA ALA A 344 16.99 6.68 -6.31
C ALA A 344 17.36 8.14 -6.57
N MET A 345 16.43 9.05 -6.21
CA MET A 345 16.57 10.51 -6.37
C MET A 345 16.85 10.99 -7.80
N ASP A 346 16.53 10.19 -8.83
CA ASP A 346 16.89 10.52 -10.22
C ASP A 346 15.76 10.25 -11.22
N GLY A 347 15.30 9.01 -11.32
CA GLY A 347 14.17 8.66 -12.18
C GLY A 347 12.85 9.15 -11.57
N MET A 348 11.97 9.69 -12.42
CA MET A 348 10.76 10.39 -11.95
C MET A 348 9.47 9.62 -12.21
N THR A 349 9.44 8.79 -13.26
CA THR A 349 8.20 8.15 -13.73
C THR A 349 8.12 6.70 -13.28
N SER A 350 6.94 6.26 -12.85
CA SER A 350 6.70 4.86 -12.47
C SER A 350 6.88 3.88 -13.63
N ALA A 351 7.26 2.63 -13.33
CA ALA A 351 7.32 1.57 -14.35
C ALA A 351 5.95 1.37 -15.01
N LYS A 352 4.87 1.46 -14.22
CA LYS A 352 3.50 1.34 -14.72
C LYS A 352 3.18 2.35 -15.83
N GLU A 353 3.52 3.62 -15.65
CA GLU A 353 3.26 4.68 -16.64
C GLU A 353 4.10 4.51 -17.90
N LEU A 354 5.39 4.17 -17.75
CA LEU A 354 6.31 3.96 -18.87
C LEU A 354 5.90 2.75 -19.73
N VAL A 355 5.55 1.62 -19.08
CA VAL A 355 5.04 0.43 -19.78
C VAL A 355 3.72 0.73 -20.47
N SER A 356 2.81 1.47 -19.82
CA SER A 356 1.53 1.88 -20.43
C SER A 356 1.75 2.77 -21.66
N ARG A 357 2.74 3.66 -21.63
CA ARG A 357 3.11 4.50 -22.78
C ARG A 357 3.67 3.66 -23.94
N ALA A 358 4.55 2.71 -23.66
CA ALA A 358 5.10 1.80 -24.67
C ALA A 358 3.99 0.97 -25.35
N ILE A 359 3.02 0.48 -24.57
CA ILE A 359 1.82 -0.21 -25.10
C ILE A 359 1.03 0.72 -26.02
N ALA A 360 0.74 1.95 -25.58
CA ALA A 360 0.00 2.93 -26.37
C ALA A 360 0.72 3.30 -27.69
N TRP A 361 2.05 3.27 -27.70
CA TRP A 361 2.87 3.48 -28.90
C TRP A 361 3.07 2.23 -29.75
N GLY A 362 2.54 1.08 -29.34
CA GLY A 362 2.66 -0.18 -30.08
C GLY A 362 4.07 -0.78 -30.08
N HIS A 363 4.92 -0.40 -29.12
CA HIS A 363 6.25 -1.01 -28.97
C HIS A 363 6.09 -2.48 -28.55
N LYS A 364 6.86 -3.38 -29.15
CA LYS A 364 6.76 -4.82 -28.85
C LYS A 364 7.35 -5.20 -27.48
N ALA A 365 8.30 -4.40 -27.00
CA ALA A 365 9.03 -4.62 -25.77
C ALA A 365 9.50 -3.29 -25.17
N ILE A 366 9.85 -3.32 -23.89
CA ILE A 366 10.45 -2.20 -23.15
C ILE A 366 11.42 -2.75 -22.10
N ALA A 367 12.62 -2.18 -22.00
CA ALA A 367 13.57 -2.50 -20.95
C ALA A 367 13.36 -1.65 -19.70
N ILE A 368 13.66 -2.24 -18.54
CA ILE A 368 13.76 -1.57 -17.25
C ILE A 368 15.20 -1.73 -16.79
N THR A 369 15.96 -0.64 -16.66
CA THR A 369 17.41 -0.66 -16.39
C THR A 369 17.79 0.34 -15.31
N ASP A 370 17.10 0.29 -14.17
CA ASP A 370 17.35 1.19 -13.05
C ASP A 370 18.80 1.14 -12.54
N HIS A 371 19.25 2.24 -11.92
CA HIS A 371 20.60 2.39 -11.37
C HIS A 371 20.87 1.43 -10.21
N GLY A 372 21.66 0.38 -10.47
CA GLY A 372 22.15 -0.57 -9.47
C GLY A 372 21.07 -1.38 -8.77
N VAL A 373 19.82 -1.33 -9.25
CA VAL A 373 18.65 -1.94 -8.60
C VAL A 373 17.65 -2.47 -9.62
N VAL A 374 16.76 -3.36 -9.16
CA VAL A 374 15.70 -3.98 -10.00
C VAL A 374 14.30 -3.86 -9.39
N GLN A 375 14.12 -2.93 -8.45
CA GLN A 375 12.90 -2.81 -7.62
C GLN A 375 11.60 -2.57 -8.41
N ALA A 376 11.69 -2.05 -9.63
CA ALA A 376 10.53 -1.81 -10.48
C ALA A 376 10.03 -3.06 -11.24
N PHE A 377 10.77 -4.17 -11.19
CA PHE A 377 10.44 -5.40 -11.94
C PHE A 377 9.04 -5.95 -11.62
N PRO A 378 8.61 -6.07 -10.34
CA PRO A 378 7.26 -6.55 -10.03
C PRO A 378 6.16 -5.65 -10.61
N GLU A 379 6.30 -4.33 -10.50
CA GLU A 379 5.32 -3.37 -11.05
C GLU A 379 5.26 -3.43 -12.59
N ALA A 380 6.43 -3.50 -13.24
CA ALA A 380 6.53 -3.64 -14.70
C ALA A 380 5.86 -4.92 -15.20
N CYS A 381 6.16 -6.07 -14.57
CA CYS A 381 5.56 -7.36 -14.90
C CYS A 381 4.03 -7.36 -14.72
N ASN A 382 3.54 -6.82 -13.60
CA ASN A 382 2.11 -6.75 -13.31
C ASN A 382 1.35 -5.85 -14.31
N THR A 383 1.99 -4.79 -14.81
CA THR A 383 1.41 -3.91 -15.83
C THR A 383 1.40 -4.59 -17.19
N ALA A 384 2.51 -5.22 -17.57
CA ALA A 384 2.67 -5.92 -18.84
C ALA A 384 1.70 -7.09 -19.03
N ALA A 385 1.42 -7.86 -17.96
CA ALA A 385 0.54 -9.02 -18.00
C ALA A 385 -0.89 -8.69 -18.49
N LYS A 386 -1.34 -7.43 -18.39
CA LYS A 386 -2.68 -6.99 -18.83
C LYS A 386 -2.79 -6.73 -20.33
N ALA A 387 -1.67 -6.42 -20.99
CA ALA A 387 -1.64 -5.93 -22.38
C ALA A 387 -0.70 -6.71 -23.30
N GLY A 388 0.10 -7.64 -22.76
CA GLY A 388 0.94 -8.56 -23.54
C GLY A 388 2.23 -7.96 -24.11
N ILE A 389 2.69 -6.79 -23.62
CA ILE A 389 4.02 -6.26 -23.96
C ILE A 389 5.11 -7.06 -23.26
N LYS A 390 6.26 -7.25 -23.93
CA LYS A 390 7.41 -7.93 -23.34
C LYS A 390 8.24 -6.98 -22.46
N ILE A 391 8.48 -7.36 -21.21
CA ILE A 391 9.44 -6.67 -20.35
C ILE A 391 10.83 -7.28 -20.56
N ILE A 392 11.82 -6.41 -20.78
CA ILE A 392 13.23 -6.77 -20.80
C ILE A 392 13.79 -6.37 -19.43
N TYR A 393 14.10 -7.37 -18.62
CA TYR A 393 14.58 -7.17 -17.26
C TYR A 393 16.08 -6.89 -17.29
N GLY A 394 16.48 -5.68 -16.88
CA GLY A 394 17.88 -5.31 -16.83
C GLY A 394 18.21 -4.35 -15.69
N MET A 395 19.43 -3.84 -15.71
CA MET A 395 19.96 -2.91 -14.72
C MET A 395 21.06 -2.10 -15.37
N GLU A 396 21.15 -0.81 -15.01
CA GLU A 396 22.38 -0.06 -15.21
C GLU A 396 23.29 -0.20 -13.99
N GLY A 397 24.37 -0.98 -14.12
CA GLY A 397 25.31 -1.27 -13.05
C GLY A 397 26.47 -0.28 -12.95
N TYR A 398 27.25 -0.40 -11.87
CA TYR A 398 28.48 0.36 -11.64
C TYR A 398 29.71 -0.55 -11.77
N LEU A 399 30.19 -0.73 -12.99
CA LEU A 399 31.34 -1.57 -13.33
C LEU A 399 32.64 -1.02 -12.76
N VAL A 400 33.47 -1.89 -12.18
CA VAL A 400 34.86 -1.62 -11.82
C VAL A 400 35.77 -2.47 -12.71
N ASP A 401 36.73 -1.84 -13.37
CA ASP A 401 37.77 -2.55 -14.13
C ASP A 401 38.84 -3.06 -13.17
N ASP A 402 38.81 -4.36 -12.89
CA ASP A 402 39.69 -5.02 -11.92
C ASP A 402 40.79 -5.88 -12.58
N ASP A 403 40.90 -5.83 -13.91
CA ASP A 403 41.93 -6.52 -14.71
C ASP A 403 43.35 -6.31 -14.16
N ALA A 404 43.65 -5.11 -13.65
CA ALA A 404 44.99 -4.76 -13.20
C ALA A 404 45.44 -5.47 -11.91
N PHE A 405 44.52 -6.05 -11.12
CA PHE A 405 44.84 -6.64 -9.82
C PHE A 405 44.08 -7.92 -9.47
N TYR A 406 43.14 -8.39 -10.31
CA TYR A 406 42.42 -9.64 -10.04
C TYR A 406 43.34 -10.86 -9.98
N ASP A 407 44.33 -10.93 -10.88
CA ASP A 407 45.29 -12.04 -10.96
C ASP A 407 46.14 -12.20 -9.68
N ASP A 408 46.27 -11.15 -8.87
CA ASP A 408 46.95 -11.21 -7.57
C ASP A 408 46.16 -12.01 -6.52
N TYR A 409 44.85 -12.22 -6.72
CA TYR A 409 43.95 -12.88 -5.76
C TYR A 409 43.35 -14.20 -6.28
N GLY A 410 42.90 -14.24 -7.55
CA GLY A 410 42.52 -15.46 -8.26
C GLY A 410 41.51 -16.41 -7.58
N PHE A 411 40.27 -15.96 -7.34
CA PHE A 411 39.20 -16.76 -6.70
C PHE A 411 38.04 -17.11 -7.66
N GLY A 412 37.43 -18.28 -7.50
CA GLY A 412 36.30 -18.77 -8.30
C GLY A 412 34.93 -18.25 -7.87
N VAL A 413 33.85 -18.79 -8.46
CA VAL A 413 32.47 -18.35 -8.21
C VAL A 413 32.04 -18.62 -6.76
N ASP A 414 32.40 -19.79 -6.25
CA ASP A 414 32.00 -20.32 -4.94
C ASP A 414 33.04 -20.08 -3.83
N ASP A 415 34.15 -19.43 -4.17
CA ASP A 415 35.23 -19.14 -3.23
C ASP A 415 34.91 -17.91 -2.38
N GLU A 416 35.44 -17.88 -1.15
CA GLU A 416 35.36 -16.69 -0.30
C GLU A 416 36.21 -15.55 -0.90
N ILE A 417 35.61 -14.36 -1.03
CA ILE A 417 36.27 -13.21 -1.66
C ILE A 417 37.21 -12.55 -0.65
N PRO A 418 38.52 -12.41 -0.96
CA PRO A 418 39.47 -11.79 -0.03
C PRO A 418 39.06 -10.36 0.35
N ALA A 419 39.10 -10.04 1.65
CA ALA A 419 38.74 -8.71 2.16
C ALA A 419 39.57 -7.58 1.53
N GLU A 420 40.86 -7.82 1.26
CA GLU A 420 41.74 -6.84 0.61
C GLU A 420 41.31 -6.53 -0.83
N TYR A 421 40.84 -7.54 -1.57
CA TYR A 421 40.29 -7.35 -2.91
C TYR A 421 39.00 -6.52 -2.86
N ILE A 422 38.11 -6.78 -1.89
CA ILE A 422 36.88 -5.99 -1.68
C ILE A 422 37.23 -4.50 -1.46
N GLU A 423 38.21 -4.21 -0.60
CA GLU A 423 38.64 -2.84 -0.34
C GLU A 423 39.27 -2.16 -1.57
N LYS A 424 40.06 -2.90 -2.37
CA LYS A 424 40.57 -2.37 -3.65
C LYS A 424 39.43 -2.02 -4.61
N VAL A 425 38.46 -2.92 -4.82
CA VAL A 425 37.26 -2.64 -5.65
C VAL A 425 36.50 -1.41 -5.15
N ARG A 426 36.37 -1.25 -3.82
CA ARG A 426 35.74 -0.07 -3.19
C ARG A 426 36.59 1.20 -3.36
N ALA A 427 37.89 1.11 -3.60
CA ALA A 427 38.73 2.28 -3.87
C ALA A 427 38.65 2.74 -5.34
N GLU A 428 38.42 1.83 -6.27
CA GLU A 428 38.52 2.08 -7.71
C GLU A 428 37.46 3.00 -8.32
N LYS A 429 37.71 3.43 -9.55
CA LYS A 429 36.76 4.19 -10.37
C LYS A 429 35.66 3.27 -10.91
N THR A 430 34.44 3.80 -11.02
CA THR A 430 33.28 3.08 -11.55
C THR A 430 32.85 3.63 -12.92
N TYR A 431 32.35 2.76 -13.78
CA TYR A 431 31.74 3.06 -15.08
C TYR A 431 30.31 2.56 -15.11
N HIS A 432 29.45 3.18 -15.92
CA HIS A 432 28.11 2.64 -16.16
C HIS A 432 28.18 1.45 -17.13
N ILE A 433 27.25 0.50 -16.98
CA ILE A 433 27.12 -0.69 -17.82
C ILE A 433 25.66 -1.13 -17.87
N ILE A 434 25.14 -1.48 -19.05
CA ILE A 434 23.82 -2.09 -19.14
C ILE A 434 23.95 -3.60 -19.08
N ILE A 435 23.17 -4.22 -18.19
CA ILE A 435 23.11 -5.67 -18.01
C ILE A 435 21.65 -6.09 -18.20
N ILE A 436 21.39 -6.91 -19.23
CA ILE A 436 20.05 -7.42 -19.56
C ILE A 436 20.01 -8.93 -19.33
N ALA A 437 18.98 -9.40 -18.63
CA ALA A 437 18.71 -10.82 -18.47
C ALA A 437 18.06 -11.38 -19.74
N LYS A 438 18.78 -12.27 -20.42
CA LYS A 438 18.32 -12.97 -21.63
C LYS A 438 17.27 -14.02 -21.31
N ASN A 439 17.38 -14.70 -20.16
CA ASN A 439 16.51 -15.81 -19.75
C ASN A 439 16.50 -15.92 -18.21
N THR A 440 15.75 -16.87 -17.66
CA THR A 440 15.62 -17.05 -16.20
C THR A 440 16.96 -17.27 -15.49
N GLN A 441 17.90 -17.98 -16.11
CA GLN A 441 19.25 -18.16 -15.56
C GLN A 441 20.01 -16.82 -15.49
N GLY A 442 19.91 -16.01 -16.55
CA GLY A 442 20.43 -14.64 -16.57
C GLY A 442 19.80 -13.76 -15.51
N LEU A 443 18.49 -13.89 -15.27
CA LEU A 443 17.81 -13.13 -14.22
C LEU A 443 18.33 -13.48 -12.83
N LYS A 444 18.51 -14.77 -12.53
CA LYS A 444 19.13 -15.23 -11.27
C LYS A 444 20.57 -14.72 -11.14
N ASN A 445 21.35 -14.77 -12.21
CA ASN A 445 22.71 -14.25 -12.22
C ASN A 445 22.77 -12.73 -12.00
N LEU A 446 21.84 -11.98 -12.59
CA LEU A 446 21.67 -10.55 -12.33
C LEU A 446 21.37 -10.29 -10.84
N TYR A 447 20.52 -11.10 -10.21
CA TYR A 447 20.22 -10.98 -8.78
C TYR A 447 21.45 -11.27 -7.91
N LYS A 448 22.26 -12.28 -8.25
CA LYS A 448 23.54 -12.55 -7.56
C LYS A 448 24.51 -11.39 -7.64
N LEU A 449 24.62 -10.75 -8.82
CA LEU A 449 25.46 -9.56 -9.00
C LEU A 449 24.97 -8.38 -8.16
N ILE A 450 23.65 -8.18 -8.09
CA ILE A 450 23.04 -7.14 -7.25
C ILE A 450 23.28 -7.43 -5.77
N THR A 451 23.12 -8.68 -5.33
CA THR A 451 23.42 -9.09 -3.96
C THR A 451 24.88 -8.79 -3.60
N ASP A 452 25.84 -9.27 -4.41
CA ASP A 452 27.26 -9.05 -4.15
C ASP A 452 27.63 -7.56 -4.16
N SER A 453 27.04 -6.77 -5.07
CA SER A 453 27.30 -5.34 -5.18
C SER A 453 26.78 -4.53 -3.98
N ASN A 454 25.68 -4.96 -3.35
CA ASN A 454 25.09 -4.31 -2.18
C ASN A 454 25.67 -4.81 -0.84
N LEU A 455 26.03 -6.09 -0.74
CA LEU A 455 26.56 -6.67 0.50
C LEU A 455 28.08 -6.56 0.60
N LYS A 456 28.81 -6.85 -0.50
CA LYS A 456 30.28 -6.96 -0.48
C LYS A 456 30.93 -5.70 -1.03
N PHE A 457 30.53 -5.24 -2.20
CA PHE A 457 31.28 -4.18 -2.92
C PHE A 457 30.69 -2.76 -2.77
N PHE A 458 29.74 -2.58 -1.85
CA PHE A 458 29.13 -1.27 -1.62
C PHE A 458 30.11 -0.26 -1.01
N LYS A 459 29.97 1.01 -1.38
CA LYS A 459 30.66 2.15 -0.75
C LYS A 459 29.79 3.40 -0.71
N ARG A 460 29.47 3.91 -1.89
CA ARG A 460 28.48 4.98 -2.13
C ARG A 460 27.42 4.56 -3.14
N ARG A 461 27.75 3.53 -3.92
CA ARG A 461 26.98 2.92 -4.99
C ARG A 461 27.32 1.42 -4.99
N PRO A 462 26.41 0.54 -5.42
CA PRO A 462 26.65 -0.91 -5.49
C PRO A 462 27.56 -1.23 -6.67
N ARG A 463 28.82 -1.62 -6.40
CA ARG A 463 29.85 -1.80 -7.44
C ARG A 463 29.92 -3.25 -7.93
N ILE A 464 30.27 -3.43 -9.20
CA ILE A 464 30.38 -4.75 -9.83
C ILE A 464 31.78 -4.88 -10.46
N PRO A 465 32.68 -5.71 -9.90
CA PRO A 465 33.95 -6.02 -10.56
C PRO A 465 33.73 -6.74 -11.90
N ARG A 466 34.54 -6.43 -12.92
CA ARG A 466 34.45 -7.07 -14.24
C ARG A 466 34.59 -8.58 -14.14
N HIS A 467 35.52 -9.09 -13.35
CA HIS A 467 35.71 -10.53 -13.19
C HIS A 467 34.49 -11.20 -12.53
N ARG A 468 33.86 -10.54 -11.55
CA ARG A 468 32.64 -11.06 -10.92
C ARG A 468 31.47 -11.08 -11.89
N LEU A 469 31.33 -10.06 -12.74
CA LEU A 469 30.38 -10.06 -13.85
C LEU A 469 30.66 -11.21 -14.84
N MET A 470 31.93 -11.46 -15.17
CA MET A 470 32.31 -12.55 -16.07
C MET A 470 31.95 -13.94 -15.50
N GLN A 471 32.13 -14.14 -14.20
CA GLN A 471 31.73 -15.36 -13.50
C GLN A 471 30.22 -15.64 -13.61
N PHE A 472 29.39 -14.59 -13.62
CA PHE A 472 27.93 -14.69 -13.75
C PHE A 472 27.39 -14.27 -15.13
N ARG A 473 28.23 -14.25 -16.16
CA ARG A 473 27.85 -13.74 -17.50
C ARG A 473 26.82 -14.61 -18.22
N GLU A 474 26.70 -15.88 -17.85
CA GLU A 474 25.74 -16.79 -18.48
C GLU A 474 24.32 -16.22 -18.44
N GLY A 475 23.65 -16.19 -19.60
CA GLY A 475 22.29 -15.67 -19.72
C GLY A 475 22.19 -14.14 -19.65
N LEU A 476 23.30 -13.39 -19.62
CA LEU A 476 23.31 -11.93 -19.65
C LEU A 476 23.69 -11.39 -21.04
N ILE A 477 23.16 -10.22 -21.38
CA ILE A 477 23.54 -9.40 -22.53
C ILE A 477 24.07 -8.07 -22.00
N ILE A 478 25.26 -7.66 -22.45
CA ILE A 478 26.01 -6.54 -21.88
C ILE A 478 26.11 -5.40 -22.89
N GLY A 479 25.59 -4.22 -22.51
CA GLY A 479 25.63 -2.98 -23.29
C GLY A 479 26.66 -1.96 -22.79
N SER A 480 27.21 -1.15 -23.68
CA SER A 480 28.25 -0.17 -23.35
C SER A 480 27.79 1.07 -22.58
N ALA A 481 26.47 1.23 -22.39
CA ALA A 481 25.82 2.31 -21.62
C ALA A 481 26.05 3.74 -22.16
N CYS A 482 25.82 4.73 -21.29
CA CYS A 482 25.84 6.16 -21.58
C CYS A 482 27.25 6.78 -21.61
N GLU A 483 27.33 8.10 -21.53
CA GLU A 483 28.59 8.83 -21.51
C GLU A 483 29.44 8.58 -20.27
N ALA A 484 28.83 8.04 -19.21
CA ALA A 484 29.51 7.50 -18.04
C ALA A 484 30.00 6.06 -18.23
N GLY A 485 29.65 5.40 -19.34
CA GLY A 485 30.12 4.08 -19.74
C GLY A 485 31.59 4.05 -20.13
N GLU A 486 32.23 2.90 -19.97
CA GLU A 486 33.69 2.77 -20.14
C GLU A 486 34.15 3.09 -21.56
N LEU A 487 33.43 2.60 -22.58
CA LEU A 487 33.76 2.83 -23.98
C LEU A 487 33.66 4.31 -24.36
N TYR A 488 32.55 4.96 -24.01
CA TYR A 488 32.36 6.38 -24.30
C TYR A 488 33.43 7.22 -23.61
N ARG A 489 33.75 6.90 -22.35
CA ARG A 489 34.84 7.54 -21.61
C ARG A 489 36.20 7.33 -22.27
N ALA A 490 36.50 6.14 -22.78
CA ALA A 490 37.76 5.88 -23.49
C ALA A 490 37.90 6.74 -24.76
N LEU A 491 36.80 6.97 -25.49
CA LEU A 491 36.78 7.85 -26.66
C LEU A 491 36.92 9.33 -26.28
N VAL A 492 36.24 9.78 -25.23
CA VAL A 492 36.38 11.15 -24.70
C VAL A 492 37.81 11.42 -24.26
N ASP A 493 38.39 10.49 -23.49
CA ASP A 493 39.73 10.58 -22.92
C ASP A 493 40.84 10.28 -23.96
N GLN A 494 40.48 10.03 -25.23
CA GLN A 494 41.41 9.80 -26.37
C GLN A 494 42.42 8.67 -26.10
N LYS A 495 41.94 7.53 -25.56
CA LYS A 495 42.77 6.34 -25.40
C LYS A 495 43.25 5.79 -26.76
N SER A 496 44.22 4.88 -26.73
CA SER A 496 44.75 4.26 -27.94
C SER A 496 43.67 3.42 -28.66
N ASP A 497 43.77 3.30 -29.98
CA ASP A 497 42.86 2.46 -30.78
C ASP A 497 42.83 1.00 -30.27
N GLU A 498 43.97 0.49 -29.79
CA GLU A 498 44.09 -0.85 -29.20
C GLU A 498 43.28 -0.97 -27.91
N ASP A 499 43.39 0.00 -27.00
CA ASP A 499 42.61 0.04 -25.76
C ASP A 499 41.11 0.15 -26.04
N ILE A 500 40.73 0.99 -26.99
CA ILE A 500 39.32 1.20 -27.37
C ILE A 500 38.73 -0.10 -27.94
N LEU A 501 39.45 -0.79 -28.83
CA LEU A 501 39.01 -2.08 -29.37
C LEU A 501 38.94 -3.16 -28.29
N ARG A 502 39.91 -3.18 -27.35
CA ARG A 502 39.88 -4.09 -26.20
C ARG A 502 38.65 -3.86 -25.33
N ILE A 503 38.36 -2.62 -24.96
CA ILE A 503 37.19 -2.25 -24.16
C ILE A 503 35.90 -2.61 -24.90
N ALA A 504 35.78 -2.21 -26.17
CA ALA A 504 34.59 -2.49 -26.98
C ALA A 504 34.34 -3.99 -27.16
N SER A 505 35.39 -4.82 -27.20
CA SER A 505 35.28 -6.28 -27.38
C SER A 505 34.48 -6.97 -26.27
N PHE A 506 34.47 -6.40 -25.06
CA PHE A 506 33.79 -6.94 -23.88
C PHE A 506 32.26 -6.90 -23.94
N TYR A 507 31.70 -5.95 -24.68
CA TYR A 507 30.26 -5.68 -24.74
C TYR A 507 29.57 -6.50 -25.85
N ASP A 508 28.36 -6.97 -25.65
CA ASP A 508 27.60 -7.70 -26.68
C ASP A 508 26.99 -6.74 -27.73
N TYR A 509 26.67 -5.51 -27.31
CA TYR A 509 26.24 -4.41 -28.18
C TYR A 509 26.77 -3.06 -27.66
N LEU A 510 26.89 -2.08 -28.56
CA LEU A 510 27.35 -0.73 -28.22
C LEU A 510 26.18 0.26 -28.29
N GLU A 511 26.18 1.25 -27.41
CA GLU A 511 25.15 2.28 -27.32
C GLU A 511 25.61 3.62 -27.87
N ILE A 512 24.68 4.33 -28.50
CA ILE A 512 24.76 5.76 -28.85
C ILE A 512 23.52 6.48 -28.33
N GLN A 513 23.63 7.76 -27.99
CA GLN A 513 22.52 8.56 -27.45
C GLN A 513 22.28 9.84 -28.28
N PRO A 514 21.06 10.41 -28.22
CA PRO A 514 20.79 11.73 -28.75
C PRO A 514 21.82 12.79 -28.34
N ASN A 515 22.08 13.75 -29.21
CA ASN A 515 23.01 14.86 -28.96
C ASN A 515 22.65 15.64 -27.68
N GLY A 516 21.36 15.74 -27.38
CA GLY A 516 20.85 16.38 -26.17
C GLY A 516 21.39 15.78 -24.86
N ASN A 517 21.65 14.46 -24.84
CA ASN A 517 22.18 13.77 -23.66
C ASN A 517 23.61 14.25 -23.35
N ASN A 518 24.41 14.48 -24.40
CA ASN A 518 25.83 14.84 -24.30
C ASN A 518 26.10 16.35 -24.46
N ALA A 519 25.07 17.17 -24.64
CA ALA A 519 25.19 18.61 -24.87
C ALA A 519 25.93 19.35 -23.75
N PHE A 520 26.00 18.79 -22.54
CA PHE A 520 26.77 19.38 -21.42
C PHE A 520 28.27 19.46 -21.70
N MET A 521 28.80 18.57 -22.55
CA MET A 521 30.22 18.58 -22.93
C MET A 521 30.58 19.85 -23.71
N LEU A 522 29.67 20.39 -24.52
CA LEU A 522 29.86 21.62 -25.31
C LEU A 522 29.99 22.88 -24.45
N ARG A 523 29.46 22.85 -23.22
CA ARG A 523 29.42 23.98 -22.28
C ARG A 523 30.30 23.77 -21.05
N SER A 524 30.91 22.60 -20.91
CA SER A 524 31.76 22.29 -19.76
C SER A 524 33.09 23.04 -19.83
N GLN A 525 33.61 23.43 -18.67
CA GLN A 525 34.95 24.00 -18.51
C GLN A 525 36.00 22.96 -18.12
N ASP A 526 35.60 21.70 -17.99
CA ASP A 526 36.52 20.60 -17.71
C ASP A 526 37.40 20.33 -18.93
N GLU A 527 38.72 20.34 -18.74
CA GLU A 527 39.74 20.14 -19.78
C GLU A 527 39.49 18.88 -20.61
N ARG A 528 38.89 17.85 -19.99
CA ARG A 528 38.54 16.59 -20.68
C ARG A 528 37.57 16.76 -21.85
N TYR A 529 36.74 17.81 -21.85
CA TYR A 529 35.75 18.06 -22.89
C TYR A 529 36.16 19.21 -23.82
N GLU A 530 37.39 19.73 -23.70
CA GLU A 530 37.83 20.89 -24.46
C GLU A 530 37.70 20.69 -25.99
N ARG A 531 37.80 19.44 -26.47
CA ARG A 531 37.64 19.09 -27.89
C ARG A 531 36.22 19.24 -28.43
N PHE A 532 35.20 19.30 -27.58
CA PHE A 532 33.80 19.39 -28.00
C PHE A 532 33.39 20.86 -28.12
N LYS A 533 33.32 21.38 -29.35
CA LYS A 533 32.95 22.78 -29.63
C LYS A 533 31.63 22.90 -30.39
N THR A 534 31.23 21.85 -31.08
CA THR A 534 30.08 21.82 -31.98
C THR A 534 29.29 20.52 -31.81
N VAL A 535 28.02 20.52 -32.23
CA VAL A 535 27.19 19.30 -32.27
C VAL A 535 27.84 18.21 -33.13
N GLU A 536 28.50 18.59 -34.22
CA GLU A 536 29.27 17.69 -35.08
C GLU A 536 30.36 16.91 -34.31
N ASP A 537 30.97 17.50 -33.27
CA ASP A 537 31.96 16.81 -32.45
C ASP A 537 31.35 15.68 -31.62
N LEU A 538 30.08 15.82 -31.21
CA LEU A 538 29.31 14.77 -30.53
C LEU A 538 28.92 13.67 -31.52
N GLU A 539 28.38 14.04 -32.68
CA GLU A 539 28.01 13.11 -33.75
C GLU A 539 29.22 12.28 -34.24
N ASN A 540 30.42 12.87 -34.22
CA ASN A 540 31.65 12.16 -34.55
C ASN A 540 32.01 11.06 -33.55
N VAL A 541 31.62 11.18 -32.27
CA VAL A 541 31.78 10.09 -31.30
C VAL A 541 30.86 8.93 -31.67
N ASP A 542 29.60 9.21 -32.01
CA ASP A 542 28.65 8.18 -32.44
C ASP A 542 29.13 7.46 -33.71
N ARG A 543 29.66 8.21 -34.69
CA ARG A 543 30.28 7.63 -35.90
C ARG A 543 31.50 6.77 -35.57
N GLN A 544 32.32 7.16 -34.59
CA GLN A 544 33.45 6.35 -34.12
C GLN A 544 32.97 5.04 -33.48
N ILE A 545 31.94 5.09 -32.64
CA ILE A 545 31.34 3.89 -32.02
C ILE A 545 30.82 2.94 -33.10
N ILE A 546 30.14 3.45 -34.13
CA ILE A 546 29.67 2.65 -35.27
C ILE A 546 30.84 2.00 -36.02
N HIS A 547 31.88 2.77 -36.33
CA HIS A 547 33.08 2.24 -37.00
C HIS A 547 33.79 1.15 -36.18
N ILE A 548 33.83 1.30 -34.86
CA ILE A 548 34.39 0.30 -33.94
C ILE A 548 33.51 -0.97 -33.93
N ALA A 549 32.19 -0.81 -33.89
CA ALA A 549 31.25 -1.92 -33.96
C ALA A 549 31.39 -2.71 -35.26
N ASP A 550 31.50 -2.02 -36.41
CA ASP A 550 31.69 -2.64 -37.72
C ASP A 550 32.99 -3.46 -37.78
N LYS A 551 34.10 -2.93 -37.22
CA LYS A 551 35.37 -3.66 -37.12
C LYS A 551 35.28 -4.93 -36.28
N LEU A 552 34.45 -4.92 -35.24
CA LEU A 552 34.30 -6.02 -34.29
C LEU A 552 33.12 -6.96 -34.63
N GLY A 553 32.30 -6.62 -35.63
CA GLY A 553 31.07 -7.34 -35.96
C GLY A 553 30.01 -7.27 -34.86
N LYS A 554 29.89 -6.13 -34.16
CA LYS A 554 28.93 -5.91 -33.07
C LYS A 554 27.76 -5.05 -33.52
N MET A 555 26.62 -5.16 -32.83
CA MET A 555 25.47 -4.29 -33.06
C MET A 555 25.62 -2.96 -32.35
N VAL A 556 25.16 -1.89 -32.99
CA VAL A 556 24.94 -0.58 -32.36
C VAL A 556 23.45 -0.34 -32.17
N VAL A 557 23.07 0.16 -31.00
CA VAL A 557 21.69 0.53 -30.65
C VAL A 557 21.62 1.97 -30.17
N ALA A 558 20.59 2.69 -30.60
CA ALA A 558 20.30 4.04 -30.13
C ALA A 558 19.32 3.99 -28.96
N THR A 559 19.71 4.56 -27.81
CA THR A 559 18.91 4.56 -26.58
C THR A 559 18.66 5.98 -26.09
N CYS A 560 17.58 6.20 -25.33
CA CYS A 560 17.26 7.53 -24.82
C CYS A 560 17.82 7.84 -23.44
N ASP A 561 18.16 6.80 -22.66
CA ASP A 561 18.48 6.94 -21.24
C ASP A 561 17.33 7.65 -20.49
N VAL A 562 16.13 7.09 -20.58
CA VAL A 562 14.88 7.74 -20.16
C VAL A 562 14.84 7.90 -18.64
N HIS A 563 14.55 9.11 -18.13
CA HIS A 563 14.37 9.40 -16.71
C HIS A 563 12.99 9.98 -16.36
N PHE A 564 12.27 10.49 -17.36
CA PHE A 564 10.91 11.01 -17.20
C PHE A 564 10.09 10.82 -18.47
N ILE A 565 8.76 10.78 -18.36
CA ILE A 565 7.90 10.38 -19.48
C ILE A 565 7.80 11.43 -20.60
N ASP A 566 7.70 12.71 -20.26
CA ASP A 566 7.46 13.81 -21.20
C ASP A 566 8.38 15.00 -20.89
N PRO A 567 8.71 15.85 -21.88
CA PRO A 567 9.63 16.99 -21.69
C PRO A 567 9.22 17.94 -20.55
N GLY A 568 7.91 18.14 -20.31
CA GLY A 568 7.39 19.00 -19.26
C GLY A 568 7.66 18.50 -17.83
N ASN A 569 8.05 17.23 -17.67
CA ASN A 569 8.37 16.62 -16.38
C ASN A 569 9.82 16.88 -15.93
N ALA A 570 10.67 17.45 -16.79
CA ALA A 570 12.06 17.77 -16.46
C ALA A 570 12.18 18.65 -15.19
N VAL A 571 11.21 19.54 -14.95
CA VAL A 571 11.19 20.41 -13.76
C VAL A 571 11.22 19.62 -12.44
N PHE A 572 10.61 18.44 -12.39
CA PHE A 572 10.58 17.63 -11.16
C PHE A 572 11.97 17.06 -10.84
N ARG A 573 12.68 16.59 -11.87
CA ARG A 573 14.08 16.15 -11.72
C ARG A 573 15.01 17.31 -11.37
N GLU A 574 14.78 18.50 -11.93
CA GLU A 574 15.54 19.71 -11.60
C GLU A 574 15.43 20.07 -10.11
N ILE A 575 14.22 19.94 -9.53
CA ILE A 575 13.97 20.19 -8.11
C ILE A 575 14.80 19.22 -7.25
N LEU A 576 14.82 17.93 -7.59
CA LEU A 576 15.62 16.93 -6.88
C LEU A 576 17.12 17.22 -7.02
N MET A 577 17.62 17.48 -8.23
CA MET A 577 19.03 17.83 -8.48
C MET A 577 19.46 19.07 -7.69
N THR A 578 18.63 20.10 -7.64
CA THR A 578 18.92 21.31 -6.85
C THR A 578 18.97 21.00 -5.35
N SER A 579 18.07 20.13 -4.87
CA SER A 579 18.09 19.70 -3.46
C SER A 579 19.39 18.99 -3.08
N MET A 580 19.97 18.22 -4.03
CA MET A 580 21.24 17.50 -3.93
C MET A 580 22.48 18.40 -4.13
N GLY A 581 22.30 19.67 -4.51
CA GLY A 581 23.38 20.65 -4.65
C GLY A 581 23.99 20.79 -6.05
N PHE A 582 23.35 20.26 -7.09
CA PHE A 582 23.80 20.46 -8.48
C PHE A 582 23.58 21.92 -8.92
N SER A 583 24.66 22.59 -9.33
CA SER A 583 24.62 24.00 -9.76
C SER A 583 24.01 24.22 -11.14
N ASP A 584 24.03 23.19 -11.99
CA ASP A 584 23.59 23.22 -13.39
C ASP A 584 22.28 22.49 -13.64
N ALA A 585 21.49 22.19 -12.59
CA ALA A 585 20.25 21.41 -12.66
C ALA A 585 19.26 21.87 -13.75
N SER A 586 19.13 23.18 -14.01
CA SER A 586 18.24 23.70 -15.07
C SER A 586 18.72 23.45 -16.49
N GLN A 587 19.98 23.03 -16.65
CA GLN A 587 20.59 22.66 -17.92
C GLN A 587 20.76 21.14 -18.01
N GLN A 588 19.95 20.36 -17.29
CA GLN A 588 19.98 18.89 -17.39
C GLN A 588 19.72 18.41 -18.84
N ALA A 589 20.15 17.19 -19.13
CA ALA A 589 19.84 16.52 -20.38
C ALA A 589 18.32 16.27 -20.56
N PRO A 590 17.78 16.35 -21.79
CA PRO A 590 16.37 16.11 -22.09
C PRO A 590 16.07 14.60 -22.17
N LEU A 591 16.18 13.92 -21.03
CA LEU A 591 16.05 12.46 -20.85
C LEU A 591 14.58 11.99 -20.81
N TYR A 592 13.76 12.43 -21.77
CA TYR A 592 12.37 12.00 -21.86
C TYR A 592 12.18 10.78 -22.76
N PHE A 593 11.06 10.06 -22.60
CA PHE A 593 10.73 8.95 -23.47
C PHE A 593 10.37 9.47 -24.88
N ARG A 594 11.23 9.23 -25.86
CA ARG A 594 11.03 9.67 -27.26
C ARG A 594 10.17 8.68 -28.05
N THR A 595 9.51 9.13 -29.12
CA THR A 595 8.89 8.24 -30.11
C THR A 595 9.93 7.70 -31.10
N THR A 596 9.56 6.71 -31.92
CA THR A 596 10.42 6.20 -32.99
C THR A 596 10.77 7.30 -34.01
N GLU A 597 9.81 8.16 -34.37
CA GLU A 597 10.01 9.26 -35.33
C GLU A 597 11.00 10.30 -34.80
N GLU A 598 10.90 10.67 -33.52
CA GLU A 598 11.84 11.59 -32.88
C GLU A 598 13.27 11.05 -32.87
N MET A 599 13.44 9.74 -32.64
CA MET A 599 14.77 9.13 -32.70
C MET A 599 15.31 9.04 -34.12
N LEU A 600 14.49 8.68 -35.11
CA LEU A 600 14.93 8.68 -36.50
C LEU A 600 15.35 10.09 -36.96
N ALA A 601 14.63 11.13 -36.52
CA ALA A 601 14.98 12.51 -36.79
C ALA A 601 16.30 12.92 -36.11
N GLU A 602 16.52 12.50 -34.86
CA GLU A 602 17.75 12.76 -34.11
C GLU A 602 18.98 12.17 -34.80
N PHE A 603 18.89 10.94 -35.30
CA PHE A 603 20.00 10.21 -35.92
C PHE A 603 20.07 10.34 -37.44
N ALA A 604 19.32 11.26 -38.05
CA ALA A 604 19.26 11.45 -39.50
C ALA A 604 20.63 11.77 -40.13
N TYR A 605 21.57 12.33 -39.35
CA TYR A 605 22.94 12.64 -39.78
C TYR A 605 23.79 11.39 -40.13
N LEU A 606 23.36 10.19 -39.72
CA LEU A 606 24.00 8.91 -40.06
C LEU A 606 23.58 8.37 -41.43
N GLY A 607 22.56 8.95 -42.06
CA GLY A 607 21.88 8.41 -43.23
C GLY A 607 20.73 7.48 -42.88
N GLU A 608 19.75 7.36 -43.79
CA GLU A 608 18.46 6.69 -43.55
C GLU A 608 18.61 5.22 -43.13
N GLU A 609 19.46 4.45 -43.82
CA GLU A 609 19.68 3.03 -43.54
C GLU A 609 20.31 2.82 -42.16
N THR A 610 21.41 3.51 -41.85
CA THR A 610 22.10 3.40 -40.56
C THR A 610 21.21 3.88 -39.42
N ALA A 611 20.48 4.99 -39.60
CA ALA A 611 19.53 5.49 -38.61
C ALA A 611 18.42 4.47 -38.32
N LYS A 612 17.83 3.87 -39.35
CA LYS A 612 16.84 2.80 -39.19
C LYS A 612 17.43 1.57 -38.51
N GLU A 613 18.67 1.22 -38.83
CA GLU A 613 19.37 0.09 -38.24
C GLU A 613 19.55 0.26 -36.73
N VAL A 614 20.13 1.38 -36.29
CA VAL A 614 20.45 1.63 -34.87
C VAL A 614 19.22 1.99 -34.03
N VAL A 615 18.21 2.66 -34.61
CA VAL A 615 16.99 3.08 -33.89
C VAL A 615 15.94 1.99 -33.84
N ILE A 616 15.78 1.18 -34.88
CA ILE A 616 14.69 0.20 -34.97
C ILE A 616 15.26 -1.21 -34.99
N THR A 617 16.08 -1.54 -35.98
CA THR A 617 16.40 -2.94 -36.31
C THR A 617 17.19 -3.62 -35.19
N ASN A 618 18.29 -3.03 -34.74
CA ASN A 618 19.16 -3.63 -33.73
C ASN A 618 18.53 -3.66 -32.33
N PRO A 619 17.83 -2.60 -31.84
CA PRO A 619 17.09 -2.68 -30.59
C PRO A 619 16.04 -3.80 -30.60
N ASN A 620 15.32 -3.96 -31.71
CA ASN A 620 14.37 -5.05 -31.89
C ASN A 620 15.06 -6.43 -31.87
N LYS A 621 16.25 -6.58 -32.46
CA LYS A 621 17.04 -7.84 -32.39
C LYS A 621 17.46 -8.17 -30.97
N ILE A 622 17.97 -7.21 -30.20
CA ILE A 622 18.31 -7.42 -28.78
C ILE A 622 17.08 -7.85 -27.98
N ALA A 623 15.94 -7.20 -28.20
CA ALA A 623 14.68 -7.59 -27.58
C ALA A 623 14.27 -9.03 -27.94
N ASP A 624 14.51 -9.47 -29.17
CA ASP A 624 14.20 -10.84 -29.63
C ASP A 624 15.15 -11.90 -29.04
N LEU A 625 16.36 -11.53 -28.63
CA LEU A 625 17.29 -12.44 -27.93
C LEU A 625 16.79 -12.83 -26.54
N CYS A 626 16.00 -11.97 -25.89
CA CYS A 626 15.46 -12.21 -24.56
C CYS A 626 14.30 -13.22 -24.61
N GLU A 627 14.05 -13.95 -23.54
CA GLU A 627 12.92 -14.88 -23.44
C GLU A 627 11.60 -14.13 -23.24
N SER A 628 10.52 -14.61 -23.85
CA SER A 628 9.18 -14.05 -23.68
C SER A 628 8.46 -14.74 -22.51
N GLY A 629 7.70 -13.97 -21.72
CA GLY A 629 6.93 -14.52 -20.60
C GLY A 629 7.72 -14.74 -19.30
N MET A 630 8.98 -14.29 -19.25
CA MET A 630 9.77 -14.29 -18.02
C MET A 630 9.11 -13.44 -16.93
N THR A 631 9.09 -13.96 -15.70
CA THR A 631 8.61 -13.26 -14.51
C THR A 631 9.78 -12.92 -13.58
N PRO A 632 9.68 -11.87 -12.75
CA PRO A 632 10.76 -11.49 -11.82
C PRO A 632 11.13 -12.60 -10.83
N PHE A 633 10.17 -13.45 -10.50
CA PHE A 633 10.34 -14.62 -9.63
C PHE A 633 9.33 -15.72 -10.02
N PRO A 634 9.54 -16.98 -9.60
CA PRO A 634 8.63 -18.09 -9.86
C PRO A 634 7.21 -17.84 -9.35
N ARG A 635 6.21 -18.33 -10.07
CA ARG A 635 4.81 -18.30 -9.62
C ARG A 635 4.49 -19.52 -8.74
N GLY A 636 3.68 -19.32 -7.72
CA GLY A 636 3.25 -20.36 -6.78
C GLY A 636 3.87 -20.19 -5.40
N THR A 637 3.46 -21.02 -4.45
CA THR A 637 3.91 -20.95 -3.05
C THR A 637 5.08 -21.92 -2.80
N PHE A 638 6.07 -21.45 -2.06
CA PHE A 638 7.30 -22.16 -1.71
C PHE A 638 7.46 -22.17 -0.19
N PRO A 639 6.72 -23.03 0.54
CA PRO A 639 6.76 -23.07 2.00
C PRO A 639 8.05 -23.74 2.51
N PRO A 640 8.60 -23.33 3.66
CA PRO A 640 9.68 -24.05 4.31
C PRO A 640 9.19 -25.41 4.85
N SER A 641 10.13 -26.34 5.06
CA SER A 641 9.86 -27.65 5.65
C SER A 641 10.48 -27.76 7.04
N LEU A 642 9.75 -28.38 7.97
CA LEU A 642 10.27 -28.77 9.29
C LEU A 642 9.91 -30.24 9.53
N GLU A 643 10.93 -31.09 9.69
CA GLU A 643 10.75 -32.53 9.88
C GLU A 643 9.97 -32.83 11.17
N GLY A 644 8.96 -33.70 11.11
CA GLY A 644 8.14 -34.09 12.27
C GLY A 644 7.15 -33.03 12.76
N ALA A 645 6.95 -31.92 12.03
CA ALA A 645 6.13 -30.81 12.50
C ALA A 645 4.67 -31.19 12.79
N ASP A 646 4.05 -32.00 11.94
CA ASP A 646 2.63 -32.38 12.09
C ASP A 646 2.43 -33.33 13.29
N GLU A 647 3.35 -34.27 13.50
CA GLU A 647 3.35 -35.20 14.63
C GLU A 647 3.58 -34.46 15.95
N ASP A 648 4.56 -33.55 15.98
CA ASP A 648 4.88 -32.76 17.17
C ASP A 648 3.73 -31.82 17.54
N LEU A 649 3.13 -31.13 16.57
CA LEU A 649 1.97 -30.27 16.80
C LEU A 649 0.83 -31.06 17.42
N THR A 650 0.50 -32.21 16.84
CA THR A 650 -0.56 -33.10 17.32
C THR A 650 -0.28 -33.52 18.76
N ARG A 651 0.93 -33.99 19.05
CA ARG A 651 1.33 -34.44 20.39
C ARG A 651 1.20 -33.32 21.43
N ILE A 652 1.78 -32.15 21.15
CA ILE A 652 1.77 -31.00 22.06
C ILE A 652 0.33 -30.58 22.38
N CYS A 653 -0.52 -30.44 21.35
CA CYS A 653 -1.90 -30.02 21.55
C CYS A 653 -2.70 -31.00 22.41
N TRP A 654 -2.56 -32.31 22.18
CA TRP A 654 -3.25 -33.32 22.99
C TRP A 654 -2.74 -33.36 24.44
N GLU A 655 -1.42 -33.28 24.64
CA GLU A 655 -0.82 -33.25 25.99
C GLU A 655 -1.31 -32.05 26.81
N ARG A 656 -1.29 -30.83 26.24
CA ARG A 656 -1.78 -29.63 26.92
C ARG A 656 -3.30 -29.69 27.15
N THR A 657 -4.09 -30.11 26.15
CA THR A 657 -5.55 -30.20 26.30
C THR A 657 -5.95 -31.16 27.42
N LYS A 658 -5.28 -32.32 27.53
CA LYS A 658 -5.50 -33.27 28.63
C LYS A 658 -5.11 -32.70 29.99
N LYS A 659 -4.01 -31.95 30.06
CA LYS A 659 -3.57 -31.27 31.28
C LYS A 659 -4.61 -30.27 31.78
N ASP A 660 -5.24 -29.54 30.86
CA ASP A 660 -6.17 -28.46 31.21
C ASP A 660 -7.60 -28.97 31.45
N TYR A 661 -8.11 -29.86 30.60
CA TYR A 661 -9.50 -30.35 30.63
C TYR A 661 -9.68 -31.76 31.19
N GLY A 662 -8.59 -32.47 31.52
CA GLY A 662 -8.63 -33.84 32.05
C GLY A 662 -8.47 -34.93 30.99
N ASP A 663 -8.30 -36.18 31.46
CA ASP A 663 -8.24 -37.38 30.61
C ASP A 663 -9.29 -38.40 31.13
N PRO A 664 -10.39 -38.66 30.39
CA PRO A 664 -10.67 -38.22 29.02
C PRO A 664 -11.05 -36.73 28.91
N VAL A 665 -10.69 -36.12 27.77
CA VAL A 665 -11.06 -34.75 27.41
C VAL A 665 -12.58 -34.66 27.13
N PRO A 666 -13.28 -33.59 27.54
CA PRO A 666 -14.69 -33.38 27.19
C PRO A 666 -14.96 -33.47 25.68
N GLU A 667 -16.05 -34.13 25.30
CA GLU A 667 -16.34 -34.50 23.91
C GLU A 667 -16.38 -33.29 22.95
N ASN A 668 -16.95 -32.17 23.38
CA ASN A 668 -17.00 -30.93 22.60
C ASN A 668 -15.60 -30.34 22.34
N VAL A 669 -14.69 -30.45 23.31
CA VAL A 669 -13.31 -29.97 23.20
C VAL A 669 -12.50 -30.90 22.30
N ALA A 670 -12.61 -32.23 22.50
CA ALA A 670 -11.94 -33.22 21.67
C ALA A 670 -12.34 -33.10 20.19
N LYS A 671 -13.65 -32.97 19.91
CA LYS A 671 -14.16 -32.75 18.53
C LYS A 671 -13.63 -31.47 17.90
N ARG A 672 -13.51 -30.38 18.67
CA ARG A 672 -12.93 -29.11 18.19
C ARG A 672 -11.47 -29.30 17.82
N LEU A 673 -10.67 -29.92 18.71
CA LEU A 673 -9.25 -30.14 18.49
C LEU A 673 -8.98 -31.03 17.26
N GLU A 674 -9.69 -32.15 17.14
CA GLU A 674 -9.56 -33.08 16.02
C GLU A 674 -9.91 -32.43 14.68
N LYS A 675 -11.00 -31.66 14.63
CA LYS A 675 -11.43 -30.92 13.43
C LYS A 675 -10.36 -29.93 12.97
N GLU A 676 -9.83 -29.14 13.91
CA GLU A 676 -8.83 -28.13 13.60
C GLU A 676 -7.49 -28.74 13.19
N LEU A 677 -6.96 -29.71 13.95
CA LEU A 677 -5.71 -30.39 13.62
C LEU A 677 -5.78 -31.03 12.23
N LYS A 678 -6.87 -31.72 11.93
CA LYS A 678 -7.09 -32.31 10.61
C LYS A 678 -7.04 -31.26 9.50
N SER A 679 -7.72 -30.12 9.69
CA SER A 679 -7.73 -29.04 8.70
C SER A 679 -6.34 -28.42 8.51
N ILE A 680 -5.63 -28.11 9.60
CA ILE A 680 -4.30 -27.48 9.57
C ILE A 680 -3.29 -28.38 8.86
N ILE A 681 -3.25 -29.67 9.23
CA ILE A 681 -2.32 -30.64 8.67
C ILE A 681 -2.65 -30.95 7.21
N SER A 682 -3.92 -31.19 6.87
CA SER A 682 -4.30 -31.53 5.48
C SER A 682 -4.06 -30.39 4.49
N ASN A 683 -4.03 -29.14 4.96
CA ASN A 683 -3.74 -27.97 4.15
C ASN A 683 -2.25 -27.53 4.23
N GLY A 684 -1.39 -28.29 4.89
CA GLY A 684 0.06 -28.05 4.92
C GLY A 684 0.51 -26.91 5.84
N PHE A 685 -0.31 -26.50 6.82
CA PHE A 685 0.00 -25.39 7.73
C PHE A 685 0.63 -25.82 9.06
N GLY A 686 0.84 -27.12 9.30
CA GLY A 686 1.42 -27.61 10.56
C GLY A 686 2.83 -27.08 10.82
N VAL A 687 3.65 -26.96 9.77
CA VAL A 687 4.98 -26.32 9.84
C VAL A 687 4.88 -24.90 10.38
N LEU A 688 3.95 -24.09 9.87
CA LEU A 688 3.76 -22.69 10.26
C LEU A 688 3.38 -22.57 11.75
N TYR A 689 2.50 -23.46 12.23
CA TYR A 689 2.15 -23.54 13.65
C TYR A 689 3.33 -23.94 14.52
N MET A 690 4.13 -24.92 14.09
CA MET A 690 5.29 -25.36 14.87
C MET A 690 6.39 -24.30 14.95
N ILE A 691 6.58 -23.51 13.89
CA ILE A 691 7.50 -22.36 13.92
C ILE A 691 7.04 -21.35 14.97
N ALA A 692 5.76 -20.95 14.92
CA ALA A 692 5.19 -20.03 15.89
C ALA A 692 5.29 -20.58 17.32
N GLN A 693 5.00 -21.87 17.53
CA GLN A 693 5.11 -22.52 18.83
C GLN A 693 6.56 -22.48 19.37
N LYS A 694 7.55 -22.79 18.53
CA LYS A 694 8.97 -22.71 18.92
C LYS A 694 9.41 -21.29 19.25
N LEU A 695 8.97 -20.30 18.48
CA LEU A 695 9.27 -18.89 18.73
C LEU A 695 8.67 -18.40 20.06
N VAL A 696 7.41 -18.74 20.33
CA VAL A 696 6.75 -18.38 21.60
C VAL A 696 7.43 -19.07 22.77
N GLN A 697 7.68 -20.38 22.67
CA GLN A 697 8.36 -21.13 23.72
C GLN A 697 9.75 -20.57 24.02
N ASN A 698 10.54 -20.25 22.99
CA ASN A 698 11.86 -19.66 23.16
C ASN A 698 11.79 -18.32 23.91
N SER A 699 10.85 -17.44 23.56
CA SER A 699 10.63 -16.18 24.27
C SER A 699 10.23 -16.38 25.74
N GLU A 700 9.29 -17.29 26.00
CA GLU A 700 8.81 -17.57 27.36
C GLU A 700 9.89 -18.20 28.25
N GLU A 701 10.72 -19.09 27.70
CA GLU A 701 11.87 -19.69 28.41
C GLU A 701 12.93 -18.64 28.81
N HIS A 702 12.98 -17.51 28.08
CA HIS A 702 13.81 -16.35 28.41
C HIS A 702 13.08 -15.28 29.25
N GLY A 703 11.86 -15.59 29.72
CA GLY A 703 11.09 -14.74 30.64
C GLY A 703 10.20 -13.70 29.98
N TYR A 704 10.02 -13.73 28.65
CA TYR A 704 9.20 -12.77 27.92
C TYR A 704 7.98 -13.46 27.30
N TYR A 705 6.77 -13.11 27.78
CA TYR A 705 5.54 -13.58 27.14
C TYR A 705 5.36 -13.01 25.74
N VAL A 706 4.57 -13.71 24.92
CA VAL A 706 4.23 -13.26 23.58
C VAL A 706 2.74 -12.93 23.51
N GLY A 707 2.42 -11.71 23.11
CA GLY A 707 1.05 -11.26 22.92
C GLY A 707 0.44 -11.87 21.66
N SER A 708 -0.81 -12.30 21.75
CA SER A 708 -1.57 -12.77 20.59
C SER A 708 -2.02 -11.63 19.68
N ARG A 709 -2.00 -11.83 18.36
CA ARG A 709 -2.46 -10.84 17.39
C ARG A 709 -3.15 -11.48 16.19
N GLY A 710 -4.15 -10.76 15.66
CA GLY A 710 -4.78 -11.11 14.39
C GLY A 710 -5.82 -12.21 14.56
N SER A 711 -5.97 -13.06 13.54
CA SER A 711 -6.97 -14.14 13.54
C SER A 711 -6.49 -15.48 14.09
N VAL A 712 -5.21 -15.62 14.46
CA VAL A 712 -4.69 -16.90 14.98
C VAL A 712 -5.38 -17.34 16.27
N GLY A 713 -5.81 -16.38 17.11
CA GLY A 713 -6.59 -16.67 18.32
C GLY A 713 -8.00 -17.23 18.07
N SER A 714 -8.44 -17.34 16.81
CA SER A 714 -9.64 -18.10 16.44
C SER A 714 -9.42 -19.62 16.45
N SER A 715 -8.16 -20.08 16.52
CA SER A 715 -7.79 -21.50 16.50
C SER A 715 -7.58 -22.07 17.90
N PHE A 716 -8.34 -23.10 18.25
CA PHE A 716 -8.13 -23.85 19.49
C PHE A 716 -6.80 -24.63 19.44
N VAL A 717 -6.34 -25.05 18.26
CA VAL A 717 -4.99 -25.62 18.10
C VAL A 717 -3.92 -24.61 18.47
N ALA A 718 -4.07 -23.32 18.11
CA ALA A 718 -3.12 -22.29 18.51
C ALA A 718 -3.09 -22.11 20.04
N HIS A 719 -4.25 -22.12 20.69
CA HIS A 719 -4.36 -22.10 22.15
C HIS A 719 -3.71 -23.35 22.79
N ALA A 720 -4.09 -24.54 22.32
CA ALA A 720 -3.58 -25.81 22.81
C ALA A 720 -2.08 -26.05 22.50
N ALA A 721 -1.51 -25.37 21.50
CA ALA A 721 -0.08 -25.35 21.24
C ALA A 721 0.67 -24.33 22.11
N GLY A 722 -0.05 -23.40 22.77
CA GLY A 722 0.51 -22.26 23.49
C GLY A 722 1.05 -21.15 22.58
N ILE A 723 0.53 -21.05 21.36
CA ILE A 723 0.82 -19.96 20.43
C ILE A 723 -0.05 -18.74 20.77
N SER A 724 -1.27 -18.98 21.25
CA SER A 724 -2.21 -17.92 21.62
C SER A 724 -2.80 -18.09 23.01
N GLU A 725 -2.92 -16.99 23.74
CA GLU A 725 -3.59 -16.94 25.04
C GLU A 725 -5.12 -16.94 24.92
N VAL A 726 -5.65 -16.61 23.74
CA VAL A 726 -7.10 -16.51 23.49
C VAL A 726 -7.67 -17.92 23.38
N ASN A 727 -8.68 -18.24 24.21
CA ASN A 727 -9.39 -19.50 24.13
C ASN A 727 -10.67 -19.35 23.28
N PRO A 728 -10.71 -19.89 22.05
CA PRO A 728 -11.84 -19.70 21.14
C PRO A 728 -13.03 -20.61 21.43
N LEU A 729 -12.94 -21.48 22.44
CA LEU A 729 -14.07 -22.33 22.82
C LEU A 729 -15.25 -21.49 23.32
N PRO A 730 -16.47 -22.07 23.33
CA PRO A 730 -17.63 -21.41 23.95
C PRO A 730 -17.40 -21.11 25.43
N PRO A 731 -18.12 -20.14 26.01
CA PRO A 731 -18.00 -19.77 27.42
C PRO A 731 -18.13 -20.97 28.34
N HIS A 732 -17.23 -21.11 29.30
CA HIS A 732 -17.23 -22.23 30.21
C HIS A 732 -16.57 -21.95 31.56
N TYR A 733 -16.96 -22.74 32.56
CA TYR A 733 -16.21 -22.89 33.80
C TYR A 733 -15.24 -24.06 33.68
N ILE A 734 -14.08 -23.95 34.32
CA ILE A 734 -13.12 -25.05 34.46
C ILE A 734 -12.46 -25.06 35.84
N CYS A 735 -12.46 -26.22 36.50
CA CYS A 735 -11.79 -26.39 37.77
C CYS A 735 -10.32 -26.76 37.56
N LYS A 736 -9.39 -25.88 37.97
CA LYS A 736 -7.95 -26.14 37.81
C LYS A 736 -7.43 -27.35 38.60
N LYS A 737 -8.15 -27.78 39.65
CA LYS A 737 -7.80 -28.95 40.49
C LYS A 737 -8.35 -30.28 39.95
N CYS A 738 -9.68 -30.42 39.86
CA CYS A 738 -10.31 -31.69 39.48
C CYS A 738 -10.70 -31.79 37.99
N LYS A 739 -10.43 -30.74 37.20
CA LYS A 739 -10.66 -30.67 35.75
C LYS A 739 -12.12 -30.74 35.29
N HIS A 740 -13.07 -30.71 36.23
CA HIS A 740 -14.50 -30.55 35.91
C HIS A 740 -14.75 -29.26 35.12
N SER A 741 -15.52 -29.35 34.04
CA SER A 741 -15.85 -28.22 33.15
C SER A 741 -17.34 -28.17 32.79
N GLU A 742 -17.88 -26.97 32.62
CA GLU A 742 -19.29 -26.72 32.25
C GLU A 742 -19.36 -25.67 31.13
N PHE A 743 -19.96 -26.01 29.98
CA PHE A 743 -19.99 -25.16 28.78
C PHE A 743 -21.39 -24.57 28.51
N PHE A 744 -21.42 -23.36 27.96
CA PHE A 744 -22.63 -22.64 27.54
C PHE A 744 -22.60 -22.45 26.02
N MET A 745 -23.51 -23.10 25.30
CA MET A 745 -23.49 -23.21 23.82
C MET A 745 -24.69 -22.52 23.15
N ASP A 746 -25.58 -21.90 23.93
CA ASP A 746 -26.84 -21.32 23.47
C ASP A 746 -26.72 -19.85 23.03
N GLY A 747 -25.52 -19.27 23.09
CA GLY A 747 -25.25 -17.88 22.76
C GLY A 747 -25.76 -16.88 23.81
N SER A 748 -26.22 -17.35 24.99
CA SER A 748 -26.71 -16.49 26.07
C SER A 748 -25.60 -15.67 26.76
N VAL A 749 -24.35 -16.09 26.61
CA VAL A 749 -23.15 -15.48 27.20
C VAL A 749 -22.16 -15.20 26.08
N GLY A 750 -21.65 -13.96 25.98
CA GLY A 750 -20.75 -13.56 24.89
C GLY A 750 -19.27 -13.95 25.09
N SER A 751 -18.85 -14.11 26.36
CA SER A 751 -17.52 -14.51 26.79
C SER A 751 -17.57 -15.18 28.16
N GLY A 752 -16.70 -16.16 28.41
CA GLY A 752 -16.54 -16.81 29.71
C GLY A 752 -16.22 -15.82 30.83
N TYR A 753 -15.50 -14.74 30.53
CA TYR A 753 -15.20 -13.70 31.52
C TYR A 753 -16.44 -12.92 32.00
N ASP A 754 -17.57 -13.03 31.30
CA ASP A 754 -18.85 -12.46 31.76
C ASP A 754 -19.59 -13.38 32.74
N LEU A 755 -19.13 -14.63 32.92
CA LEU A 755 -19.74 -15.57 33.84
C LEU A 755 -19.55 -15.12 35.31
N PRO A 756 -20.58 -15.27 36.16
CA PRO A 756 -20.44 -14.94 37.58
C PRO A 756 -19.45 -15.89 38.28
N PRO A 757 -18.82 -15.49 39.40
CA PRO A 757 -17.99 -16.41 40.18
C PRO A 757 -18.78 -17.64 40.64
N LYS A 758 -18.16 -18.82 40.55
CA LYS A 758 -18.79 -20.10 40.92
C LYS A 758 -17.75 -21.06 41.51
N ASP A 759 -18.12 -21.78 42.56
CA ASP A 759 -17.30 -22.86 43.13
C ASP A 759 -17.53 -24.19 42.39
N CYS A 760 -16.47 -25.00 42.32
CA CYS A 760 -16.51 -26.28 41.66
C CYS A 760 -17.45 -27.25 42.40
N PRO A 761 -18.45 -27.84 41.72
CA PRO A 761 -19.38 -28.76 42.37
C PRO A 761 -18.71 -30.05 42.88
N ASN A 762 -17.54 -30.42 42.33
CA ASN A 762 -16.85 -31.66 42.67
C ASN A 762 -15.82 -31.50 43.80
N CYS A 763 -15.21 -30.32 43.96
CA CYS A 763 -14.12 -30.14 44.94
C CYS A 763 -14.12 -28.81 45.69
N GLY A 764 -15.10 -27.94 45.45
CA GLY A 764 -15.36 -26.73 46.25
C GLY A 764 -14.40 -25.57 46.08
N ILE A 765 -13.42 -25.63 45.16
CA ILE A 765 -12.55 -24.48 44.86
C ILE A 765 -13.19 -23.56 43.82
N PRO A 766 -12.89 -22.25 43.82
CA PRO A 766 -13.33 -21.35 42.76
C PRO A 766 -12.97 -21.87 41.37
N MET A 767 -13.93 -21.85 40.46
CA MET A 767 -13.72 -22.25 39.06
C MET A 767 -13.16 -21.08 38.25
N HIS A 768 -12.23 -21.40 37.36
CA HIS A 768 -11.78 -20.47 36.34
C HIS A 768 -12.87 -20.30 35.28
N ARG A 769 -12.92 -19.12 34.67
CA ARG A 769 -13.90 -18.72 33.65
C ARG A 769 -13.16 -18.44 32.36
N ASP A 770 -13.59 -18.99 31.24
CA ASP A 770 -12.87 -18.84 29.97
C ASP A 770 -13.77 -19.13 28.75
N GLY A 771 -13.26 -18.89 27.55
CA GLY A 771 -13.91 -19.18 26.27
C GLY A 771 -14.63 -17.97 25.67
N HIS A 772 -14.27 -17.59 24.45
CA HIS A 772 -14.78 -16.38 23.80
C HIS A 772 -15.70 -16.64 22.60
N ASP A 773 -16.10 -17.89 22.37
CA ASP A 773 -16.97 -18.32 21.27
C ASP A 773 -16.51 -17.78 19.90
N ILE A 774 -15.33 -18.20 19.46
CA ILE A 774 -14.71 -17.72 18.23
C ILE A 774 -14.65 -18.87 17.21
N PRO A 775 -15.25 -18.71 16.02
CA PRO A 775 -15.23 -19.75 15.00
C PRO A 775 -13.85 -19.89 14.36
N PHE A 776 -13.38 -21.13 14.21
CA PHE A 776 -12.10 -21.45 13.57
C PHE A 776 -12.04 -20.97 12.12
N GLU A 777 -13.17 -20.99 11.44
CA GLU A 777 -13.31 -20.63 10.03
C GLU A 777 -12.97 -19.17 9.74
N THR A 778 -13.00 -18.28 10.75
CA THR A 778 -12.46 -16.92 10.63
C THR A 778 -10.98 -16.93 10.24
N PHE A 779 -10.23 -17.95 10.67
CA PHE A 779 -8.81 -18.09 10.41
C PHE A 779 -8.53 -18.71 9.03
N LEU A 780 -9.04 -19.93 8.77
CA LEU A 780 -8.70 -20.73 7.59
C LEU A 780 -9.82 -20.88 6.54
N GLY A 781 -10.98 -20.27 6.77
CA GLY A 781 -12.18 -20.54 5.98
C GLY A 781 -12.72 -21.96 6.22
N PHE A 782 -13.75 -22.35 5.47
CA PHE A 782 -14.34 -23.69 5.57
C PHE A 782 -13.57 -24.75 4.78
N LYS A 783 -12.86 -24.33 3.72
CA LYS A 783 -12.18 -25.24 2.79
C LYS A 783 -10.65 -25.18 2.88
N GLY A 784 -10.09 -24.40 3.79
CA GLY A 784 -8.64 -24.11 3.80
C GLY A 784 -8.21 -23.23 2.62
N ASP A 785 -9.14 -22.53 1.99
CA ASP A 785 -8.93 -21.68 0.81
C ASP A 785 -8.33 -20.31 1.15
N LYS A 786 -8.06 -20.07 2.44
CA LYS A 786 -7.40 -18.86 2.94
C LYS A 786 -6.05 -19.24 3.53
N GLN A 787 -4.99 -18.61 3.02
CA GLN A 787 -3.66 -18.70 3.62
C GLN A 787 -3.65 -17.98 4.99
N PRO A 788 -3.18 -18.63 6.06
CA PRO A 788 -3.13 -18.04 7.39
C PRO A 788 -1.88 -17.18 7.59
N ASP A 789 -2.06 -16.01 8.20
CA ASP A 789 -0.98 -15.20 8.76
C ASP A 789 -0.96 -15.38 10.29
N ILE A 790 0.18 -15.78 10.85
CA ILE A 790 0.39 -15.81 12.31
C ILE A 790 1.26 -14.62 12.70
N ASP A 791 0.62 -13.66 13.37
CA ASP A 791 1.26 -12.47 13.92
C ASP A 791 1.57 -12.69 15.40
N LEU A 792 2.81 -12.42 15.81
CA LEU A 792 3.25 -12.56 17.19
C LEU A 792 3.78 -11.22 17.70
N ASN A 793 3.26 -10.76 18.84
CA ASN A 793 3.71 -9.55 19.51
C ASN A 793 4.74 -9.92 20.59
N PHE A 794 6.03 -9.81 20.28
CA PHE A 794 7.13 -9.94 21.23
C PHE A 794 7.35 -8.63 22.00
N SER A 795 8.02 -8.73 23.15
CA SER A 795 8.58 -7.52 23.79
C SER A 795 9.55 -6.83 22.85
N GLY A 796 9.53 -5.49 22.82
CA GLY A 796 10.54 -4.70 22.11
C GLY A 796 11.97 -5.03 22.55
N GLU A 797 12.17 -5.43 23.80
CA GLU A 797 13.47 -5.84 24.35
C GLU A 797 13.92 -7.23 23.85
N TYR A 798 12.97 -8.10 23.46
CA TYR A 798 13.23 -9.46 23.03
C TYR A 798 13.14 -9.67 21.51
N GLN A 799 12.49 -8.75 20.79
CA GLN A 799 12.16 -8.88 19.37
C GLN A 799 13.38 -9.24 18.51
N PHE A 800 14.53 -8.62 18.79
CA PHE A 800 15.79 -8.90 18.11
C PHE A 800 16.21 -10.37 18.25
N TYR A 801 16.12 -10.94 19.46
CA TYR A 801 16.45 -12.34 19.72
C TYR A 801 15.46 -13.29 19.05
N ALA A 802 14.18 -12.94 19.00
CA ALA A 802 13.20 -13.70 18.23
C ALA A 802 13.53 -13.72 16.72
N HIS A 803 14.08 -12.63 16.15
CA HIS A 803 14.58 -12.64 14.77
C HIS A 803 15.82 -13.51 14.61
N ARG A 804 16.78 -13.46 15.55
CA ARG A 804 17.97 -14.33 15.55
C ARG A 804 17.60 -15.81 15.65
N TYR A 805 16.63 -16.15 16.48
CA TYR A 805 16.17 -17.53 16.62
C TYR A 805 15.52 -18.07 15.32
N THR A 806 14.84 -17.22 14.55
CA THR A 806 14.39 -17.60 13.19
C THR A 806 15.59 -17.97 12.30
N GLU A 807 16.69 -17.23 12.37
CA GLU A 807 17.92 -17.55 11.62
C GLU A 807 18.56 -18.85 12.11
N GLU A 808 18.49 -19.17 13.40
CA GLU A 808 18.97 -20.46 13.94
C GLU A 808 18.09 -21.63 13.46
N LEU A 809 16.77 -21.44 13.36
CA LEU A 809 15.83 -22.46 12.92
C LEU A 809 15.98 -22.81 11.43
N PHE A 810 16.25 -21.83 10.58
CA PHE A 810 16.24 -22.00 9.12
C PHE A 810 17.60 -21.83 8.45
N GLY A 811 18.60 -21.35 9.18
CA GLY A 811 19.88 -20.94 8.65
C GLY A 811 19.88 -19.46 8.27
N ILE A 812 21.02 -18.81 8.53
CA ILE A 812 21.24 -17.39 8.23
C ILE A 812 21.01 -17.12 6.74
N ASP A 813 21.50 -17.96 5.82
CA ASP A 813 21.38 -17.74 4.38
C ASP A 813 20.00 -18.02 3.78
N HIS A 814 19.06 -18.51 4.60
CA HIS A 814 17.67 -18.73 4.22
C HIS A 814 16.69 -17.79 4.94
N THR A 815 17.21 -16.88 5.76
CA THR A 815 16.40 -16.00 6.60
C THR A 815 16.81 -14.55 6.41
N PHE A 816 15.85 -13.72 6.01
CA PHE A 816 16.10 -12.31 5.71
C PHE A 816 15.04 -11.43 6.36
N LYS A 817 15.39 -10.19 6.69
CA LYS A 817 14.38 -9.21 7.06
C LYS A 817 13.62 -8.78 5.81
N ALA A 818 12.31 -8.62 5.87
CA ALA A 818 11.57 -8.05 4.74
C ALA A 818 12.05 -6.60 4.49
N GLY A 819 12.51 -6.31 3.27
CA GLY A 819 12.93 -4.96 2.88
C GLY A 819 11.76 -4.02 2.69
N THR A 820 12.00 -2.73 2.91
CA THR A 820 11.05 -1.65 2.58
C THR A 820 11.72 -0.59 1.71
N ILE A 821 10.93 0.04 0.85
CA ILE A 821 11.39 1.12 -0.05
C ILE A 821 10.84 2.44 0.49
N GLY A 822 11.73 3.32 0.94
CA GLY A 822 11.39 4.66 1.40
C GLY A 822 11.31 5.62 0.22
N THR A 823 10.12 6.13 -0.07
CA THR A 823 9.88 7.11 -1.13
C THR A 823 9.73 8.52 -0.58
N ILE A 824 9.85 9.53 -1.46
CA ILE A 824 9.57 10.92 -1.11
C ILE A 824 8.07 11.09 -0.86
N ALA A 825 7.70 11.42 0.37
CA ALA A 825 6.34 11.80 0.77
C ALA A 825 6.12 13.32 0.67
N ASP A 826 4.85 13.76 0.71
CA ASP A 826 4.41 15.15 0.51
C ASP A 826 5.23 16.19 1.30
N LYS A 827 5.45 15.96 2.60
CA LYS A 827 6.18 16.91 3.46
C LYS A 827 7.64 17.10 3.02
N THR A 828 8.30 16.02 2.58
CA THR A 828 9.69 16.08 2.10
C THR A 828 9.74 16.75 0.72
N ALA A 829 8.83 16.37 -0.18
CA ALA A 829 8.71 16.99 -1.50
C ALA A 829 8.47 18.50 -1.39
N TYR A 830 7.57 18.94 -0.49
CA TYR A 830 7.30 20.35 -0.25
C TYR A 830 8.56 21.11 0.19
N GLY A 831 9.37 20.51 1.07
CA GLY A 831 10.66 21.06 1.47
C GLY A 831 11.64 21.23 0.30
N PHE A 832 11.71 20.26 -0.61
CA PHE A 832 12.54 20.35 -1.82
C PHE A 832 12.07 21.45 -2.77
N VAL A 833 10.76 21.55 -3.00
CA VAL A 833 10.17 22.60 -3.83
C VAL A 833 10.48 23.98 -3.26
N LYS A 834 10.31 24.18 -1.94
CA LYS A 834 10.62 25.46 -1.27
C LYS A 834 12.08 25.86 -1.42
N LYS A 835 13.01 24.91 -1.21
CA LYS A 835 14.44 25.16 -1.41
C LYS A 835 14.76 25.52 -2.86
N TRP A 836 14.16 24.82 -3.83
CA TRP A 836 14.35 25.13 -5.26
C TRP A 836 13.84 26.52 -5.63
N LEU A 837 12.65 26.89 -5.18
CA LEU A 837 12.07 28.22 -5.38
C LEU A 837 12.96 29.32 -4.79
N GLU A 838 13.46 29.12 -3.58
CA GLU A 838 14.39 30.04 -2.89
C GLU A 838 15.69 30.23 -3.68
N VAL A 839 16.35 29.13 -4.08
CA VAL A 839 17.60 29.15 -4.86
C VAL A 839 17.41 29.86 -6.21
N LYS A 840 16.25 29.71 -6.83
CA LYS A 840 15.92 30.35 -8.10
C LYS A 840 15.44 31.81 -7.96
N GLY A 841 15.13 32.26 -6.74
CA GLY A 841 14.48 33.55 -6.52
C GLY A 841 13.12 33.65 -7.20
N ILE A 842 12.40 32.53 -7.33
CA ILE A 842 11.09 32.46 -7.98
C ILE A 842 10.02 32.34 -6.89
N THR A 843 8.99 33.17 -6.99
CA THR A 843 7.77 33.04 -6.18
C THR A 843 6.65 32.52 -7.06
N VAL A 844 5.96 31.47 -6.61
CA VAL A 844 4.80 30.90 -7.29
C VAL A 844 3.59 30.91 -6.37
N ASN A 845 2.39 30.68 -6.91
CA ASN A 845 1.20 30.52 -6.10
C ASN A 845 1.13 29.10 -5.49
N ARG A 846 0.23 28.91 -4.52
CA ARG A 846 0.08 27.63 -3.79
C ARG A 846 -0.28 26.45 -4.70
N ALA A 847 -1.07 26.67 -5.75
CA ALA A 847 -1.43 25.59 -6.67
C ALA A 847 -0.19 25.06 -7.43
N GLU A 848 0.73 25.94 -7.82
CA GLU A 848 1.98 25.51 -8.45
C GLU A 848 2.91 24.82 -7.44
N GLU A 849 2.98 25.30 -6.18
CA GLU A 849 3.70 24.56 -5.12
C GLU A 849 3.16 23.14 -4.95
N ASP A 850 1.84 22.97 -4.94
CA ASP A 850 1.19 21.67 -4.80
C ASP A 850 1.47 20.76 -6.02
N ARG A 851 1.40 21.30 -7.24
CA ARG A 851 1.71 20.55 -8.49
C ARG A 851 3.16 20.08 -8.50
N LEU A 852 4.11 20.96 -8.20
CA LEU A 852 5.53 20.63 -8.13
C LEU A 852 5.80 19.61 -7.02
N THR A 853 5.11 19.73 -5.88
CA THR A 853 5.21 18.79 -4.76
C THR A 853 4.75 17.41 -5.20
N LYS A 854 3.55 17.29 -5.77
CA LYS A 854 2.99 16.00 -6.27
C LYS A 854 3.86 15.37 -7.34
N GLY A 855 4.47 16.16 -8.22
CA GLY A 855 5.37 15.63 -9.25
C GLY A 855 6.70 15.05 -8.73
N CYS A 856 7.05 15.31 -7.47
CA CYS A 856 8.25 14.78 -6.82
C CYS A 856 7.99 13.59 -5.89
N THR A 857 6.73 13.24 -5.62
CA THR A 857 6.40 12.14 -4.69
C THR A 857 6.55 10.78 -5.35
N GLY A 858 6.70 9.74 -4.52
CA GLY A 858 6.81 8.35 -5.02
C GLY A 858 8.18 7.99 -5.61
N VAL A 859 9.09 8.95 -5.80
CA VAL A 859 10.49 8.68 -6.14
C VAL A 859 11.19 8.02 -4.96
N LYS A 860 11.96 6.95 -5.23
CA LYS A 860 12.77 6.28 -4.21
C LYS A 860 13.81 7.23 -3.64
N ARG A 861 13.93 7.24 -2.32
CA ARG A 861 14.96 7.99 -1.58
C ARG A 861 15.92 7.07 -0.83
N THR A 862 15.42 6.03 -0.17
CA THR A 862 16.21 5.13 0.68
C THR A 862 15.57 3.75 0.70
N THR A 863 16.25 2.77 1.29
CA THR A 863 15.67 1.49 1.69
C THR A 863 15.61 1.40 3.21
N GLY A 864 14.85 0.44 3.73
CA GLY A 864 14.68 0.20 5.15
C GLY A 864 14.29 -1.25 5.42
N GLN A 865 13.82 -1.50 6.64
CA GLN A 865 13.40 -2.81 7.11
C GLN A 865 11.93 -2.81 7.53
N HIS A 866 11.25 -3.93 7.33
CA HIS A 866 9.91 -4.15 7.88
C HIS A 866 10.02 -4.25 9.41
N PRO A 867 9.06 -3.68 10.19
CA PRO A 867 9.16 -3.67 11.64
C PRO A 867 9.29 -5.07 12.29
N GLY A 868 8.65 -6.10 11.72
CA GLY A 868 8.67 -7.45 12.30
C GLY A 868 8.91 -8.59 11.31
N GLY A 869 8.89 -8.31 10.01
CA GLY A 869 8.75 -9.34 8.98
C GLY A 869 10.06 -10.07 8.73
N MET A 870 10.09 -11.36 9.01
CA MET A 870 11.18 -12.28 8.66
C MET A 870 10.73 -13.13 7.48
N VAL A 871 11.43 -13.02 6.36
CA VAL A 871 11.23 -13.81 5.15
C VAL A 871 12.04 -15.08 5.25
N VAL A 872 11.40 -16.23 5.02
CA VAL A 872 12.03 -17.55 5.06
C VAL A 872 12.02 -18.16 3.66
N VAL A 873 13.21 -18.40 3.12
CA VAL A 873 13.43 -19.08 1.85
C VAL A 873 13.58 -20.58 2.11
N PRO A 874 12.91 -21.47 1.37
CA PRO A 874 13.09 -22.91 1.57
C PRO A 874 14.53 -23.35 1.31
N ALA A 875 14.99 -24.37 2.05
CA ALA A 875 16.35 -24.91 1.90
C ALA A 875 16.65 -25.49 0.50
N SER A 876 15.62 -25.77 -0.32
CA SER A 876 15.76 -26.20 -1.71
C SER A 876 16.06 -25.06 -2.70
N ASN A 877 16.07 -23.81 -2.23
CA ASN A 877 16.12 -22.61 -3.05
C ASN A 877 17.15 -21.61 -2.53
N ASP A 878 17.65 -20.78 -3.44
CA ASP A 878 18.46 -19.61 -3.09
C ASP A 878 17.55 -18.39 -2.92
N ALA A 879 17.98 -17.39 -2.17
CA ALA A 879 17.25 -16.12 -2.08
C ALA A 879 17.06 -15.47 -3.47
N GLU A 880 18.09 -15.53 -4.31
CA GLU A 880 18.12 -15.01 -5.68
C GLU A 880 17.24 -15.78 -6.66
N ASP A 881 16.59 -16.87 -6.25
CA ASP A 881 15.45 -17.41 -7.02
C ASP A 881 14.24 -16.46 -6.97
N PHE A 882 14.14 -15.63 -5.94
CA PHE A 882 12.99 -14.77 -5.65
C PHE A 882 13.32 -13.28 -5.67
N THR A 883 14.45 -12.89 -5.08
CA THR A 883 14.82 -11.48 -4.91
C THR A 883 16.33 -11.34 -4.61
N PRO A 884 16.99 -10.27 -5.09
CA PRO A 884 18.31 -9.92 -4.57
C PRO A 884 18.27 -9.63 -3.06
N ILE A 885 19.43 -9.62 -2.41
CA ILE A 885 19.57 -9.29 -1.00
C ILE A 885 20.45 -8.04 -0.83
N GLN A 886 20.11 -7.19 0.13
CA GLN A 886 20.86 -5.96 0.42
C GLN A 886 20.93 -5.65 1.92
N HIS A 887 21.66 -4.61 2.30
CA HIS A 887 21.54 -3.99 3.62
C HIS A 887 20.44 -2.91 3.61
N PRO A 888 19.67 -2.75 4.70
CA PRO A 888 18.74 -1.64 4.83
C PRO A 888 19.50 -0.32 4.94
N ALA A 889 19.06 0.70 4.21
CA ALA A 889 19.73 2.01 4.13
C ALA A 889 21.22 1.92 3.75
N ASP A 890 21.62 0.82 3.10
CA ASP A 890 22.99 0.49 2.73
C ASP A 890 23.99 0.48 3.91
N ASP A 891 23.52 0.24 5.13
CA ASP A 891 24.36 0.14 6.32
C ASP A 891 25.06 -1.22 6.42
N VAL A 892 26.28 -1.27 5.89
CA VAL A 892 27.15 -2.45 5.93
C VAL A 892 27.58 -2.81 7.37
N SER A 893 27.60 -1.84 8.30
CA SER A 893 28.08 -2.06 9.67
C SER A 893 27.05 -2.77 10.56
N GLY A 894 25.76 -2.59 10.27
CA GLY A 894 24.67 -3.18 11.04
C GLY A 894 24.49 -4.70 10.85
N GLY A 895 25.11 -5.30 9.82
CA GLY A 895 25.07 -6.75 9.54
C GLY A 895 23.70 -7.33 9.14
N LEU A 896 22.62 -6.57 9.30
CA LEU A 896 21.27 -6.99 8.95
C LEU A 896 21.09 -7.06 7.43
N ARG A 897 20.50 -8.16 6.95
CA ARG A 897 20.21 -8.38 5.52
C ARG A 897 18.72 -8.34 5.26
N THR A 898 18.33 -7.66 4.20
CA THR A 898 16.95 -7.48 3.76
C THR A 898 16.72 -7.97 2.34
N THR A 899 15.49 -8.41 2.05
CA THR A 899 15.06 -8.60 0.65
C THR A 899 15.13 -7.29 -0.12
N HIS A 900 15.53 -7.34 -1.39
CA HIS A 900 15.62 -6.16 -2.25
C HIS A 900 14.24 -5.71 -2.77
N PHE A 901 13.35 -6.69 -3.02
CA PHE A 901 11.93 -6.44 -3.22
C PHE A 901 11.23 -6.23 -1.89
N ASP A 902 10.25 -5.34 -1.90
CA ASP A 902 9.29 -5.24 -0.81
C ASP A 902 8.48 -6.55 -0.71
N PHE A 903 8.08 -6.92 0.50
CA PHE A 903 7.36 -8.18 0.70
C PHE A 903 5.97 -8.20 0.06
N HIS A 904 5.34 -7.05 -0.20
CA HIS A 904 4.05 -7.03 -0.87
C HIS A 904 4.13 -7.66 -2.27
N SER A 905 5.28 -7.52 -2.95
CA SER A 905 5.56 -8.21 -4.21
C SER A 905 5.71 -9.74 -4.06
N LEU A 906 6.13 -10.24 -2.90
CA LEU A 906 6.48 -11.65 -2.64
C LEU A 906 5.44 -12.43 -1.81
N HIS A 907 4.36 -11.77 -1.40
CA HIS A 907 3.38 -12.26 -0.43
C HIS A 907 2.82 -13.66 -0.76
N ASP A 908 2.54 -13.91 -2.04
CA ASP A 908 1.95 -15.18 -2.51
C ASP A 908 3.01 -16.24 -2.89
N THR A 909 4.29 -15.96 -2.65
CA THR A 909 5.41 -16.79 -3.13
C THR A 909 6.19 -17.44 -2.01
N ILE A 910 6.64 -16.67 -1.01
CA ILE A 910 7.50 -17.15 0.08
C ILE A 910 6.92 -16.76 1.45
N LEU A 911 7.25 -17.52 2.48
CA LEU A 911 6.71 -17.30 3.83
C LEU A 911 7.30 -16.03 4.47
N LYS A 912 6.43 -15.23 5.10
CA LYS A 912 6.83 -14.20 6.08
C LYS A 912 6.29 -14.54 7.46
N LEU A 913 7.16 -14.45 8.45
CA LEU A 913 6.83 -14.50 9.87
C LEU A 913 6.83 -13.07 10.42
N ASP A 914 5.70 -12.59 10.93
CA ASP A 914 5.61 -11.26 11.54
C ASP A 914 5.91 -11.32 13.04
N ASN A 915 7.21 -11.27 13.35
CA ASN A 915 7.74 -11.19 14.72
C ASN A 915 7.80 -9.72 15.14
N LEU A 916 6.67 -9.17 15.58
CA LEU A 916 6.47 -7.74 15.85
C LEU A 916 6.90 -7.36 17.28
N GLY A 917 7.45 -6.17 17.44
CA GLY A 917 7.69 -5.57 18.75
C GLY A 917 6.42 -4.89 19.27
N HIS A 918 6.11 -5.09 20.54
CA HIS A 918 4.94 -4.50 21.20
C HIS A 918 5.22 -4.22 22.67
N ASP A 919 4.61 -3.17 23.21
CA ASP A 919 4.88 -2.70 24.57
C ASP A 919 4.29 -3.61 25.65
N VAL A 920 3.11 -4.19 25.40
CA VAL A 920 2.37 -4.99 26.39
C VAL A 920 3.22 -6.12 26.98
N PRO A 921 3.89 -6.98 26.18
CA PRO A 921 4.85 -7.95 26.71
C PRO A 921 5.96 -7.35 27.58
N THR A 922 6.48 -6.18 27.20
CA THR A 922 7.48 -5.45 28.01
C THR A 922 6.88 -5.00 29.33
N LEU A 923 5.68 -4.42 29.32
CA LEU A 923 4.95 -4.02 30.53
C LEU A 923 4.73 -5.23 31.45
N TYR A 924 4.38 -6.39 30.91
CA TYR A 924 4.23 -7.62 31.70
C TYR A 924 5.51 -7.99 32.41
N ARG A 925 6.64 -8.03 31.69
CA ARG A 925 7.94 -8.38 32.27
C ARG A 925 8.30 -7.46 33.45
N HIS A 926 8.23 -6.15 33.24
CA HIS A 926 8.56 -5.16 34.27
C HIS A 926 7.57 -5.19 35.46
N LEU A 927 6.29 -5.48 35.21
CA LEU A 927 5.28 -5.66 36.28
C LEU A 927 5.54 -6.91 37.12
N GLU A 928 5.84 -8.05 36.50
CA GLU A 928 6.17 -9.28 37.23
C GLU A 928 7.45 -9.10 38.05
N ASP A 929 8.48 -8.48 37.45
CA ASP A 929 9.76 -8.23 38.13
C ASP A 929 9.60 -7.27 39.32
N SER A 930 8.71 -6.27 39.22
CA SER A 930 8.49 -5.30 40.29
C SER A 930 7.53 -5.79 41.38
N THR A 931 6.54 -6.63 41.05
CA THR A 931 5.49 -7.04 42.00
C THR A 931 5.61 -8.48 42.49
N GLY A 932 6.31 -9.35 41.75
CA GLY A 932 6.34 -10.80 41.96
C GLY A 932 5.01 -11.51 41.68
N ILE A 933 4.02 -10.82 41.09
CA ILE A 933 2.70 -11.36 40.76
C ILE A 933 2.66 -11.67 39.27
N ASN A 934 2.34 -12.91 38.91
CA ASN A 934 2.20 -13.31 37.52
C ASN A 934 0.99 -12.62 36.86
N VAL A 935 1.17 -12.08 35.65
CA VAL A 935 0.11 -11.33 34.96
C VAL A 935 -1.10 -12.19 34.59
N PHE A 936 -0.94 -13.51 34.43
CA PHE A 936 -2.03 -14.43 34.12
C PHE A 936 -2.79 -14.93 35.36
N ASP A 937 -2.29 -14.64 36.57
CA ASP A 937 -2.93 -15.02 37.83
C ASP A 937 -3.91 -13.93 38.34
N VAL A 938 -3.97 -12.75 37.72
CA VAL A 938 -4.85 -11.65 38.13
C VAL A 938 -6.30 -11.88 37.69
N ASP A 939 -7.27 -11.48 38.53
CA ASP A 939 -8.69 -11.60 38.19
C ASP A 939 -9.16 -10.44 37.31
N ILE A 940 -9.12 -10.66 36.00
CA ILE A 940 -9.61 -9.70 35.00
C ILE A 940 -11.13 -9.54 35.01
N CYS A 941 -11.86 -10.41 35.71
CA CYS A 941 -13.32 -10.32 35.84
C CYS A 941 -13.75 -9.50 37.07
N ASP A 942 -12.81 -8.84 37.76
CA ASP A 942 -13.11 -7.99 38.91
C ASP A 942 -14.03 -6.82 38.50
N PRO A 943 -15.22 -6.66 39.11
CA PRO A 943 -16.16 -5.60 38.79
C PRO A 943 -15.56 -4.19 38.82
N LYS A 944 -14.55 -3.93 39.67
CA LYS A 944 -13.88 -2.63 39.74
C LYS A 944 -13.19 -2.24 38.44
N LEU A 945 -12.71 -3.22 37.66
CA LEU A 945 -12.04 -2.94 36.38
C LEU A 945 -13.01 -2.40 35.34
N TYR A 946 -14.25 -2.89 35.35
CA TYR A 946 -15.30 -2.42 34.44
C TYR A 946 -15.87 -1.07 34.90
N GLU A 947 -15.88 -0.81 36.21
CA GLU A 947 -16.24 0.51 36.74
C GLU A 947 -15.27 1.61 36.28
N LEU A 948 -13.97 1.29 36.11
CA LEU A 948 -12.97 2.23 35.56
C LEU A 948 -13.34 2.78 34.20
N LEU A 949 -14.10 2.03 33.41
CA LEU A 949 -14.45 2.39 32.05
C LEU A 949 -15.34 3.64 32.01
N THR A 950 -16.08 3.91 33.08
CA THR A 950 -17.03 5.03 33.17
C THR A 950 -16.85 5.91 34.40
N SER A 951 -15.90 5.60 35.28
CA SER A 951 -15.64 6.36 36.50
C SER A 951 -14.18 6.21 36.94
N PRO A 952 -13.56 7.26 37.51
CA PRO A 952 -12.25 7.14 38.16
C PRO A 952 -12.33 6.69 39.63
N GLU A 953 -13.52 6.51 40.21
CA GLU A 953 -13.70 6.14 41.62
C GLU A 953 -12.91 4.90 42.08
N PRO A 954 -12.77 3.80 41.28
CA PRO A 954 -11.96 2.66 41.67
C PRO A 954 -10.46 2.99 41.85
N LEU A 955 -9.98 4.11 41.29
CA LEU A 955 -8.61 4.60 41.47
C LEU A 955 -8.44 5.43 42.76
N GLY A 956 -9.54 5.77 43.45
CA GLY A 956 -9.56 6.61 44.64
C GLY A 956 -9.49 8.11 44.37
N VAL A 957 -9.82 8.56 43.15
CA VAL A 957 -9.79 9.97 42.74
C VAL A 957 -11.07 10.36 42.01
N THR A 958 -11.34 11.66 41.95
CA THR A 958 -12.50 12.24 41.27
C THR A 958 -12.18 12.66 39.83
N ALA A 959 -13.23 12.79 39.00
CA ALA A 959 -13.07 13.23 37.61
C ALA A 959 -12.45 14.63 37.49
N GLU A 960 -12.80 15.55 38.41
CA GLU A 960 -12.25 16.91 38.48
C GLU A 960 -10.75 16.91 38.83
N GLU A 961 -10.33 16.00 39.71
CA GLU A 961 -8.93 15.91 40.12
C GLU A 961 -8.01 15.57 38.95
N ILE A 962 -8.44 14.64 38.09
CA ILE A 962 -7.63 14.13 36.98
C ILE A 962 -8.01 14.76 35.62
N GLY A 963 -9.10 15.51 35.56
CA GLY A 963 -9.63 16.09 34.32
C GLY A 963 -10.17 15.04 33.35
N CYS A 964 -10.71 13.94 33.86
CA CYS A 964 -11.20 12.81 33.07
C CYS A 964 -12.32 12.04 33.78
N GLU A 965 -13.41 11.77 33.06
CA GLU A 965 -14.58 11.02 33.56
C GLU A 965 -14.34 9.51 33.70
N THR A 966 -13.21 8.98 33.21
CA THR A 966 -12.90 7.55 33.24
C THR A 966 -11.59 7.30 33.96
N GLY A 967 -11.40 6.11 34.54
CA GLY A 967 -10.14 5.65 35.11
C GLY A 967 -9.19 5.00 34.10
N THR A 968 -9.33 5.27 32.79
CA THR A 968 -8.62 4.52 31.73
C THR A 968 -7.36 5.18 31.17
N LEU A 969 -6.96 6.36 31.67
CA LEU A 969 -5.69 6.99 31.31
C LEU A 969 -4.54 5.98 31.42
N SER A 970 -3.53 6.05 30.54
CA SER A 970 -2.39 5.13 30.42
C SER A 970 -2.68 3.68 29.98
N LEU A 971 -3.94 3.21 30.02
CA LEU A 971 -4.27 1.86 29.54
C LEU A 971 -4.19 1.81 28.00
N PRO A 972 -3.59 0.76 27.42
CA PRO A 972 -3.48 0.62 25.97
C PRO A 972 -4.87 0.61 25.33
N GLU A 973 -5.00 1.28 24.18
CA GLU A 973 -6.24 1.58 23.44
C GLU A 973 -7.25 2.47 24.18
N LEU A 974 -7.53 2.16 25.45
CA LEU A 974 -8.59 2.77 26.24
C LEU A 974 -8.30 4.21 26.68
N GLY A 975 -7.02 4.57 26.85
CA GLY A 975 -6.63 5.90 27.31
C GLY A 975 -6.78 7.02 26.29
N THR A 976 -7.01 6.71 25.01
CA THR A 976 -7.09 7.73 23.94
C THR A 976 -8.31 8.64 24.13
N PRO A 977 -8.24 9.93 23.74
CA PRO A 977 -9.39 10.83 23.83
C PRO A 977 -10.64 10.30 23.09
N PHE A 978 -10.44 9.65 21.94
CA PHE A 978 -11.52 9.07 21.14
C PHE A 978 -12.22 7.92 21.88
N VAL A 979 -11.46 6.94 22.36
CA VAL A 979 -12.03 5.77 23.04
C VAL A 979 -12.68 6.17 24.38
N ARG A 980 -12.09 7.09 25.14
CA ARG A 980 -12.74 7.64 26.35
C ARG A 980 -14.10 8.26 26.05
N GLY A 981 -14.22 9.00 24.93
CA GLY A 981 -15.51 9.50 24.45
C GLY A 981 -16.50 8.38 24.15
N MET A 982 -16.05 7.32 23.47
CA MET A 982 -16.88 6.13 23.20
C MET A 982 -17.35 5.44 24.48
N LEU A 983 -16.46 5.26 25.46
CA LEU A 983 -16.79 4.61 26.74
C LEU A 983 -17.92 5.36 27.48
N MET A 984 -17.87 6.69 27.51
CA MET A 984 -18.89 7.52 28.17
C MET A 984 -20.25 7.48 27.46
N GLU A 985 -20.25 7.37 26.14
CA GLU A 985 -21.48 7.27 25.34
C GLU A 985 -22.09 5.87 25.37
N ALA A 986 -21.26 4.83 25.27
CA ALA A 986 -21.69 3.43 25.15
C ALA A 986 -21.92 2.74 26.49
N LYS A 987 -21.22 3.16 27.56
CA LYS A 987 -21.28 2.63 28.93
C LYS A 987 -21.18 1.09 28.99
N PRO A 988 -20.07 0.50 28.50
CA PRO A 988 -19.86 -0.95 28.55
C PRO A 988 -19.83 -1.46 30.00
N LYS A 989 -20.37 -2.67 30.23
CA LYS A 989 -20.55 -3.23 31.58
C LYS A 989 -19.75 -4.49 31.85
N ASN A 990 -19.32 -5.19 30.80
CA ASN A 990 -18.72 -6.51 30.88
C ASN A 990 -17.63 -6.69 29.80
N PHE A 991 -17.01 -7.86 29.75
CA PHE A 991 -15.91 -8.13 28.82
C PHE A 991 -16.40 -8.15 27.37
N SER A 992 -17.56 -8.75 27.10
CA SER A 992 -18.12 -8.79 25.76
C SER A 992 -18.43 -7.41 25.18
N ASP A 993 -18.96 -6.48 25.99
CA ASP A 993 -19.16 -5.09 25.57
C ASP A 993 -17.81 -4.43 25.21
N MET A 994 -16.74 -4.76 25.95
CA MET A 994 -15.39 -4.25 25.66
C MET A 994 -14.80 -4.81 24.36
N LEU A 995 -15.11 -6.06 24.00
CA LEU A 995 -14.76 -6.58 22.68
C LEU A 995 -15.42 -5.76 21.57
N GLN A 996 -16.65 -5.28 21.80
CA GLN A 996 -17.33 -4.42 20.84
C GLN A 996 -16.70 -3.03 20.79
N ILE A 997 -16.40 -2.42 21.94
CA ILE A 997 -15.70 -1.13 21.97
C ILE A 997 -14.36 -1.20 21.23
N SER A 998 -13.55 -2.22 21.50
CA SER A 998 -12.27 -2.43 20.82
C SER A 998 -12.47 -2.53 19.31
N GLY A 999 -13.41 -3.34 18.83
CA GLY A 999 -13.64 -3.45 17.40
C GLY A 999 -14.22 -2.17 16.75
N LEU A 1000 -15.07 -1.42 17.47
CA LEU A 1000 -15.66 -0.16 17.00
C LEU A 1000 -14.69 1.02 17.01
N SER A 1001 -13.67 0.99 17.88
CA SER A 1001 -12.66 2.06 17.97
C SER A 1001 -11.65 2.02 16.83
N HIS A 1002 -11.66 0.95 16.04
CA HIS A 1002 -10.73 0.74 14.94
C HIS A 1002 -11.46 0.58 13.61
N GLY A 1003 -11.27 1.56 12.72
CA GLY A 1003 -11.86 1.56 11.37
C GLY A 1003 -12.70 2.81 11.11
N THR A 1004 -12.55 3.36 9.90
CA THR A 1004 -13.35 4.51 9.44
C THR A 1004 -14.81 4.11 9.28
N ASP A 1005 -15.74 4.99 9.69
CA ASP A 1005 -17.20 4.82 9.61
C ASP A 1005 -17.79 3.59 10.35
N VAL A 1006 -17.07 3.07 11.34
CA VAL A 1006 -17.57 1.99 12.20
C VAL A 1006 -18.37 2.55 13.39
N TRP A 1007 -17.81 3.55 14.08
CA TRP A 1007 -18.47 4.24 15.19
C TRP A 1007 -19.28 5.47 14.73
N LEU A 1008 -18.58 6.50 14.23
CA LEU A 1008 -19.16 7.78 13.80
C LEU A 1008 -20.10 7.56 12.60
N GLY A 1009 -21.33 8.06 12.67
CA GLY A 1009 -22.35 7.91 11.61
C GLY A 1009 -22.99 6.51 11.50
N ASN A 1010 -22.67 5.60 12.42
CA ASN A 1010 -23.20 4.24 12.47
C ASN A 1010 -23.55 3.81 13.90
N ALA A 1011 -22.72 2.99 14.58
CA ALA A 1011 -23.04 2.42 15.88
C ALA A 1011 -23.33 3.50 16.95
N GLN A 1012 -22.64 4.64 16.88
CA GLN A 1012 -22.86 5.78 17.79
C GLN A 1012 -24.32 6.29 17.71
N GLU A 1013 -24.85 6.45 16.51
CA GLU A 1013 -26.22 6.96 16.30
C GLU A 1013 -27.26 5.94 16.75
N LEU A 1014 -27.03 4.64 16.49
CA LEU A 1014 -27.92 3.57 16.92
C LEU A 1014 -28.07 3.52 18.44
N ILE A 1015 -26.94 3.68 19.16
CA ILE A 1015 -26.91 3.73 20.63
C ILE A 1015 -27.55 5.02 21.14
N LYS A 1016 -27.20 6.19 20.58
CA LYS A 1016 -27.79 7.48 20.98
C LYS A 1016 -29.30 7.54 20.77
N ASN A 1017 -29.80 6.92 19.71
CA ASN A 1017 -31.22 6.86 19.38
C ASN A 1017 -31.98 5.79 20.18
N GLY A 1018 -31.29 4.98 21.00
CA GLY A 1018 -31.89 3.89 21.77
C GLY A 1018 -32.42 2.74 20.92
N THR A 1019 -31.90 2.57 19.69
CA THR A 1019 -32.30 1.49 18.77
C THR A 1019 -31.72 0.14 19.20
N CYS A 1020 -30.49 0.15 19.73
CA CYS A 1020 -29.83 -1.00 20.32
C CYS A 1020 -28.83 -0.54 21.39
N THR A 1021 -28.31 -1.49 22.17
CA THR A 1021 -27.28 -1.23 23.19
C THR A 1021 -25.88 -1.62 22.70
N ILE A 1022 -24.83 -1.25 23.45
CA ILE A 1022 -23.45 -1.70 23.20
C ILE A 1022 -23.29 -3.23 23.28
N SER A 1023 -24.26 -3.97 23.81
CA SER A 1023 -24.23 -5.43 23.85
C SER A 1023 -24.70 -6.07 22.54
N GLU A 1024 -25.39 -5.32 21.68
CA GLU A 1024 -26.07 -5.81 20.48
C GLU A 1024 -25.44 -5.32 19.18
N VAL A 1025 -24.55 -4.32 19.23
CA VAL A 1025 -23.96 -3.71 18.03
C VAL A 1025 -22.95 -4.62 17.34
N ILE A 1026 -22.67 -4.30 16.08
CA ILE A 1026 -21.69 -5.02 15.28
C ILE A 1026 -20.29 -4.49 15.62
N GLY A 1027 -19.67 -5.07 16.65
CA GLY A 1027 -18.32 -4.69 17.05
C GLY A 1027 -17.19 -5.42 16.32
N THR A 1028 -17.40 -6.69 15.94
CA THR A 1028 -16.35 -7.51 15.31
C THR A 1028 -16.93 -8.32 14.14
N ARG A 1029 -16.07 -8.75 13.21
CA ARG A 1029 -16.54 -9.55 12.06
C ARG A 1029 -17.13 -10.89 12.51
N ASP A 1030 -16.49 -11.55 13.48
CA ASP A 1030 -16.93 -12.85 13.99
C ASP A 1030 -18.33 -12.75 14.60
N ASN A 1031 -18.66 -11.63 15.26
CA ASN A 1031 -20.01 -11.41 15.79
C ASN A 1031 -21.07 -11.46 14.67
N ILE A 1032 -20.78 -11.04 13.44
CA ILE A 1032 -21.71 -11.19 12.31
C ILE A 1032 -21.96 -12.67 12.05
N MET A 1033 -20.89 -13.45 11.88
CA MET A 1033 -21.01 -14.87 11.56
C MET A 1033 -21.73 -15.63 12.68
N VAL A 1034 -21.30 -15.43 13.92
CA VAL A 1034 -21.84 -16.10 15.11
C VAL A 1034 -23.31 -15.71 15.34
N TYR A 1035 -23.64 -14.42 15.26
CA TYR A 1035 -25.03 -13.96 15.39
C TYR A 1035 -25.95 -14.59 14.35
N LEU A 1036 -25.54 -14.60 13.08
CA LEU A 1036 -26.33 -15.19 12.01
C LEU A 1036 -26.49 -16.71 12.19
N MET A 1037 -25.43 -17.41 12.61
CA MET A 1037 -25.50 -18.85 12.93
C MET A 1037 -26.45 -19.13 14.10
N HIS A 1038 -26.44 -18.33 15.16
CA HIS A 1038 -27.40 -18.47 16.27
C HIS A 1038 -28.85 -18.17 15.86
N LYS A 1039 -29.06 -17.31 14.85
CA LYS A 1039 -30.37 -17.10 14.22
C LYS A 1039 -30.81 -18.25 13.31
N GLY A 1040 -29.95 -19.25 13.10
CA GLY A 1040 -30.21 -20.44 12.30
C GLY A 1040 -29.75 -20.35 10.84
N LEU A 1041 -28.99 -19.31 10.48
CA LEU A 1041 -28.44 -19.16 9.13
C LEU A 1041 -27.33 -20.19 8.88
N GLU A 1042 -27.29 -20.76 7.67
CA GLU A 1042 -26.27 -21.74 7.30
C GLU A 1042 -24.84 -21.16 7.43
N PRO A 1043 -23.88 -21.91 8.02
CA PRO A 1043 -22.55 -21.37 8.35
C PRO A 1043 -21.76 -20.79 7.16
N ASP A 1044 -21.84 -21.41 5.98
CA ASP A 1044 -21.17 -20.91 4.77
C ASP A 1044 -21.75 -19.57 4.30
N MET A 1045 -23.07 -19.38 4.43
CA MET A 1045 -23.73 -18.10 4.10
C MET A 1045 -23.38 -17.02 5.12
N ALA A 1046 -23.40 -17.35 6.41
CA ALA A 1046 -23.01 -16.44 7.48
C ALA A 1046 -21.55 -15.94 7.30
N PHE A 1047 -20.64 -16.85 6.95
CA PHE A 1047 -19.24 -16.51 6.66
C PHE A 1047 -19.07 -15.61 5.44
N LYS A 1048 -19.79 -15.88 4.35
CA LYS A 1048 -19.76 -15.02 3.15
C LYS A 1048 -20.25 -13.61 3.47
N ILE A 1049 -21.36 -13.49 4.21
CA ILE A 1049 -21.88 -12.18 4.63
C ILE A 1049 -20.85 -11.45 5.49
N MET A 1050 -20.26 -12.13 6.48
CA MET A 1050 -19.18 -11.56 7.31
C MET A 1050 -18.01 -11.04 6.46
N GLU A 1051 -17.49 -11.85 5.54
CA GLU A 1051 -16.33 -11.48 4.72
C GLU A 1051 -16.63 -10.33 3.74
N ILE A 1052 -17.86 -10.23 3.23
CA ILE A 1052 -18.31 -9.11 2.39
C ILE A 1052 -18.36 -7.82 3.22
N VAL A 1053 -18.99 -7.87 4.39
CA VAL A 1053 -19.20 -6.71 5.26
C VAL A 1053 -17.87 -6.18 5.80
N ARG A 1054 -17.01 -7.05 6.33
CA ARG A 1054 -15.73 -6.63 6.92
C ARG A 1054 -14.76 -5.99 5.93
N LYS A 1055 -14.97 -6.19 4.61
CA LYS A 1055 -14.16 -5.58 3.53
C LYS A 1055 -14.78 -4.29 2.98
N GLY A 1056 -15.88 -3.81 3.55
CA GLY A 1056 -16.56 -2.61 3.08
C GLY A 1056 -17.27 -2.77 1.74
N ASN A 1057 -17.57 -4.00 1.35
CA ASN A 1057 -18.17 -4.32 0.05
C ASN A 1057 -19.66 -4.64 0.13
N ALA A 1058 -20.29 -4.41 1.28
CA ALA A 1058 -21.69 -4.73 1.50
C ALA A 1058 -22.62 -4.12 0.44
N THR A 1059 -22.47 -2.84 0.14
CA THR A 1059 -23.25 -2.13 -0.89
C THR A 1059 -23.03 -2.64 -2.32
N LYS A 1060 -21.96 -3.41 -2.56
CA LYS A 1060 -21.59 -3.93 -3.88
C LYS A 1060 -21.90 -5.41 -4.05
N LEU A 1061 -21.78 -6.20 -2.97
CA LEU A 1061 -21.71 -7.66 -3.03
C LEU A 1061 -22.75 -8.39 -2.16
N LEU A 1062 -23.44 -7.72 -1.22
CA LEU A 1062 -24.59 -8.36 -0.57
C LEU A 1062 -25.74 -8.44 -1.56
N THR A 1063 -26.18 -9.66 -1.84
CA THR A 1063 -27.28 -9.95 -2.76
C THR A 1063 -28.62 -9.86 -2.05
N GLU A 1064 -29.71 -9.73 -2.81
CA GLU A 1064 -31.06 -9.83 -2.26
C GLU A 1064 -31.30 -11.18 -1.55
N ALA A 1065 -30.68 -12.27 -2.03
CA ALA A 1065 -30.73 -13.56 -1.36
C ALA A 1065 -30.10 -13.52 0.04
N HIS A 1066 -28.98 -12.82 0.23
CA HIS A 1066 -28.38 -12.63 1.56
C HIS A 1066 -29.32 -11.84 2.47
N ILE A 1067 -29.88 -10.72 1.98
CA ILE A 1067 -30.77 -9.85 2.76
C ILE A 1067 -32.06 -10.60 3.13
N LYS A 1068 -32.66 -11.30 2.18
CA LYS A 1068 -33.85 -12.12 2.38
C LYS A 1068 -33.58 -13.22 3.41
N ALA A 1069 -32.47 -13.94 3.30
CA ALA A 1069 -32.10 -14.96 4.25
C ALA A 1069 -31.94 -14.39 5.67
N MET A 1070 -31.28 -13.23 5.82
CA MET A 1070 -31.18 -12.53 7.11
C MET A 1070 -32.58 -12.18 7.67
N LYS A 1071 -33.48 -11.62 6.85
CA LYS A 1071 -34.85 -11.28 7.28
C LYS A 1071 -35.69 -12.51 7.65
N GLU A 1072 -35.61 -13.58 6.87
CA GLU A 1072 -36.31 -14.85 7.13
C GLU A 1072 -35.89 -15.48 8.47
N HIS A 1073 -34.66 -15.21 8.91
CA HIS A 1073 -34.12 -15.64 10.20
C HIS A 1073 -34.25 -14.57 11.30
N ASN A 1074 -35.15 -13.59 11.11
CA ASN A 1074 -35.47 -12.55 12.09
C ASN A 1074 -34.27 -11.67 12.50
N VAL A 1075 -33.41 -11.32 11.53
CA VAL A 1075 -32.39 -10.27 11.69
C VAL A 1075 -33.06 -8.90 11.50
N PRO A 1076 -32.91 -7.95 12.45
CA PRO A 1076 -33.52 -6.62 12.35
C PRO A 1076 -33.00 -5.79 11.17
N ASP A 1077 -33.85 -4.92 10.60
CA ASP A 1077 -33.47 -4.04 9.48
C ASP A 1077 -32.28 -3.13 9.83
N TRP A 1078 -32.24 -2.58 11.04
CA TRP A 1078 -31.12 -1.72 11.49
C TRP A 1078 -29.77 -2.45 11.45
N TYR A 1079 -29.76 -3.77 11.68
CA TYR A 1079 -28.54 -4.58 11.67
C TYR A 1079 -28.01 -4.72 10.23
N ILE A 1080 -28.93 -4.90 9.27
CA ILE A 1080 -28.62 -4.96 7.84
C ILE A 1080 -28.10 -3.59 7.36
N ASP A 1081 -28.74 -2.49 7.77
CA ASP A 1081 -28.30 -1.13 7.44
C ASP A 1081 -26.91 -0.84 8.02
N SER A 1082 -26.63 -1.31 9.24
CA SER A 1082 -25.30 -1.18 9.84
C SER A 1082 -24.25 -1.98 9.04
N CYS A 1083 -24.58 -3.19 8.59
CA CYS A 1083 -23.71 -3.98 7.69
C CYS A 1083 -23.38 -3.23 6.39
N MET A 1084 -24.31 -2.44 5.84
CA MET A 1084 -24.09 -1.66 4.62
C MET A 1084 -23.13 -0.48 4.80
N LYS A 1085 -22.99 0.05 6.02
CA LYS A 1085 -22.15 1.21 6.32
C LYS A 1085 -20.68 0.86 6.58
N ILE A 1086 -20.43 -0.27 7.24
CA ILE A 1086 -19.09 -0.70 7.67
C ILE A 1086 -18.11 -0.73 6.49
N LYS A 1087 -16.94 -0.08 6.64
CA LYS A 1087 -15.86 -0.07 5.63
C LYS A 1087 -14.77 -1.09 5.91
N TYR A 1088 -14.49 -1.33 7.18
CA TYR A 1088 -13.52 -2.31 7.65
C TYR A 1088 -13.88 -2.75 9.07
N MET A 1089 -13.56 -3.99 9.45
CA MET A 1089 -13.81 -4.47 10.82
C MET A 1089 -12.85 -5.58 11.25
N PHE A 1090 -12.44 -5.54 12.53
CA PHE A 1090 -11.47 -6.47 13.12
C PHE A 1090 -12.05 -7.84 13.53
N PRO A 1091 -11.18 -8.87 13.66
CA PRO A 1091 -11.55 -10.15 14.24
C PRO A 1091 -11.71 -10.09 15.77
N LYS A 1092 -12.66 -10.87 16.30
CA LYS A 1092 -12.93 -11.00 17.74
C LYS A 1092 -11.73 -11.53 18.52
N ALA A 1093 -10.93 -12.41 17.92
CA ALA A 1093 -9.70 -12.92 18.53
C ALA A 1093 -8.69 -11.81 18.85
N HIS A 1094 -8.50 -10.86 17.93
CA HIS A 1094 -7.62 -9.72 18.13
C HIS A 1094 -8.15 -8.81 19.25
N ALA A 1095 -9.45 -8.48 19.23
CA ALA A 1095 -10.09 -7.72 20.29
C ALA A 1095 -9.95 -8.42 21.65
N ALA A 1096 -10.14 -9.74 21.72
CA ALA A 1096 -10.04 -10.52 22.94
C ALA A 1096 -8.63 -10.51 23.55
N ALA A 1097 -7.58 -10.62 22.72
CA ALA A 1097 -6.21 -10.51 23.19
C ALA A 1097 -5.92 -9.12 23.78
N TYR A 1098 -6.26 -8.05 23.05
CA TYR A 1098 -5.95 -6.68 23.45
C TYR A 1098 -6.77 -6.23 24.67
N VAL A 1099 -8.06 -6.58 24.74
CA VAL A 1099 -8.91 -6.28 25.89
C VAL A 1099 -8.46 -7.07 27.12
N SER A 1100 -8.14 -8.36 26.98
CA SER A 1100 -7.58 -9.15 28.09
C SER A 1100 -6.31 -8.49 28.61
N ALA A 1101 -5.44 -8.04 27.72
CA ALA A 1101 -4.22 -7.36 28.12
C ALA A 1101 -4.48 -6.03 28.84
N ALA A 1102 -5.37 -5.20 28.33
CA ALA A 1102 -5.77 -3.95 28.97
C ALA A 1102 -6.38 -4.19 30.36
N MET A 1103 -7.20 -5.23 30.54
CA MET A 1103 -7.81 -5.55 31.83
C MET A 1103 -6.80 -6.10 32.84
N ARG A 1104 -5.82 -6.91 32.41
CA ARG A 1104 -4.69 -7.31 33.28
C ARG A 1104 -3.93 -6.08 33.78
N LEU A 1105 -3.57 -5.17 32.87
CA LEU A 1105 -2.88 -3.93 33.23
C LEU A 1105 -3.75 -3.03 34.14
N ALA A 1106 -5.07 -2.97 33.91
CA ALA A 1106 -5.99 -2.26 34.77
C ALA A 1106 -6.00 -2.80 36.21
N TRP A 1107 -5.86 -4.11 36.39
CA TRP A 1107 -5.73 -4.72 37.72
C TRP A 1107 -4.51 -4.18 38.47
N TYR A 1108 -3.34 -4.16 37.84
CA TYR A 1108 -2.15 -3.54 38.44
C TYR A 1108 -2.35 -2.04 38.68
N LYS A 1109 -2.97 -1.32 37.74
CA LYS A 1109 -3.28 0.10 37.93
C LYS A 1109 -4.12 0.34 39.18
N VAL A 1110 -5.11 -0.50 39.49
CA VAL A 1110 -5.95 -0.38 40.68
C VAL A 1110 -5.20 -0.78 41.94
N TYR A 1111 -4.55 -1.95 41.94
CA TYR A 1111 -4.06 -2.60 43.16
C TYR A 1111 -2.56 -2.40 43.45
N LYS A 1112 -1.77 -2.00 42.45
CA LYS A 1112 -0.32 -1.78 42.49
C LYS A 1112 0.06 -0.49 41.73
N PRO A 1113 -0.51 0.68 42.14
CA PRO A 1113 -0.42 1.90 41.35
C PRO A 1113 1.01 2.37 41.11
N THR A 1114 1.85 2.43 42.16
CA THR A 1114 3.22 2.93 42.04
C THR A 1114 4.05 2.06 41.09
N GLU A 1115 3.97 0.74 41.23
CA GLU A 1115 4.65 -0.23 40.37
C GLU A 1115 4.15 -0.16 38.92
N TYR A 1116 2.82 -0.05 38.74
CA TYR A 1116 2.20 0.11 37.44
C TYR A 1116 2.69 1.35 36.72
N TYR A 1117 2.67 2.51 37.38
CA TYR A 1117 3.07 3.74 36.72
C TYR A 1117 4.58 3.84 36.49
N ALA A 1118 5.41 3.29 37.38
CA ALA A 1118 6.84 3.16 37.15
C ALA A 1118 7.13 2.33 35.88
N THR A 1119 6.41 1.22 35.72
CA THR A 1119 6.49 0.38 34.53
C THR A 1119 5.97 1.09 33.28
N TYR A 1120 4.81 1.75 33.37
CA TYR A 1120 4.26 2.54 32.27
C TYR A 1120 5.22 3.63 31.80
N MET A 1121 5.81 4.38 32.72
CA MET A 1121 6.78 5.43 32.37
C MET A 1121 8.09 4.88 31.82
N THR A 1122 8.50 3.69 32.26
CA THR A 1122 9.69 3.02 31.70
C THR A 1122 9.48 2.66 30.22
N VAL A 1123 8.29 2.17 29.87
CA VAL A 1123 8.00 1.70 28.50
C VAL A 1123 7.45 2.81 27.60
N ARG A 1124 6.72 3.79 28.16
CA ARG A 1124 5.95 4.81 27.42
C ARG A 1124 6.13 6.25 27.93
N GLY A 1125 7.10 6.50 28.80
CA GLY A 1125 7.34 7.81 29.44
C GLY A 1125 8.08 8.81 28.57
N GLU A 1126 7.77 8.89 27.29
CA GLU A 1126 8.32 9.91 26.39
C GLU A 1126 7.60 11.26 26.57
N ASP A 1127 8.22 12.35 26.10
CA ASP A 1127 7.65 13.72 26.09
C ASP A 1127 7.21 14.25 27.47
N LEU A 1128 7.92 13.89 28.55
CA LEU A 1128 7.67 14.39 29.90
C LEU A 1128 8.41 15.69 30.20
N ASP A 1129 7.80 16.54 31.04
CA ASP A 1129 8.46 17.70 31.63
C ASP A 1129 8.86 17.40 33.08
N THR A 1130 10.12 17.02 33.28
CA THR A 1130 10.65 16.64 34.61
C THR A 1130 10.68 17.80 35.58
N VAL A 1131 10.81 19.05 35.11
CA VAL A 1131 10.81 20.23 35.97
C VAL A 1131 9.43 20.40 36.60
N ALA A 1132 8.38 20.38 35.78
CA ALA A 1132 7.01 20.45 36.25
C ALA A 1132 6.65 19.26 37.18
N ILE A 1133 7.18 18.07 36.91
CA ILE A 1133 7.00 16.90 37.81
C ILE A 1133 7.61 17.17 39.19
N MET A 1134 8.84 17.72 39.25
CA MET A 1134 9.52 17.99 40.52
C MET A 1134 8.90 19.17 41.30
N GLU A 1135 8.37 20.18 40.61
CA GLU A 1135 7.63 21.29 41.24
C GLU A 1135 6.26 20.85 41.80
N GLY A 1136 5.75 19.71 41.33
CA GLY A 1136 4.57 19.05 41.84
C GLY A 1136 3.28 19.35 41.06
N ARG A 1137 2.17 18.77 41.54
CA ARG A 1137 0.90 18.68 40.81
C ARG A 1137 0.34 20.03 40.33
N GLY A 1138 0.60 21.12 41.06
CA GLY A 1138 0.19 22.46 40.66
C GLY A 1138 0.85 22.93 39.36
N ALA A 1139 2.16 22.72 39.23
CA ALA A 1139 2.93 23.06 38.03
C ALA A 1139 2.52 22.20 36.83
N VAL A 1140 2.34 20.89 37.06
CA VAL A 1140 1.81 19.95 36.06
C VAL A 1140 0.47 20.45 35.47
N LYS A 1141 -0.48 20.83 36.31
CA LYS A 1141 -1.79 21.37 35.85
C LYS A 1141 -1.64 22.69 35.09
N GLN A 1142 -0.73 23.58 35.52
CA GLN A 1142 -0.48 24.84 34.82
C GLN A 1142 0.10 24.61 33.42
N LEU A 1143 1.07 23.70 33.30
CA LEU A 1143 1.64 23.30 32.01
C LEU A 1143 0.57 22.74 31.09
N MET A 1144 -0.24 21.79 31.57
CA MET A 1144 -1.36 21.23 30.82
C MET A 1144 -2.33 22.29 30.31
N ASN A 1145 -2.73 23.24 31.18
CA ASN A 1145 -3.61 24.34 30.79
C ASN A 1145 -2.96 25.28 29.77
N SER A 1146 -1.65 25.52 29.87
CA SER A 1146 -0.93 26.36 28.90
C SER A 1146 -0.95 25.76 27.50
N ILE A 1147 -0.85 24.43 27.38
CA ILE A 1147 -0.90 23.72 26.10
C ILE A 1147 -2.32 23.74 25.55
N LEU A 1148 -3.32 23.42 26.38
CA LEU A 1148 -4.73 23.47 25.99
C LEU A 1148 -5.14 24.84 25.45
N ASN A 1149 -4.67 25.92 26.07
CA ASN A 1149 -4.97 27.29 25.65
C ASN A 1149 -4.42 27.66 24.26
N LYS A 1150 -3.40 26.93 23.75
CA LYS A 1150 -2.88 27.14 22.39
C LYS A 1150 -3.81 26.58 21.31
N GLY A 1151 -4.70 25.64 21.64
CA GLY A 1151 -5.60 25.01 20.67
C GLY A 1151 -4.85 24.50 19.44
N HIS A 1152 -5.23 24.97 18.24
CA HIS A 1152 -4.61 24.58 16.98
C HIS A 1152 -3.17 25.11 16.75
N GLU A 1153 -2.67 25.99 17.62
CA GLU A 1153 -1.28 26.47 17.58
C GLU A 1153 -0.31 25.54 18.32
N ALA A 1154 -0.82 24.54 19.06
CA ALA A 1154 0.01 23.55 19.72
C ALA A 1154 0.74 22.67 18.69
N THR A 1155 2.03 22.46 18.91
CA THR A 1155 2.82 21.52 18.11
C THR A 1155 2.49 20.08 18.50
N ALA A 1156 2.73 19.12 17.59
CA ALA A 1156 2.50 17.69 17.89
C ALA A 1156 3.26 17.21 19.15
N LYS A 1157 4.45 17.76 19.40
CA LYS A 1157 5.23 17.48 20.62
C LYS A 1157 4.52 17.99 21.88
N GLU A 1158 3.90 19.17 21.82
CA GLU A 1158 3.15 19.72 22.94
C GLU A 1158 1.85 18.93 23.19
N GLU A 1159 1.17 18.49 22.13
CA GLU A 1159 -0.01 17.62 22.25
C GLU A 1159 0.35 16.28 22.92
N ASN A 1160 1.45 15.65 22.50
CA ASN A 1160 1.96 14.42 23.15
C ASN A 1160 2.30 14.66 24.63
N MET A 1161 3.01 15.76 24.92
CA MET A 1161 3.35 16.14 26.29
C MET A 1161 2.10 16.37 27.14
N TYR A 1162 1.04 16.98 26.59
CA TYR A 1162 -0.23 17.10 27.32
C TYR A 1162 -0.80 15.74 27.73
N VAL A 1163 -0.80 14.76 26.83
CA VAL A 1163 -1.27 13.39 27.11
C VAL A 1163 -0.41 12.72 28.18
N ALA A 1164 0.92 12.85 28.11
CA ALA A 1164 1.83 12.30 29.11
C ALA A 1164 1.60 12.95 30.49
N MET A 1165 1.43 14.27 30.53
CA MET A 1165 1.20 15.01 31.76
C MET A 1165 -0.20 14.78 32.36
N GLN A 1166 -1.21 14.38 31.56
CA GLN A 1166 -2.49 13.89 32.10
C GLN A 1166 -2.31 12.66 32.99
N VAL A 1167 -1.45 11.72 32.57
CA VAL A 1167 -1.13 10.52 33.36
C VAL A 1167 -0.37 10.92 34.63
N VAL A 1168 0.61 11.80 34.54
CA VAL A 1168 1.34 12.31 35.72
C VAL A 1168 0.40 12.99 36.73
N ASN A 1169 -0.57 13.79 36.27
CA ASN A 1169 -1.56 14.40 37.16
C ASN A 1169 -2.43 13.34 37.86
N GLU A 1170 -2.81 12.25 37.17
CA GLU A 1170 -3.50 11.11 37.77
C GLU A 1170 -2.62 10.43 38.83
N MET A 1171 -1.35 10.17 38.52
CA MET A 1171 -0.38 9.57 39.46
C MET A 1171 -0.29 10.38 40.76
N MET A 1172 -0.06 11.68 40.65
CA MET A 1172 0.05 12.57 41.81
C MET A 1172 -1.27 12.72 42.58
N ALA A 1173 -2.42 12.70 41.89
CA ALA A 1173 -3.73 12.71 42.54
C ALA A 1173 -3.94 11.46 43.40
N ARG A 1174 -3.36 10.32 43.00
CA ARG A 1174 -3.40 9.05 43.72
C ARG A 1174 -2.33 8.92 44.81
N GLY A 1175 -1.54 9.96 45.05
CA GLY A 1175 -0.49 9.96 46.06
C GLY A 1175 0.84 9.31 45.62
N VAL A 1176 1.04 9.08 44.32
CA VAL A 1176 2.33 8.62 43.80
C VAL A 1176 3.32 9.77 43.81
N GLU A 1177 4.46 9.56 44.47
CA GLU A 1177 5.51 10.55 44.61
C GLU A 1177 6.71 10.22 43.72
N PHE A 1178 7.42 11.27 43.30
CA PHE A 1178 8.62 11.16 42.48
C PHE A 1178 9.86 11.57 43.27
N LEU A 1179 10.98 10.91 42.97
CA LEU A 1179 12.30 11.28 43.43
C LEU A 1179 13.09 11.89 42.27
N PRO A 1180 13.90 12.93 42.54
CA PRO A 1180 14.70 13.57 41.52
C PRO A 1180 15.75 12.62 40.96
N ILE A 1181 16.37 13.06 39.87
CA ILE A 1181 17.52 12.36 39.31
C ILE A 1181 18.68 12.40 40.32
N ASP A 1182 19.34 11.26 40.48
CA ASP A 1182 20.46 11.08 41.39
C ASP A 1182 21.57 10.35 40.62
N LEU A 1183 22.77 10.94 40.62
CA LEU A 1183 23.91 10.44 39.85
C LEU A 1183 24.28 8.99 40.17
N TYR A 1184 24.03 8.55 41.40
CA TYR A 1184 24.44 7.23 41.88
C TYR A 1184 23.28 6.23 41.89
N LYS A 1185 22.03 6.70 41.91
CA LYS A 1185 20.85 5.82 42.02
C LYS A 1185 20.02 5.71 40.74
N SER A 1186 19.95 6.77 39.93
CA SER A 1186 19.11 6.80 38.73
C SER A 1186 19.59 5.80 37.68
N HIS A 1187 18.64 5.17 36.99
CA HIS A 1187 18.94 4.33 35.83
C HIS A 1187 19.07 5.19 34.57
N ALA A 1188 19.63 4.63 33.49
CA ALA A 1188 19.62 5.27 32.18
C ALA A 1188 18.18 5.55 31.71
N THR A 1189 17.33 4.53 31.68
CA THR A 1189 16.00 4.55 31.04
C THR A 1189 14.84 4.08 31.93
N VAL A 1190 15.12 3.45 33.08
CA VAL A 1190 14.10 2.75 33.90
C VAL A 1190 13.70 3.61 35.09
N TYR A 1191 12.40 3.80 35.28
CA TYR A 1191 11.83 4.48 36.43
C TYR A 1191 11.82 3.54 37.63
N LYS A 1192 12.85 3.64 38.48
CA LYS A 1192 13.05 2.71 39.60
C LYS A 1192 12.14 3.04 40.78
N LEU A 1193 11.72 2.00 41.49
CA LEU A 1193 11.04 2.13 42.77
C LEU A 1193 12.08 2.27 43.90
N GLU A 1194 11.93 3.29 44.74
CA GLU A 1194 12.73 3.50 45.94
C GLU A 1194 11.81 4.00 47.06
N ASP A 1195 11.71 3.23 48.14
CA ASP A 1195 10.89 3.53 49.33
C ASP A 1195 9.43 3.91 49.01
N GLY A 1196 8.83 3.25 48.02
CA GLY A 1196 7.45 3.50 47.57
C GLY A 1196 7.28 4.72 46.65
N LYS A 1197 8.39 5.33 46.20
CA LYS A 1197 8.42 6.47 45.27
C LYS A 1197 9.10 6.08 43.96
N ILE A 1198 8.88 6.89 42.92
CA ILE A 1198 9.41 6.65 41.58
C ILE A 1198 10.62 7.56 41.34
N ARG A 1199 11.81 6.98 41.21
CA ARG A 1199 13.02 7.72 40.84
C ARG A 1199 13.11 7.93 39.34
N LEU A 1200 13.31 9.19 38.95
CA LEU A 1200 13.48 9.59 37.56
C LEU A 1200 14.79 9.04 36.96
N PRO A 1201 14.78 8.48 35.74
CA PRO A 1201 15.98 8.06 35.03
C PRO A 1201 16.69 9.24 34.34
N PHE A 1202 17.94 9.07 33.93
CA PHE A 1202 18.70 10.10 33.20
C PHE A 1202 18.02 10.50 31.88
N MET A 1203 17.43 9.56 31.15
CA MET A 1203 16.76 9.85 29.87
C MET A 1203 15.51 10.74 30.03
N SER A 1204 14.94 10.86 31.22
CA SER A 1204 13.81 11.77 31.45
C SER A 1204 14.19 13.25 31.31
N MET A 1205 15.48 13.57 31.36
CA MET A 1205 15.98 14.94 31.20
C MET A 1205 15.78 15.47 29.78
N ALA A 1206 15.27 16.69 29.68
CA ALA A 1206 15.16 17.40 28.41
C ALA A 1206 16.51 17.45 27.67
N GLY A 1207 16.51 17.01 26.40
CA GLY A 1207 17.70 17.02 25.54
C GLY A 1207 18.70 15.89 25.81
N THR A 1208 18.39 14.93 26.69
CA THR A 1208 19.24 13.76 26.97
C THR A 1208 18.71 12.53 26.24
N GLY A 1209 19.39 12.11 25.18
CA GLY A 1209 19.07 10.86 24.47
C GLY A 1209 19.55 9.61 25.22
N GLU A 1210 19.05 8.45 24.80
CA GLU A 1210 19.37 7.14 25.41
C GLU A 1210 20.88 6.90 25.50
N SER A 1211 21.66 7.17 24.44
CA SER A 1211 23.12 6.98 24.45
C SER A 1211 23.82 7.77 25.56
N ALA A 1212 23.41 9.01 25.80
CA ALA A 1212 23.97 9.84 26.86
C ALA A 1212 23.54 9.34 28.25
N ALA A 1213 22.29 8.92 28.39
CA ALA A 1213 21.78 8.33 29.63
C ALA A 1213 22.49 7.01 30.00
N VAL A 1214 22.73 6.15 29.00
CA VAL A 1214 23.51 4.91 29.15
C VAL A 1214 24.97 5.22 29.48
N ALA A 1215 25.57 6.23 28.85
CA ALA A 1215 26.94 6.64 29.14
C ALA A 1215 27.11 7.15 30.58
N LEU A 1216 26.16 7.97 31.08
CA LEU A 1216 26.11 8.39 32.48
C LEU A 1216 26.04 7.21 33.45
N MET A 1217 25.20 6.23 33.15
CA MET A 1217 25.08 5.03 33.96
C MET A 1217 26.35 4.16 33.91
N LYS A 1218 26.97 4.01 32.73
CA LYS A 1218 28.22 3.27 32.57
C LYS A 1218 29.39 3.94 33.30
N ALA A 1219 29.49 5.27 33.25
CA ALA A 1219 30.50 6.02 33.98
C ALA A 1219 30.35 5.88 35.50
N ARG A 1220 29.12 5.72 36.01
CA ARG A 1220 28.90 5.40 37.43
C ARG A 1220 29.45 4.02 37.79
N ASP A 1221 29.25 3.06 36.89
CA ASP A 1221 29.53 1.64 37.11
C ASP A 1221 30.91 1.21 36.55
N ASP A 1222 31.77 2.14 36.16
CA ASP A 1222 33.09 1.89 35.54
C ASP A 1222 34.15 1.36 36.53
N GLY A 1223 33.86 1.38 37.83
CA GLY A 1223 34.74 0.92 38.90
C GLY A 1223 35.75 1.97 39.40
N GLU A 1224 35.69 3.22 38.92
CA GLU A 1224 36.60 4.31 39.33
C GLU A 1224 36.11 5.09 40.58
N GLY A 1225 34.94 4.74 41.11
CA GLY A 1225 34.40 5.32 42.35
C GLY A 1225 33.63 6.63 42.14
N GLU A 1226 33.41 7.38 43.24
CA GLU A 1226 32.68 8.65 43.24
C GLU A 1226 33.32 9.69 42.33
N TYR A 1227 32.50 10.53 41.69
CA TYR A 1227 32.98 11.60 40.83
C TYR A 1227 33.68 12.68 41.66
N MET A 1228 34.88 13.10 41.24
CA MET A 1228 35.66 14.10 41.99
C MET A 1228 35.22 15.53 41.70
N SER A 1229 34.67 15.78 40.52
CA SER A 1229 34.20 17.09 40.06
C SER A 1229 33.21 16.95 38.90
N ARG A 1230 32.60 18.06 38.49
CA ARG A 1230 31.73 18.12 37.32
C ARG A 1230 32.52 17.81 36.03
N ASP A 1231 33.76 18.29 35.92
CA ASP A 1231 34.64 18.01 34.78
C ASP A 1231 35.00 16.52 34.70
N ASP A 1232 35.23 15.87 35.84
CA ASP A 1232 35.51 14.42 35.94
C ASP A 1232 34.32 13.58 35.42
N LEU A 1233 33.10 13.88 35.89
CA LEU A 1233 31.88 13.26 35.37
C LEU A 1233 31.72 13.45 33.87
N GLN A 1234 31.92 14.69 33.38
CA GLN A 1234 31.77 15.00 31.96
C GLN A 1234 32.76 14.21 31.10
N GLN A 1235 34.01 14.09 31.55
CA GLN A 1235 35.05 13.35 30.85
C GLN A 1235 34.80 11.84 30.87
N ARG A 1236 34.49 11.27 32.05
CA ARG A 1236 34.21 9.83 32.20
C ARG A 1236 32.97 9.38 31.42
N ALA A 1237 31.90 10.19 31.44
CA ALA A 1237 30.66 9.87 30.73
C ALA A 1237 30.68 10.29 29.24
N GLY A 1238 31.63 11.10 28.79
CA GLY A 1238 31.71 11.56 27.40
C GLY A 1238 30.50 12.37 26.94
N ILE A 1239 29.84 13.09 27.84
CA ILE A 1239 28.57 13.79 27.58
C ILE A 1239 28.76 15.27 27.21
N SER A 1240 27.82 15.80 26.42
CA SER A 1240 27.87 17.19 25.97
C SER A 1240 27.67 18.17 27.12
N LYS A 1241 28.12 19.41 26.91
CA LYS A 1241 27.90 20.51 27.86
C LYS A 1241 26.41 20.75 28.14
N SER A 1242 25.54 20.56 27.14
CA SER A 1242 24.09 20.72 27.30
C SER A 1242 23.50 19.70 28.27
N VAL A 1243 23.97 18.44 28.26
CA VAL A 1243 23.51 17.41 29.22
C VAL A 1243 23.98 17.76 30.63
N MET A 1244 25.21 18.28 30.77
CA MET A 1244 25.73 18.76 32.06
C MET A 1244 24.92 19.94 32.62
N GLU A 1245 24.54 20.90 31.77
CA GLU A 1245 23.69 22.02 32.16
C GLU A 1245 22.30 21.54 32.63
N THR A 1246 21.72 20.54 31.96
CA THR A 1246 20.44 19.94 32.41
C THR A 1246 20.57 19.19 33.74
N LEU A 1247 21.66 18.45 33.96
CA LEU A 1247 21.93 17.79 35.24
C LEU A 1247 22.04 18.80 36.39
N ASP A 1248 22.67 19.95 36.15
CA ASP A 1248 22.77 21.03 37.13
C ASP A 1248 21.40 21.66 37.40
N ALA A 1249 20.63 21.94 36.35
CA ALA A 1249 19.29 22.53 36.46
C ALA A 1249 18.31 21.64 37.24
N CYS A 1250 18.47 20.32 37.16
CA CYS A 1250 17.68 19.35 37.94
C CYS A 1250 18.27 19.06 39.35
N GLY A 1251 19.34 19.74 39.76
CA GLY A 1251 19.97 19.60 41.08
C GLY A 1251 20.81 18.34 41.26
N ALA A 1252 21.03 17.54 40.20
CA ALA A 1252 21.76 16.28 40.30
C ALA A 1252 23.27 16.46 40.55
N LEU A 1253 23.81 17.66 40.29
CA LEU A 1253 25.23 18.01 40.51
C LEU A 1253 25.47 18.74 41.84
N GLU A 1254 24.49 18.77 42.75
CA GLU A 1254 24.63 19.44 44.05
C GLU A 1254 25.71 18.74 44.90
N GLY A 1255 26.66 19.52 45.43
CA GLY A 1255 27.78 19.00 46.22
C GLY A 1255 29.04 18.63 45.42
N LEU A 1256 28.98 18.60 44.07
CA LEU A 1256 30.16 18.38 43.22
C LEU A 1256 30.86 19.71 42.87
N PRO A 1257 32.18 19.86 43.15
CA PRO A 1257 32.94 21.04 42.74
C PRO A 1257 33.07 21.09 41.21
N GLN A 1258 33.24 22.30 40.65
CA GLN A 1258 33.35 22.47 39.19
C GLN A 1258 34.53 21.68 38.61
N SER A 1259 35.71 21.80 39.20
CA SER A 1259 36.92 21.13 38.76
C SER A 1259 37.72 20.60 39.94
N THR A 1260 38.49 19.54 39.70
CA THR A 1260 39.42 18.98 40.69
C THR A 1260 40.68 19.86 40.76
N GLN A 1261 41.02 20.40 41.94
CA GLN A 1261 42.18 21.29 42.12
C GLN A 1261 43.53 20.56 42.12
N MET A 1262 43.54 19.22 42.24
CA MET A 1262 44.73 18.36 42.09
C MET A 1262 44.36 17.05 41.42
N SER A 1263 45.03 16.71 40.31
CA SER A 1263 45.03 15.38 39.69
C SER A 1263 46.33 14.66 40.07
N PHE A 1264 46.24 13.43 40.58
CA PHE A 1264 47.40 12.67 41.09
C PHE A 1264 48.17 11.93 40.00
N PHE A 1265 47.58 11.73 38.81
CA PHE A 1265 48.22 11.14 37.64
C PHE A 1265 47.70 11.84 36.39
N GLY A 1266 48.40 12.90 35.95
CA GLY A 1266 48.05 13.60 34.72
C GLY A 1266 48.37 12.74 33.49
N PHE A 1267 47.35 12.44 32.67
CA PHE A 1267 47.49 12.01 31.29
C PHE A 1267 46.63 12.89 30.39
#